data_AF-A0A2G9NJ93-F1
#
_entry.id   AF-A0A2G9NJ93-F1
#
_cell.length_a   1.000
_cell.length_b   1.000
_cell.length_c   1.000
_cell.angle_alpha   90.00
_cell.angle_beta   90.00
_cell.angle_gamma   90.00
#
_symmetry.space_group_name_H-M   'P 1'
#
loop_
_entity.id
_entity.type
_entity.pdbx_description
1 polymer ?
#
loop_
_entity_poly.entity_id
_entity_poly.type
_entity_poly.pdbx_seq_one_letter_code
_entity_poly.pdbx_strand_id
1 'polypeptide(L)'
;MESRKKVIVGFEVFLLVSFSVAFAYLIYQENKSVLLPYVDEGKFIGKTRAVILDHLGKNLVSAQEAMNTCTVDINGRFCQEYIASECEEKCDVANEGRCLPSRAEETSLCKLGTCITGDGLSCNPNTPKLRCDDIGGTWDERGAGEIPQCQKGCCFIGSENNFVTSAQCNSLSSSSGIILDGENNRFDPGIRSELQCLLLANPSSEGACVLSSNIPEENDCQFTIKSSCNTLGGDFYEGKLCSNSEINTICEKQSTTGIVDGKDEIYWFDSCGNKENIYEGGSGVARQRSWNNGSILSKAESCILGDERNPLKNQASCGNCNYLDGTKAGLAQSGDTKNSDGGNYVCRDIRCSYTDQFGKRVTRENGEAWCSYESQIGTEGEGNEQRGLDVPGSSHYKNVCLNGEVRIEQCASGRQQICSESRDEEIGFSSAACRPNQWARCFALNQEGSDLSRCEDITDCTLRNIDLTKGGNDNFKFSLCVPKYPPGFDLKPDLDVFGQISGEVRSDAEIACGLASLKCTEVSVGGLGGTKRTNDLCHDKVFTETLNNLCMSLGDCGGGANIVGEYTDDGYSVNFEDIDLQQNYISALRKVARAVEGQRGEPLSADEIASFYNVNTGSADYKPEDAQLALIGTVGGLAGITLAYAVQAGWISGAGSVAGGAESIAAGAAEFAGPEAADAFLAEHAGPGLGAYAGAAAGALIGAATVSLLLKYTGVGAGLSKEIQYALIAGGAIAGAIAGWSLVGGTGAFAAGFSWVPVVGWVLGILVIGFIGLGWLLGWGKKKEKEVVFTCKPWVPPSGGADCGKCGDNGLPCNEYKCESLGTACEFLNEGTDAEICVAVEDKDAGPPIIKSDRDPLTEGFDYTQESNLGFNVIGNTSDGCLPAYTPVKFGIEITEAGQCKYDIVQGKDFETMSYDFGGNLFRMNHVMSVFMPALSALQEEGINQDVRADFNLFVRCKDRAGNANEVDYNVRFCVSPEDDLTPPIISRFSPANGGFTAFGATERNVNFFVNEPSDCRWDSQDVDYDVMLNEVNCEQSAGSTTLLGYRCEVNVPVNSDLEENKYYLRCKDQPYLEISNPDGKTRNKNTQSVEYILKKSNELKIVSISPGNDETITTGNVEYVGIELSVQTEGGAEGARRVCEYDSANNGLFDEFFETGGDIHKQNMNLIFRDYEIPIKCVDDAGNKAEGISKFTIDIDNIGPIITRFYKQDNELKVITHENSVCAFSNLGRDFEFVNGTLMNGNEIAHSTSFENSFTYYVKCKDGFENIGGSVVIREGFF
;
A
#
# COMPACT_ATOMS: atom_id res chain seq x y z
N MET A 1 -28.28 12.26 87.05
CA MET A 1 -27.52 11.48 86.05
C MET A 1 -28.13 10.11 85.71
N GLU A 2 -29.17 9.64 86.41
CA GLU A 2 -29.74 8.30 86.17
C GLU A 2 -30.81 8.24 85.05
N SER A 3 -31.47 9.37 84.75
CA SER A 3 -32.44 9.47 83.63
C SER A 3 -31.77 9.37 82.24
N ARG A 4 -30.55 9.92 82.06
CA ARG A 4 -29.81 9.87 80.78
C ARG A 4 -29.40 8.46 80.33
N LYS A 5 -29.43 7.44 81.20
CA LYS A 5 -29.15 6.04 80.81
C LYS A 5 -30.37 5.26 80.31
N LYS A 6 -31.61 5.68 80.61
CA LYS A 6 -32.82 4.99 80.13
C LYS A 6 -33.23 5.42 78.71
N VAL A 7 -32.94 6.66 78.32
CA VAL A 7 -33.24 7.16 76.96
C VAL A 7 -32.29 6.57 75.90
N ILE A 8 -31.02 6.36 76.25
CA ILE A 8 -30.04 5.74 75.34
C ILE A 8 -30.37 4.26 75.10
N VAL A 9 -30.65 3.50 76.16
CA VAL A 9 -31.08 2.09 76.05
C VAL A 9 -32.40 1.94 75.26
N GLY A 10 -33.33 2.90 75.38
CA GLY A 10 -34.54 2.92 74.57
C GLY A 10 -34.29 3.15 73.07
N PHE A 11 -33.26 3.95 72.75
CA PHE A 11 -32.83 4.19 71.36
C PHE A 11 -32.08 2.99 70.77
N GLU A 12 -31.27 2.29 71.59
CA GLU A 12 -30.57 1.05 71.22
C GLU A 12 -31.55 -0.12 70.97
N VAL A 13 -32.59 -0.27 71.79
CA VAL A 13 -33.64 -1.31 71.58
C VAL A 13 -34.47 -1.03 70.34
N PHE A 14 -34.77 0.24 70.04
CA PHE A 14 -35.48 0.61 68.80
C PHE A 14 -34.65 0.26 67.55
N LEU A 15 -33.35 0.56 67.55
CA LEU A 15 -32.43 0.14 66.48
C LEU A 15 -32.38 -1.39 66.32
N LEU A 16 -32.33 -2.14 67.44
CA LEU A 16 -32.30 -3.61 67.42
C LEU A 16 -33.56 -4.25 66.81
N VAL A 17 -34.76 -3.73 67.12
CA VAL A 17 -36.01 -4.22 66.53
C VAL A 17 -36.09 -3.85 65.04
N SER A 18 -35.73 -2.63 64.66
CA SER A 18 -35.74 -2.19 63.26
C SER A 18 -34.76 -2.98 62.37
N PHE A 19 -33.56 -3.32 62.87
CA PHE A 19 -32.63 -4.18 62.13
C PHE A 19 -33.16 -5.61 61.95
N SER A 20 -33.89 -6.15 62.93
CA SER A 20 -34.40 -7.54 62.88
C SER A 20 -35.52 -7.77 61.87
N VAL A 21 -36.31 -6.75 61.52
CA VAL A 21 -37.34 -6.85 60.46
C VAL A 21 -36.71 -6.67 59.08
N ALA A 22 -35.70 -5.81 58.94
CA ALA A 22 -34.97 -5.62 57.67
C ALA A 22 -34.23 -6.91 57.24
N PHE A 23 -33.58 -7.60 58.18
CA PHE A 23 -32.88 -8.86 57.90
C PHE A 23 -33.80 -10.03 57.49
N ALA A 24 -35.08 -9.99 57.87
CA ALA A 24 -36.05 -11.04 57.52
C ALA A 24 -36.64 -10.87 56.10
N TYR A 25 -36.60 -9.67 55.52
CA TYR A 25 -37.05 -9.43 54.14
C TYR A 25 -35.93 -9.72 53.13
N LEU A 26 -34.68 -9.36 53.45
CA LEU A 26 -33.51 -9.63 52.60
C LEU A 26 -33.32 -11.13 52.35
N ILE A 27 -33.52 -11.99 53.35
CA ILE A 27 -33.37 -13.46 53.22
C ILE A 27 -34.53 -14.11 52.42
N TYR A 28 -35.61 -13.40 52.09
CA TYR A 28 -36.75 -13.97 51.32
C TYR A 28 -36.68 -13.74 49.80
N GLN A 29 -35.96 -12.72 49.30
CA GLN A 29 -35.86 -12.47 47.85
C GLN A 29 -34.52 -12.89 47.22
N GLU A 30 -33.45 -13.09 47.99
CA GLU A 30 -32.12 -13.41 47.45
C GLU A 30 -31.92 -14.92 47.19
N ASN A 31 -32.91 -15.58 46.57
CA ASN A 31 -32.79 -16.99 46.17
C ASN A 31 -33.48 -17.30 44.83
N LYS A 32 -32.92 -16.72 43.75
CA LYS A 32 -32.79 -17.36 42.43
C LYS A 32 -31.86 -16.54 41.51
N SER A 33 -30.74 -17.16 41.07
CA SER A 33 -29.83 -16.74 39.96
C SER A 33 -29.08 -15.39 40.13
N VAL A 34 -27.81 -15.20 39.74
CA VAL A 34 -26.85 -16.04 38.98
C VAL A 34 -25.37 -15.66 39.30
N LEU A 35 -24.40 -16.36 38.69
CA LEU A 35 -22.93 -16.39 38.85
C LEU A 35 -22.12 -15.07 38.92
N LEU A 36 -20.86 -15.19 39.40
CA LEU A 36 -19.73 -14.25 39.29
C LEU A 36 -18.64 -14.80 38.33
N PRO A 37 -17.85 -13.92 37.68
CA PRO A 37 -16.38 -13.82 37.92
C PRO A 37 -15.97 -12.38 38.33
N TYR A 38 -14.98 -12.13 39.20
CA TYR A 38 -13.49 -12.17 39.03
C TYR A 38 -13.00 -11.07 38.05
N VAL A 39 -12.26 -10.00 38.43
CA VAL A 39 -10.86 -9.88 38.92
C VAL A 39 -10.60 -8.43 39.47
N ASP A 40 -9.62 -8.05 40.32
CA ASP A 40 -9.10 -8.63 41.58
C ASP A 40 -8.39 -7.59 42.54
N GLU A 41 -7.07 -7.30 42.40
CA GLU A 41 -6.17 -6.72 43.45
C GLU A 41 -5.60 -5.27 43.19
N GLY A 42 -5.11 -4.49 44.19
CA GLY A 42 -4.93 -4.74 45.63
C GLY A 42 -4.03 -3.71 46.37
N LYS A 43 -3.12 -4.20 47.25
CA LYS A 43 -2.16 -3.49 48.15
C LYS A 43 -2.67 -2.91 49.50
N PHE A 44 -2.93 -3.80 50.47
CA PHE A 44 -2.48 -3.55 51.87
C PHE A 44 -2.14 -4.80 52.71
N ILE A 45 -2.59 -6.01 52.34
CA ILE A 45 -2.32 -7.25 53.12
C ILE A 45 -0.90 -7.82 52.83
N GLY A 46 0.09 -6.94 52.68
CA GLY A 46 1.48 -7.29 52.37
C GLY A 46 2.37 -7.64 53.56
N LYS A 47 1.85 -7.67 54.81
CA LYS A 47 2.67 -7.87 56.02
C LYS A 47 2.21 -8.94 57.01
N THR A 48 1.05 -9.58 56.82
CA THR A 48 0.59 -10.69 57.66
C THR A 48 0.75 -12.07 57.03
N ARG A 49 0.94 -12.16 55.70
CA ARG A 49 1.10 -13.44 54.97
C ARG A 49 2.48 -14.09 55.17
N ALA A 50 3.51 -13.30 55.53
CA ALA A 50 4.90 -13.74 55.64
C ALA A 50 5.24 -14.59 56.88
N VAL A 51 4.36 -14.71 57.88
CA VAL A 51 4.62 -15.47 59.13
C VAL A 51 3.92 -16.83 59.15
N ILE A 52 2.86 -17.01 58.34
CA ILE A 52 2.09 -18.26 58.28
C ILE A 52 2.68 -19.24 57.24
N LEU A 53 3.36 -18.72 56.21
CA LEU A 53 3.95 -19.53 55.13
C LEU A 53 5.21 -20.33 55.52
N ASP A 54 5.90 -20.03 56.62
CA ASP A 54 7.06 -20.81 57.09
C ASP A 54 6.65 -22.12 57.80
N HIS A 55 5.44 -22.18 58.38
CA HIS A 55 5.03 -23.32 59.22
C HIS A 55 4.20 -24.41 58.52
N LEU A 56 3.79 -24.18 57.27
CA LEU A 56 3.14 -25.18 56.42
C LEU A 56 4.04 -25.68 55.28
N GLY A 57 5.22 -25.10 55.10
CA GLY A 57 6.21 -25.48 54.06
C GLY A 57 6.95 -26.80 54.31
N LYS A 58 6.45 -27.71 55.15
CA LYS A 58 7.05 -29.03 55.42
C LYS A 58 5.96 -30.11 55.48
N ASN A 59 5.92 -30.92 54.41
CA ASN A 59 5.09 -32.12 54.20
C ASN A 59 3.68 -31.93 53.60
N LEU A 60 3.56 -31.20 52.48
CA LEU A 60 2.54 -31.49 51.47
C LEU A 60 3.14 -31.28 50.06
N VAL A 61 3.14 -32.34 49.27
CA VAL A 61 3.64 -32.37 47.89
C VAL A 61 2.57 -31.75 46.97
N SER A 62 2.98 -31.05 45.92
CA SER A 62 2.07 -30.61 44.86
C SER A 62 1.34 -31.82 44.25
N ALA A 63 0.02 -31.90 44.45
CA ALA A 63 -0.83 -32.71 43.60
C ALA A 63 -1.17 -31.88 42.37
N GLN A 64 -0.22 -31.82 41.43
CA GLN A 64 -0.49 -31.41 40.07
C GLN A 64 -1.54 -32.39 39.52
N GLU A 65 -2.67 -31.88 39.02
CA GLU A 65 -3.71 -32.76 38.47
C GLU A 65 -3.11 -33.55 37.33
N ALA A 66 -3.20 -34.88 37.44
CA ALA A 66 -2.64 -35.77 36.43
C ALA A 66 -3.39 -35.56 35.12
N MET A 67 -2.64 -35.46 34.02
CA MET A 67 -3.21 -35.53 32.69
C MET A 67 -3.04 -36.96 32.18
N ASN A 68 -4.13 -37.49 31.64
CA ASN A 68 -4.20 -38.82 31.10
C ASN A 68 -4.37 -38.71 29.59
N THR A 69 -3.70 -39.59 28.85
CA THR A 69 -3.78 -39.60 27.38
C THR A 69 -4.86 -40.55 26.91
N CYS A 70 -5.80 -40.05 26.15
CA CYS A 70 -6.74 -40.86 25.41
C CYS A 70 -6.15 -41.31 24.08
N THR A 71 -6.10 -42.62 23.82
CA THR A 71 -5.52 -43.14 22.58
C THR A 71 -6.34 -42.78 21.34
N VAL A 72 -7.68 -42.75 21.43
CA VAL A 72 -8.64 -42.28 20.41
C VAL A 72 -9.83 -41.64 21.12
N ASP A 73 -10.11 -40.36 20.85
CA ASP A 73 -11.26 -39.65 21.43
C ASP A 73 -12.57 -39.93 20.66
N ILE A 74 -13.70 -39.53 21.25
CA ILE A 74 -15.05 -39.64 20.63
C ILE A 74 -15.22 -38.85 19.31
N ASN A 75 -14.24 -38.06 18.89
CA ASN A 75 -14.20 -37.32 17.63
C ASN A 75 -13.23 -37.98 16.61
N GLY A 76 -12.70 -39.18 16.91
CA GLY A 76 -11.75 -39.90 16.06
C GLY A 76 -10.31 -39.35 16.11
N ARG A 77 -9.97 -38.51 17.09
CA ARG A 77 -8.64 -37.90 17.24
C ARG A 77 -7.74 -38.77 18.09
N PHE A 78 -6.54 -39.05 17.58
CA PHE A 78 -5.58 -39.90 18.27
C PHE A 78 -4.82 -39.13 19.36
N CYS A 79 -4.50 -39.81 20.46
CA CYS A 79 -3.53 -39.37 21.47
C CYS A 79 -3.78 -37.99 22.10
N GLN A 80 -5.05 -37.71 22.44
CA GLN A 80 -5.47 -36.44 23.05
C GLN A 80 -5.32 -36.47 24.58
N GLU A 81 -4.71 -35.45 25.18
CA GLU A 81 -4.61 -35.35 26.64
C GLU A 81 -5.89 -34.73 27.25
N TYR A 82 -6.40 -35.36 28.31
CA TYR A 82 -7.49 -34.83 29.12
C TYR A 82 -7.12 -34.86 30.60
N ILE A 83 -7.81 -34.07 31.42
CA ILE A 83 -7.70 -34.16 32.88
C ILE A 83 -8.09 -35.57 33.31
N ALA A 84 -7.35 -36.18 34.24
CA ALA A 84 -7.48 -37.60 34.59
C ALA A 84 -8.91 -38.05 34.97
N SER A 85 -9.75 -37.14 35.48
CA SER A 85 -11.15 -37.38 35.82
C SER A 85 -12.11 -37.47 34.62
N GLU A 86 -11.75 -36.90 33.48
CA GLU A 86 -12.63 -36.78 32.30
C GLU A 86 -12.21 -37.71 31.15
N CYS A 87 -10.96 -38.15 31.16
CA CYS A 87 -10.33 -38.95 30.10
C CYS A 87 -11.08 -40.28 29.77
N GLU A 88 -11.69 -40.97 30.75
CA GLU A 88 -12.50 -42.17 30.45
C GLU A 88 -13.82 -41.86 29.73
N GLU A 89 -14.39 -40.65 29.90
CA GLU A 89 -15.63 -40.23 29.23
C GLU A 89 -15.36 -39.69 27.81
N LYS A 90 -14.21 -39.03 27.61
CA LYS A 90 -13.81 -38.47 26.31
C LYS A 90 -13.17 -39.50 25.38
N CYS A 91 -12.78 -40.67 25.88
CA CYS A 91 -12.28 -41.77 25.05
C CYS A 91 -13.38 -42.55 24.34
N ASP A 92 -13.15 -42.85 23.07
CA ASP A 92 -13.99 -43.77 22.31
C ASP A 92 -13.67 -45.23 22.65
N VAL A 93 -14.21 -45.69 23.77
CA VAL A 93 -14.09 -47.09 24.22
C VAL A 93 -14.77 -48.08 23.25
N ALA A 94 -15.62 -47.60 22.32
CA ALA A 94 -16.25 -48.45 21.31
C ALA A 94 -15.31 -48.74 20.11
N ASN A 95 -14.40 -47.82 19.79
CA ASN A 95 -13.38 -47.97 18.73
C ASN A 95 -11.95 -48.16 19.31
N GLU A 96 -11.82 -49.03 20.30
CA GLU A 96 -10.56 -49.39 20.98
C GLU A 96 -9.78 -48.25 21.69
N GLY A 97 -10.39 -47.07 21.82
CA GLY A 97 -9.88 -45.94 22.61
C GLY A 97 -9.71 -46.30 24.09
N ARG A 98 -8.55 -45.97 24.67
CA ARG A 98 -8.20 -46.25 26.07
C ARG A 98 -7.64 -44.99 26.70
N CYS A 99 -8.13 -44.68 27.89
CA CYS A 99 -7.52 -43.68 28.75
C CYS A 99 -6.28 -44.28 29.43
N LEU A 100 -5.12 -43.64 29.27
CA LEU A 100 -3.85 -44.08 29.83
C LEU A 100 -3.40 -43.08 30.91
N PRO A 101 -3.04 -43.52 32.14
CA PRO A 101 -2.80 -42.66 33.29
C PRO A 101 -1.39 -42.02 33.28
N SER A 102 -1.06 -41.39 32.16
CA SER A 102 0.23 -40.77 31.84
C SER A 102 0.04 -39.76 30.71
N ARG A 103 0.99 -38.82 30.58
CA ARG A 103 1.03 -37.87 29.46
C ARG A 103 1.39 -38.54 28.13
N ALA A 104 1.09 -37.87 27.01
CA ALA A 104 1.20 -38.44 25.67
C ALA A 104 2.66 -38.77 25.34
N GLU A 105 3.57 -37.89 25.77
CA GLU A 105 5.03 -38.04 25.67
C GLU A 105 5.58 -39.25 26.48
N GLU A 106 4.96 -39.56 27.62
CA GLU A 106 5.31 -40.69 28.49
C GLU A 106 4.72 -42.03 27.99
N THR A 107 3.79 -41.95 27.03
CA THR A 107 2.95 -43.06 26.60
C THR A 107 3.51 -43.69 25.31
N SER A 108 3.96 -44.94 25.36
CA SER A 108 4.66 -45.60 24.24
C SER A 108 3.85 -45.78 22.94
N LEU A 109 2.53 -45.63 22.99
CA LEU A 109 1.62 -45.62 21.82
C LEU A 109 1.38 -44.21 21.26
N CYS A 110 1.62 -43.17 22.06
CA CYS A 110 1.36 -41.77 21.72
C CYS A 110 2.62 -40.91 21.61
N LYS A 111 3.79 -41.48 21.94
CA LYS A 111 5.09 -40.92 21.60
C LYS A 111 5.11 -40.53 20.11
N LEU A 112 5.56 -39.31 19.85
CA LEU A 112 5.72 -38.78 18.50
C LEU A 112 7.03 -39.27 17.88
N GLY A 113 6.99 -39.53 16.59
CA GLY A 113 8.11 -40.06 15.81
C GLY A 113 7.79 -39.98 14.32
N THR A 114 8.57 -40.65 13.49
CA THR A 114 8.34 -40.67 12.03
C THR A 114 7.58 -41.93 11.65
N CYS A 115 6.45 -41.77 10.97
CA CYS A 115 5.72 -42.87 10.36
C CYS A 115 6.18 -43.12 8.93
N ILE A 116 6.49 -44.37 8.62
CA ILE A 116 7.11 -44.77 7.35
C ILE A 116 6.17 -45.73 6.63
N THR A 117 5.65 -45.35 5.47
CA THR A 117 4.80 -46.20 4.64
C THR A 117 5.51 -46.58 3.35
N GLY A 118 5.26 -47.80 2.85
CA GLY A 118 5.82 -48.32 1.61
C GLY A 118 7.35 -48.23 1.51
N ASP A 119 8.07 -48.71 2.54
CA ASP A 119 9.54 -48.70 2.64
C ASP A 119 10.22 -47.34 2.40
N GLY A 120 9.51 -46.23 2.70
CA GLY A 120 10.00 -44.86 2.54
C GLY A 120 9.32 -44.06 1.44
N LEU A 121 8.26 -44.60 0.80
CA LEU A 121 7.42 -43.89 -0.16
C LEU A 121 6.71 -42.66 0.45
N SER A 122 6.35 -42.73 1.73
CA SER A 122 5.96 -41.57 2.54
C SER A 122 6.57 -41.70 3.93
N CYS A 123 7.13 -40.59 4.42
CA CYS A 123 7.73 -40.46 5.74
C CYS A 123 7.14 -39.23 6.43
N ASN A 124 6.19 -39.47 7.32
CA ASN A 124 5.44 -38.41 7.99
C ASN A 124 6.04 -38.20 9.39
N PRO A 125 6.80 -37.10 9.64
CA PRO A 125 7.31 -36.79 10.97
C PRO A 125 6.16 -36.47 11.95
N ASN A 126 6.49 -36.38 13.25
CA ASN A 126 5.57 -35.99 14.32
C ASN A 126 4.25 -36.81 14.37
N THR A 127 4.27 -38.05 13.87
CA THR A 127 3.10 -38.93 13.87
C THR A 127 3.11 -39.76 15.16
N PRO A 128 2.00 -39.81 15.93
CA PRO A 128 1.87 -40.72 17.07
C PRO A 128 1.97 -42.17 16.61
N LYS A 129 2.67 -43.01 17.38
CA LYS A 129 2.88 -44.42 17.02
C LYS A 129 1.61 -45.16 16.64
N LEU A 130 0.55 -45.01 17.45
CA LEU A 130 -0.73 -45.66 17.22
C LEU A 130 -1.35 -45.33 15.85
N ARG A 131 -1.29 -44.06 15.42
CA ARG A 131 -1.79 -43.63 14.11
C ARG A 131 -0.95 -44.21 12.97
N CYS A 132 0.34 -44.42 13.19
CA CYS A 132 1.21 -45.07 12.21
C CYS A 132 0.90 -46.56 12.05
N ASP A 133 0.76 -47.27 13.19
CA ASP A 133 0.41 -48.68 13.22
C ASP A 133 -0.98 -48.91 12.57
N ASP A 134 -1.94 -47.99 12.76
CA ASP A 134 -3.30 -48.01 12.18
C ASP A 134 -3.30 -47.89 10.64
N ILE A 135 -2.51 -46.98 10.07
CA ILE A 135 -2.36 -46.84 8.60
C ILE A 135 -1.45 -47.91 7.98
N GLY A 136 -1.03 -48.92 8.74
CA GLY A 136 -0.13 -49.98 8.27
C GLY A 136 1.31 -49.52 8.01
N GLY A 137 1.73 -48.40 8.60
CA GLY A 137 3.10 -47.89 8.53
C GLY A 137 4.02 -48.53 9.58
N THR A 138 5.32 -48.38 9.37
CA THR A 138 6.36 -48.69 10.36
C THR A 138 6.76 -47.42 11.08
N TRP A 139 6.60 -47.38 12.40
CA TRP A 139 6.93 -46.21 13.21
C TRP A 139 8.35 -46.29 13.81
N ASP A 140 9.09 -45.19 13.72
CA ASP A 140 10.43 -45.01 14.29
C ASP A 140 10.45 -43.78 15.21
N GLU A 141 11.13 -43.87 16.37
CA GLU A 141 11.14 -42.81 17.39
C GLU A 141 12.03 -41.61 17.03
N ARG A 142 12.81 -41.70 15.96
CA ARG A 142 13.71 -40.65 15.50
C ARG A 142 13.01 -39.67 14.55
N GLY A 143 13.57 -38.48 14.41
CA GLY A 143 13.13 -37.51 13.39
C GLY A 143 13.41 -38.02 11.97
N ALA A 144 12.63 -37.58 10.98
CA ALA A 144 12.71 -38.09 9.60
C ALA A 144 14.12 -37.97 8.98
N GLY A 145 14.88 -36.92 9.34
CA GLY A 145 16.26 -36.73 8.89
C GLY A 145 17.30 -37.71 9.46
N GLU A 146 16.96 -38.48 10.51
CA GLU A 146 17.85 -39.47 11.13
C GLU A 146 17.61 -40.92 10.66
N ILE A 147 16.55 -41.12 9.86
CA ILE A 147 16.08 -42.44 9.44
C ILE A 147 16.52 -42.70 8.00
N PRO A 148 17.37 -43.71 7.71
CA PRO A 148 17.97 -43.89 6.40
C PRO A 148 16.99 -43.97 5.23
N GLN A 149 15.83 -44.64 5.38
CA GLN A 149 14.82 -44.73 4.33
C GLN A 149 13.96 -43.45 4.14
N CYS A 150 14.06 -42.48 5.05
CA CYS A 150 13.37 -41.19 4.98
C CYS A 150 14.29 -40.02 4.62
N GLN A 151 15.60 -40.26 4.52
CA GLN A 151 16.53 -39.26 4.03
C GLN A 151 16.27 -39.00 2.55
N LYS A 152 15.89 -37.76 2.23
CA LYS A 152 15.85 -37.26 0.86
C LYS A 152 17.28 -37.17 0.30
N GLY A 153 17.40 -37.50 -0.98
CA GLY A 153 18.61 -37.38 -1.77
C GLY A 153 18.26 -36.96 -3.19
N CYS A 154 19.25 -36.78 -4.05
CA CYS A 154 18.98 -36.41 -5.43
C CYS A 154 18.68 -37.64 -6.28
N CYS A 155 17.49 -37.71 -6.85
CA CYS A 155 17.07 -38.73 -7.80
C CYS A 155 17.30 -38.22 -9.22
N PHE A 156 18.28 -38.80 -9.91
CA PHE A 156 18.58 -38.54 -11.31
C PHE A 156 17.76 -39.51 -12.16
N ILE A 157 16.87 -39.00 -13.01
CA ILE A 157 16.11 -39.79 -13.99
C ILE A 157 16.19 -39.07 -15.35
N GLY A 158 17.02 -39.60 -16.26
CA GLY A 158 17.23 -38.99 -17.57
C GLY A 158 17.93 -37.64 -17.49
N SER A 159 17.19 -36.56 -17.75
CA SER A 159 17.65 -35.16 -17.65
C SER A 159 17.01 -34.38 -16.49
N GLU A 160 16.12 -35.02 -15.72
CA GLU A 160 15.40 -34.39 -14.61
C GLU A 160 15.94 -34.89 -13.27
N ASN A 161 16.16 -33.95 -12.35
CA ASN A 161 16.58 -34.22 -10.99
C ASN A 161 15.46 -33.90 -10.02
N ASN A 162 15.12 -34.87 -9.16
CA ASN A 162 14.04 -34.75 -8.18
C ASN A 162 14.59 -34.98 -6.76
N PHE A 163 14.31 -34.07 -5.81
CA PHE A 163 14.79 -34.19 -4.42
C PHE A 163 13.81 -34.97 -3.54
N VAL A 164 13.92 -36.30 -3.59
CA VAL A 164 12.94 -37.28 -3.07
C VAL A 164 13.62 -38.36 -2.22
N THR A 165 12.86 -39.29 -1.63
CA THR A 165 13.46 -40.47 -0.95
C THR A 165 13.92 -41.53 -1.96
N SER A 166 14.76 -42.47 -1.52
CA SER A 166 15.19 -43.60 -2.36
C SER A 166 14.02 -44.44 -2.87
N ALA A 167 13.00 -44.70 -2.04
CA ALA A 167 11.81 -45.45 -2.44
C ALA A 167 10.94 -44.69 -3.45
N GLN A 168 10.78 -43.38 -3.28
CA GLN A 168 10.12 -42.51 -4.26
C GLN A 168 10.89 -42.50 -5.59
N CYS A 169 12.22 -42.43 -5.56
CA CYS A 169 13.08 -42.50 -6.75
C CYS A 169 12.92 -43.82 -7.52
N ASN A 170 12.92 -44.96 -6.81
CA ASN A 170 12.65 -46.27 -7.39
C ASN A 170 11.26 -46.37 -8.03
N SER A 171 10.25 -45.75 -7.41
CA SER A 171 8.88 -45.69 -7.94
C SER A 171 8.79 -44.86 -9.21
N LEU A 172 9.37 -43.65 -9.21
CA LEU A 172 9.43 -42.76 -10.38
C LEU A 172 10.15 -43.42 -11.56
N SER A 173 11.29 -44.07 -11.30
CA SER A 173 12.02 -44.83 -12.31
C SER A 173 11.17 -45.96 -12.90
N SER A 174 10.46 -46.70 -12.04
CA SER A 174 9.57 -47.80 -12.44
C SER A 174 8.36 -47.33 -13.25
N SER A 175 7.74 -46.20 -12.90
CA SER A 175 6.62 -45.63 -13.67
C SER A 175 7.04 -45.12 -15.04
N SER A 176 8.28 -44.62 -15.16
CA SER A 176 8.85 -44.13 -16.42
C SER A 176 9.51 -45.24 -17.26
N GLY A 177 9.51 -46.50 -16.79
CA GLY A 177 10.11 -47.63 -17.49
C GLY A 177 11.65 -47.60 -17.57
N ILE A 178 12.29 -46.80 -16.71
CA ILE A 178 13.74 -46.60 -16.64
C ILE A 178 14.31 -47.53 -15.56
N ILE A 179 15.57 -47.94 -15.71
CA ILE A 179 16.32 -48.71 -14.71
C ILE A 179 17.35 -47.77 -14.07
N LEU A 180 17.48 -47.82 -12.74
CA LEU A 180 18.51 -47.05 -12.01
C LEU A 180 19.88 -47.75 -12.09
N ASP A 181 20.48 -47.78 -13.29
CA ASP A 181 21.76 -48.46 -13.56
C ASP A 181 22.80 -47.60 -14.32
N GLY A 182 22.97 -46.32 -13.97
CA GLY A 182 24.08 -45.51 -14.48
C GLY A 182 24.25 -44.15 -13.80
N GLU A 183 25.24 -43.36 -14.20
CA GLU A 183 25.46 -42.02 -13.61
C GLU A 183 24.23 -41.11 -13.77
N ASN A 184 23.56 -41.15 -14.93
CA ASN A 184 22.37 -40.32 -15.20
C ASN A 184 21.04 -40.93 -14.71
N ASN A 185 21.06 -42.16 -14.19
CA ASN A 185 19.87 -42.86 -13.67
C ASN A 185 20.23 -43.48 -12.31
N ARG A 186 20.21 -42.68 -11.24
CA ARG A 186 20.64 -43.09 -9.90
C ARG A 186 19.94 -42.32 -8.79
N PHE A 187 19.94 -42.89 -7.59
CA PHE A 187 19.67 -42.15 -6.36
C PHE A 187 20.98 -41.83 -5.63
N ASP A 188 21.21 -40.56 -5.32
CA ASP A 188 22.41 -40.08 -4.63
C ASP A 188 22.06 -39.48 -3.25
N PRO A 189 22.30 -40.20 -2.14
CA PRO A 189 22.03 -39.73 -0.78
C PRO A 189 23.10 -38.77 -0.24
N GLY A 190 24.16 -38.48 -1.01
CA GLY A 190 25.19 -37.51 -0.61
C GLY A 190 24.74 -36.05 -0.74
N ILE A 191 23.80 -35.78 -1.64
CA ILE A 191 23.23 -34.46 -1.91
C ILE A 191 22.06 -34.26 -0.94
N ARG A 192 22.09 -33.18 -0.14
CA ARG A 192 21.15 -32.94 0.97
C ARG A 192 20.32 -31.67 0.86
N SER A 193 20.48 -30.93 -0.23
CA SER A 193 19.74 -29.70 -0.51
C SER A 193 18.99 -29.86 -1.83
N GLU A 194 17.75 -29.39 -1.85
CA GLU A 194 16.91 -29.34 -3.05
C GLU A 194 17.50 -28.41 -4.11
N LEU A 195 17.93 -27.21 -3.70
CA LEU A 195 18.66 -26.28 -4.57
C LEU A 195 19.95 -26.93 -5.12
N GLN A 196 20.69 -27.68 -4.29
CA GLN A 196 21.88 -28.40 -4.77
C GLN A 196 21.51 -29.54 -5.75
N CYS A 197 20.39 -30.23 -5.54
CA CYS A 197 19.92 -31.28 -6.45
C CYS A 197 19.45 -30.72 -7.80
N LEU A 198 18.77 -29.56 -7.79
CA LEU A 198 18.34 -28.83 -8.98
C LEU A 198 19.53 -28.21 -9.74
N LEU A 199 20.51 -27.64 -9.03
CA LEU A 199 21.78 -27.17 -9.62
C LEU A 199 22.65 -28.30 -10.19
N LEU A 200 22.40 -29.54 -9.76
CA LEU A 200 23.02 -30.76 -10.31
C LEU A 200 22.14 -31.43 -11.37
N ALA A 201 21.00 -30.83 -11.76
CA ALA A 201 20.28 -31.24 -12.97
C ALA A 201 21.27 -31.06 -14.12
N ASN A 202 21.74 -32.18 -14.67
CA ASN A 202 22.90 -32.18 -15.53
C ASN A 202 22.65 -31.20 -16.68
N PRO A 203 23.39 -30.07 -16.80
CA PRO A 203 23.28 -29.22 -17.96
C PRO A 203 23.57 -30.13 -19.14
N SER A 204 22.60 -30.27 -20.03
CA SER A 204 22.65 -31.23 -21.13
C SER A 204 23.93 -30.95 -21.90
N SER A 205 24.88 -31.88 -21.82
CA SER A 205 26.31 -31.58 -21.92
C SER A 205 26.62 -30.56 -23.02
N GLU A 206 27.15 -29.39 -22.66
CA GLU A 206 27.47 -28.29 -23.59
C GLU A 206 28.77 -28.56 -24.35
N GLY A 207 28.86 -28.09 -25.59
CA GLY A 207 30.04 -28.28 -26.43
C GLY A 207 29.84 -27.89 -27.89
N ALA A 208 30.89 -28.14 -28.68
CA ALA A 208 30.94 -27.83 -30.09
C ALA A 208 30.18 -28.89 -30.90
N CYS A 209 29.15 -28.47 -31.65
CA CYS A 209 28.48 -29.30 -32.65
C CYS A 209 29.07 -29.00 -34.02
N VAL A 210 29.86 -29.92 -34.57
CA VAL A 210 30.51 -29.75 -35.87
C VAL A 210 29.54 -30.19 -36.98
N LEU A 211 29.29 -29.30 -37.94
CA LEU A 211 28.34 -29.47 -39.03
C LEU A 211 29.10 -29.51 -40.37
N SER A 212 28.74 -30.44 -41.24
CA SER A 212 29.37 -30.56 -42.57
C SER A 212 28.94 -29.41 -43.49
N SER A 213 29.89 -28.57 -43.92
CA SER A 213 29.61 -27.44 -44.80
C SER A 213 29.32 -27.87 -46.24
N ASN A 214 28.71 -26.96 -47.02
CA ASN A 214 28.55 -27.09 -48.47
C ASN A 214 29.85 -26.78 -49.25
N ILE A 215 30.90 -26.33 -48.56
CA ILE A 215 32.23 -26.03 -49.12
C ILE A 215 33.16 -27.25 -48.88
N PRO A 216 33.89 -27.76 -49.89
CA PRO A 216 34.85 -28.85 -49.67
C PRO A 216 35.98 -28.44 -48.71
N GLU A 217 36.27 -29.32 -47.75
CA GLU A 217 37.38 -29.23 -46.76
C GLU A 217 37.19 -28.27 -45.56
N GLU A 218 36.05 -27.59 -45.44
CA GLU A 218 35.70 -26.72 -44.31
C GLU A 218 34.47 -27.27 -43.55
N ASN A 219 34.47 -27.24 -42.20
CA ASN A 219 33.29 -27.56 -41.39
C ASN A 219 32.82 -26.34 -40.61
N ASP A 220 31.50 -26.21 -40.49
CA ASP A 220 30.85 -25.19 -39.67
C ASP A 220 30.68 -25.71 -38.23
N CYS A 221 30.37 -24.83 -37.27
CA CYS A 221 30.19 -25.23 -35.88
C CYS A 221 29.19 -24.37 -35.12
N GLN A 222 28.30 -25.03 -34.37
CA GLN A 222 27.40 -24.37 -33.42
C GLN A 222 27.70 -24.84 -31.98
N PHE A 223 27.92 -23.91 -31.06
CA PHE A 223 28.05 -24.23 -29.64
C PHE A 223 26.66 -24.46 -29.05
N THR A 224 26.39 -25.68 -28.57
CA THR A 224 25.06 -26.08 -28.13
C THR A 224 25.11 -27.28 -27.19
N ILE A 225 23.94 -27.79 -26.81
CA ILE A 225 23.76 -29.00 -26.01
C ILE A 225 23.70 -30.25 -26.90
N LYS A 226 24.15 -31.39 -26.38
CA LYS A 226 24.22 -32.67 -27.12
C LYS A 226 22.92 -33.11 -27.80
N SER A 227 21.77 -32.89 -27.16
CA SER A 227 20.44 -33.19 -27.72
C SER A 227 20.10 -32.33 -28.94
N SER A 228 20.40 -31.03 -28.88
CA SER A 228 20.26 -30.11 -30.01
C SER A 228 21.22 -30.47 -31.14
N CYS A 229 22.48 -30.79 -30.84
CA CYS A 229 23.44 -31.23 -31.86
C CYS A 229 23.00 -32.49 -32.61
N ASN A 230 22.49 -33.50 -31.87
CA ASN A 230 21.93 -34.71 -32.48
C ASN A 230 20.73 -34.40 -33.40
N THR A 231 19.94 -33.36 -33.09
CA THR A 231 18.81 -32.91 -33.90
C THR A 231 19.26 -32.18 -35.16
N LEU A 232 20.37 -31.44 -35.09
CA LEU A 232 21.03 -30.79 -36.23
C LEU A 232 21.81 -31.78 -37.12
N GLY A 233 22.04 -33.01 -36.65
CA GLY A 233 22.78 -34.05 -37.37
C GLY A 233 24.31 -33.86 -37.38
N GLY A 234 24.84 -33.10 -36.43
CA GLY A 234 26.28 -32.83 -36.30
C GLY A 234 27.03 -33.80 -35.38
N ASP A 235 28.36 -33.76 -35.45
CA ASP A 235 29.25 -34.48 -34.54
C ASP A 235 29.47 -33.63 -33.27
N PHE A 236 29.05 -34.15 -32.11
CA PHE A 236 29.09 -33.43 -30.84
C PHE A 236 30.39 -33.65 -30.03
N TYR A 237 31.08 -32.55 -29.70
CA TYR A 237 32.33 -32.54 -28.92
C TYR A 237 32.10 -31.87 -27.55
N GLU A 238 31.84 -32.72 -26.57
CA GLU A 238 31.56 -32.37 -25.17
C GLU A 238 32.71 -31.57 -24.52
N GLY A 239 32.38 -30.45 -23.86
CA GLY A 239 33.36 -29.61 -23.16
C GLY A 239 34.31 -28.80 -24.06
N LYS A 240 34.05 -28.74 -25.37
CA LYS A 240 34.87 -28.02 -26.37
C LYS A 240 34.13 -26.78 -26.89
N LEU A 241 34.88 -25.70 -27.10
CA LEU A 241 34.43 -24.51 -27.83
C LEU A 241 34.55 -24.75 -29.34
N CYS A 242 33.70 -24.10 -30.14
CA CYS A 242 33.74 -24.23 -31.61
C CYS A 242 35.06 -23.78 -32.23
N SER A 243 35.80 -22.91 -31.55
CA SER A 243 37.13 -22.43 -31.94
C SER A 243 38.31 -23.33 -31.53
N ASN A 244 38.06 -24.54 -31.01
CA ASN A 244 39.13 -25.41 -30.53
C ASN A 244 39.97 -25.96 -31.69
N SER A 245 41.30 -25.78 -31.62
CA SER A 245 42.25 -26.25 -32.65
C SER A 245 42.33 -27.77 -32.86
N GLU A 246 41.72 -28.57 -32.00
CA GLU A 246 41.62 -30.03 -32.13
C GLU A 246 40.41 -30.49 -32.96
N ILE A 247 39.45 -29.60 -33.24
CA ILE A 247 38.31 -29.83 -34.14
C ILE A 247 38.47 -28.97 -35.40
N ASN A 248 38.24 -29.55 -36.57
CA ASN A 248 38.52 -28.88 -37.86
C ASN A 248 37.35 -27.99 -38.28
N THR A 249 37.20 -26.84 -37.63
CA THR A 249 36.13 -25.84 -37.86
C THR A 249 36.70 -24.56 -38.48
N ILE A 250 35.83 -23.72 -39.04
CA ILE A 250 36.18 -22.39 -39.58
C ILE A 250 36.22 -21.27 -38.52
N CYS A 251 35.87 -21.56 -37.27
CA CYS A 251 35.60 -20.53 -36.27
C CYS A 251 36.87 -20.06 -35.55
N GLU A 252 37.26 -18.79 -35.74
CA GLU A 252 38.38 -18.16 -35.05
C GLU A 252 37.97 -17.67 -33.65
N LYS A 253 38.77 -17.98 -32.63
CA LYS A 253 38.50 -17.64 -31.24
C LYS A 253 38.46 -16.14 -30.94
N GLN A 254 37.65 -15.74 -29.96
CA GLN A 254 37.69 -14.45 -29.27
C GLN A 254 37.67 -13.24 -30.21
N SER A 255 36.75 -13.27 -31.17
CA SER A 255 36.51 -12.22 -32.16
C SER A 255 35.89 -10.97 -31.53
N THR A 256 34.76 -11.14 -30.82
CA THR A 256 33.98 -10.04 -30.23
C THR A 256 33.59 -10.35 -28.78
N THR A 257 33.01 -9.38 -28.08
CA THR A 257 32.45 -9.54 -26.72
C THR A 257 30.97 -9.19 -26.71
N GLY A 258 30.16 -9.97 -26.02
CA GLY A 258 28.72 -9.77 -25.90
C GLY A 258 28.16 -10.21 -24.54
N ILE A 259 26.85 -10.04 -24.37
CA ILE A 259 26.06 -10.60 -23.27
C ILE A 259 25.22 -11.72 -23.88
N VAL A 260 24.90 -12.75 -23.09
CA VAL A 260 23.98 -13.84 -23.50
C VAL A 260 22.68 -13.67 -22.72
N ASP A 261 21.53 -13.79 -23.39
CA ASP A 261 20.23 -13.70 -22.71
C ASP A 261 20.13 -14.67 -21.52
N GLY A 262 19.59 -14.19 -20.39
CA GLY A 262 19.51 -14.94 -19.14
C GLY A 262 20.86 -15.15 -18.41
N LYS A 263 21.92 -14.43 -18.79
CA LYS A 263 23.23 -14.42 -18.09
C LYS A 263 23.60 -13.01 -17.61
N ASP A 264 24.38 -12.94 -16.54
CA ASP A 264 24.87 -11.68 -15.97
C ASP A 264 26.24 -11.28 -16.50
N GLU A 265 26.95 -12.23 -17.11
CA GLU A 265 28.34 -12.13 -17.51
C GLU A 265 28.53 -11.60 -18.94
N ILE A 266 29.72 -11.04 -19.19
CA ILE A 266 30.20 -10.73 -20.54
C ILE A 266 31.00 -11.94 -21.04
N TYR A 267 30.67 -12.43 -22.22
CA TYR A 267 31.34 -13.55 -22.87
C TYR A 267 32.20 -13.09 -24.05
N TRP A 268 33.27 -13.84 -24.32
CA TRP A 268 33.88 -13.86 -25.65
C TRP A 268 32.96 -14.56 -26.65
N PHE A 269 33.02 -14.16 -27.91
CA PHE A 269 32.36 -14.82 -29.03
C PHE A 269 33.39 -15.13 -30.13
N ASP A 270 33.26 -16.30 -30.76
CA ASP A 270 34.10 -16.68 -31.90
C ASP A 270 33.66 -15.98 -33.20
N SER A 271 34.41 -16.15 -34.30
CA SER A 271 34.10 -15.53 -35.60
C SER A 271 32.83 -16.07 -36.28
N CYS A 272 32.26 -17.16 -35.75
CA CYS A 272 30.98 -17.74 -36.18
C CYS A 272 29.81 -17.22 -35.33
N GLY A 273 30.07 -16.40 -34.31
CA GLY A 273 29.04 -15.90 -33.39
C GLY A 273 28.68 -16.85 -32.26
N ASN A 274 29.47 -17.91 -32.02
CA ASN A 274 29.24 -18.79 -30.87
C ASN A 274 29.76 -18.17 -29.57
N LYS A 275 28.97 -18.31 -28.50
CA LYS A 275 29.39 -18.04 -27.11
C LYS A 275 30.61 -18.90 -26.76
N GLU A 276 31.70 -18.24 -26.35
CA GLU A 276 32.86 -18.87 -25.72
C GLU A 276 32.79 -18.74 -24.18
N ASN A 277 33.95 -18.67 -23.51
CA ASN A 277 34.01 -18.46 -22.07
C ASN A 277 33.91 -16.97 -21.71
N ILE A 278 33.72 -16.69 -20.42
CA ILE A 278 33.64 -15.34 -19.84
C ILE A 278 34.85 -14.49 -20.24
N TYR A 279 34.61 -13.21 -20.53
CA TYR A 279 35.62 -12.24 -20.93
C TYR A 279 36.72 -12.11 -19.86
N GLU A 280 37.95 -12.48 -20.22
CA GLU A 280 39.17 -12.08 -19.51
C GLU A 280 40.14 -11.46 -20.51
N GLY A 281 40.54 -10.21 -20.27
CA GLY A 281 41.18 -9.34 -21.27
C GLY A 281 42.36 -8.52 -20.76
N GLY A 282 42.80 -7.55 -21.56
CA GLY A 282 43.89 -6.61 -21.24
C GLY A 282 45.30 -7.15 -21.41
N SER A 283 45.47 -8.42 -21.77
CA SER A 283 46.73 -8.96 -22.29
C SER A 283 46.49 -10.24 -23.09
N GLY A 284 47.43 -10.59 -24.00
CA GLY A 284 47.36 -11.86 -24.72
C GLY A 284 47.42 -13.11 -23.82
N VAL A 285 47.95 -12.99 -22.60
CA VAL A 285 47.96 -14.08 -21.60
C VAL A 285 46.57 -14.27 -20.98
N ALA A 286 45.88 -13.17 -20.66
CA ALA A 286 44.51 -13.19 -20.13
C ALA A 286 43.52 -13.77 -21.16
N ARG A 287 43.60 -13.33 -22.42
CA ARG A 287 42.81 -13.91 -23.52
C ARG A 287 43.05 -15.42 -23.67
N GLN A 288 44.30 -15.87 -23.62
CA GLN A 288 44.62 -17.30 -23.70
C GLN A 288 44.11 -18.11 -22.49
N ARG A 289 43.98 -17.51 -21.30
CA ARG A 289 43.35 -18.16 -20.13
C ARG A 289 41.85 -18.33 -20.30
N SER A 290 41.13 -17.26 -20.64
CA SER A 290 39.68 -17.36 -20.89
C SER A 290 39.36 -18.32 -22.03
N TRP A 291 40.15 -18.35 -23.11
CA TRP A 291 39.97 -19.36 -24.17
C TRP A 291 40.21 -20.81 -23.70
N ASN A 292 40.99 -21.02 -22.63
CA ASN A 292 41.21 -22.32 -21.98
C ASN A 292 41.54 -23.47 -22.96
N ASN A 293 42.44 -23.22 -23.92
CA ASN A 293 42.80 -24.17 -24.99
C ASN A 293 41.59 -24.68 -25.81
N GLY A 294 40.55 -23.86 -25.97
CA GLY A 294 39.31 -24.18 -26.66
C GLY A 294 38.39 -25.10 -25.86
N SER A 295 38.49 -25.13 -24.54
CA SER A 295 37.59 -25.89 -23.67
C SER A 295 36.75 -24.97 -22.79
N ILE A 296 35.57 -25.44 -22.40
CA ILE A 296 34.68 -24.69 -21.51
C ILE A 296 35.40 -24.42 -20.18
N LEU A 297 35.23 -23.22 -19.63
CA LEU A 297 35.74 -22.80 -18.32
C LEU A 297 34.54 -22.43 -17.43
N SER A 298 34.50 -22.93 -16.19
CA SER A 298 33.38 -22.61 -15.30
C SER A 298 33.44 -21.17 -14.77
N LYS A 299 32.31 -20.65 -14.27
CA LYS A 299 32.25 -19.31 -13.64
C LYS A 299 33.23 -19.16 -12.48
N ALA A 300 33.42 -20.23 -11.69
CA ALA A 300 34.33 -20.25 -10.54
C ALA A 300 35.82 -20.33 -10.92
N GLU A 301 36.14 -20.82 -12.12
CA GLU A 301 37.51 -20.90 -12.65
C GLU A 301 37.87 -19.70 -13.56
N SER A 302 36.88 -18.86 -13.87
CA SER A 302 37.02 -17.64 -14.65
C SER A 302 37.65 -16.50 -13.82
N CYS A 303 37.86 -15.34 -14.46
CA CYS A 303 38.46 -14.18 -13.80
C CYS A 303 37.62 -13.68 -12.61
N ILE A 304 38.26 -13.02 -11.64
CA ILE A 304 37.58 -12.42 -10.48
C ILE A 304 37.38 -10.92 -10.77
N LEU A 305 36.13 -10.46 -10.80
CA LEU A 305 35.79 -9.06 -11.10
C LEU A 305 36.23 -8.09 -10.00
N GLY A 306 36.03 -8.46 -8.73
CA GLY A 306 36.23 -7.56 -7.59
C GLY A 306 36.49 -8.26 -6.26
N ASP A 307 36.39 -7.48 -5.20
CA ASP A 307 36.31 -7.93 -3.81
C ASP A 307 35.25 -7.12 -3.06
N GLU A 308 34.89 -7.54 -1.83
CA GLU A 308 33.84 -6.91 -1.00
C GLU A 308 33.95 -5.37 -0.88
N ARG A 309 35.16 -4.79 -1.03
CA ARG A 309 35.40 -3.34 -0.92
C ARG A 309 35.30 -2.61 -2.25
N ASN A 310 35.48 -3.32 -3.35
CA ASN A 310 35.33 -2.80 -4.70
C ASN A 310 34.91 -3.94 -5.65
N PRO A 311 33.60 -4.16 -5.84
CA PRO A 311 33.09 -5.19 -6.75
C PRO A 311 33.52 -4.99 -8.21
N LEU A 312 33.93 -3.78 -8.61
CA LEU A 312 34.34 -3.42 -9.98
C LEU A 312 35.86 -3.25 -10.15
N LYS A 313 36.67 -3.74 -9.21
CA LYS A 313 38.13 -3.55 -9.17
C LYS A 313 38.86 -3.87 -10.49
N ASN A 314 38.41 -4.90 -11.20
CA ASN A 314 38.99 -5.38 -12.45
C ASN A 314 38.04 -5.19 -13.66
N GLN A 315 37.07 -4.26 -13.59
CA GLN A 315 36.04 -3.99 -14.62
C GLN A 315 36.60 -3.95 -16.05
N ALA A 316 37.75 -3.31 -16.26
CA ALA A 316 38.40 -3.15 -17.57
C ALA A 316 38.91 -4.47 -18.20
N SER A 317 38.98 -5.57 -17.46
CA SER A 317 39.67 -6.80 -17.87
C SER A 317 38.96 -8.10 -17.48
N CYS A 318 37.79 -8.03 -16.84
CA CYS A 318 37.03 -9.19 -16.41
C CYS A 318 35.53 -8.97 -16.61
N GLY A 319 34.87 -9.95 -17.24
CA GLY A 319 33.44 -9.97 -17.53
C GLY A 319 32.63 -10.86 -16.58
N ASN A 320 33.24 -11.37 -15.52
CA ASN A 320 32.60 -12.29 -14.57
C ASN A 320 31.71 -11.54 -13.57
N CYS A 321 30.64 -10.91 -14.08
CA CYS A 321 29.66 -10.24 -13.24
C CYS A 321 28.80 -11.27 -12.49
N ASN A 322 28.28 -10.90 -11.33
CA ASN A 322 27.45 -11.77 -10.51
C ASN A 322 26.36 -10.96 -9.83
N TYR A 323 25.10 -11.21 -10.20
CA TYR A 323 23.94 -10.51 -9.67
C TYR A 323 23.83 -10.64 -8.15
N LEU A 324 24.19 -11.81 -7.61
CA LEU A 324 24.22 -12.06 -6.16
C LEU A 324 25.33 -11.29 -5.41
N ASP A 325 26.40 -10.90 -6.11
CA ASP A 325 27.47 -10.04 -5.56
C ASP A 325 27.22 -8.55 -5.91
N GLY A 326 26.00 -8.20 -6.33
CA GLY A 326 25.63 -6.83 -6.67
C GLY A 326 26.23 -6.32 -7.98
N THR A 327 26.52 -7.18 -8.97
CA THR A 327 27.03 -6.74 -10.28
C THR A 327 26.35 -7.40 -11.49
N LYS A 328 26.10 -6.65 -12.57
CA LYS A 328 25.51 -7.17 -13.81
C LYS A 328 26.13 -6.55 -15.06
N ALA A 329 26.26 -7.31 -16.15
CA ALA A 329 26.70 -6.77 -17.43
C ALA A 329 25.70 -5.76 -18.00
N GLY A 330 26.21 -4.77 -18.74
CA GLY A 330 25.42 -3.83 -19.52
C GLY A 330 26.29 -3.03 -20.48
N LEU A 331 25.66 -2.19 -21.30
CA LEU A 331 26.39 -1.26 -22.18
C LEU A 331 27.16 -0.22 -21.36
N ALA A 332 28.39 0.10 -21.78
CA ALA A 332 29.25 1.07 -21.13
C ALA A 332 28.72 2.50 -21.29
N GLN A 333 28.53 3.18 -20.16
CA GLN A 333 28.04 4.54 -20.06
C GLN A 333 29.18 5.55 -19.83
N SER A 334 28.84 6.84 -19.76
CA SER A 334 29.82 7.90 -19.49
C SER A 334 30.33 7.81 -18.05
N GLY A 335 31.60 7.44 -17.88
CA GLY A 335 32.22 7.22 -16.57
C GLY A 335 32.68 5.79 -16.32
N ASP A 336 32.20 4.82 -17.09
CA ASP A 336 32.62 3.41 -16.98
C ASP A 336 34.06 3.17 -17.45
N THR A 337 34.75 2.22 -16.81
CA THR A 337 36.06 1.77 -17.25
C THR A 337 35.90 0.74 -18.37
N LYS A 338 35.84 1.22 -19.62
CA LYS A 338 35.68 0.38 -20.82
C LYS A 338 36.67 -0.78 -20.88
N ASN A 339 36.23 -1.89 -21.47
CA ASN A 339 37.03 -3.09 -21.68
C ASN A 339 38.31 -2.77 -22.47
N SER A 340 39.43 -3.29 -21.97
CA SER A 340 40.78 -3.05 -22.49
C SER A 340 41.03 -3.63 -23.89
N ASP A 341 40.12 -4.48 -24.39
CA ASP A 341 40.12 -5.02 -25.76
C ASP A 341 39.12 -4.31 -26.71
N GLY A 342 38.48 -3.21 -26.27
CA GLY A 342 37.63 -2.36 -27.13
C GLY A 342 36.14 -2.73 -27.20
N GLY A 343 35.66 -3.63 -26.33
CA GLY A 343 34.25 -4.02 -26.24
C GLY A 343 33.33 -2.93 -25.64
N ASN A 344 32.05 -2.97 -26.02
CA ASN A 344 31.02 -2.00 -25.59
C ASN A 344 30.30 -2.36 -24.28
N TYR A 345 30.56 -3.53 -23.70
CA TYR A 345 29.89 -4.03 -22.50
C TYR A 345 30.82 -4.00 -21.29
N VAL A 346 30.29 -3.68 -20.11
CA VAL A 346 31.03 -3.67 -18.82
C VAL A 346 30.16 -4.28 -17.71
N CYS A 347 30.78 -4.90 -16.71
CA CYS A 347 30.08 -5.19 -15.46
C CYS A 347 29.82 -3.87 -14.72
N ARG A 348 28.60 -3.64 -14.26
CA ARG A 348 28.18 -2.47 -13.49
C ARG A 348 27.76 -2.89 -12.09
N ASP A 349 27.93 -2.00 -11.12
CA ASP A 349 27.40 -2.16 -9.76
C ASP A 349 25.89 -1.90 -9.81
N ILE A 350 25.09 -2.86 -9.34
CA ILE A 350 23.62 -2.76 -9.31
C ILE A 350 23.09 -2.39 -7.91
N ARG A 351 23.98 -2.04 -6.99
CA ARG A 351 23.62 -1.52 -5.66
C ARG A 351 23.36 -0.02 -5.75
N CYS A 352 22.34 0.44 -5.05
CA CYS A 352 21.86 1.80 -5.18
C CYS A 352 22.58 2.72 -4.18
N SER A 353 23.44 3.61 -4.69
CA SER A 353 24.15 4.62 -3.90
C SER A 353 23.50 5.99 -4.09
N TYR A 354 22.63 6.38 -3.16
CA TYR A 354 21.89 7.64 -3.19
C TYR A 354 22.20 8.50 -1.96
N THR A 355 21.63 9.71 -1.91
CA THR A 355 21.62 10.54 -0.70
C THR A 355 20.21 10.47 -0.12
N ASP A 356 20.09 10.08 1.15
CA ASP A 356 18.79 9.98 1.81
C ASP A 356 18.20 11.36 2.15
N GLN A 357 16.94 11.35 2.61
CA GLN A 357 16.20 12.52 3.10
C GLN A 357 16.87 13.27 4.27
N PHE A 358 17.94 12.73 4.87
CA PHE A 358 18.73 13.35 5.93
C PHE A 358 20.07 13.91 5.42
N GLY A 359 20.33 13.87 4.11
CA GLY A 359 21.55 14.37 3.47
C GLY A 359 22.76 13.42 3.60
N LYS A 360 22.52 12.16 3.99
CA LYS A 360 23.56 11.15 4.22
C LYS A 360 23.63 10.22 3.01
N ARG A 361 24.85 9.89 2.56
CA ARG A 361 25.04 8.91 1.48
C ARG A 361 24.80 7.51 2.02
N VAL A 362 23.89 6.78 1.39
CA VAL A 362 23.50 5.41 1.76
C VAL A 362 23.69 4.52 0.53
N THR A 363 24.23 3.33 0.76
CA THR A 363 24.27 2.26 -0.26
C THR A 363 23.29 1.17 0.17
N ARG A 364 22.48 0.71 -0.79
CA ARG A 364 21.49 -0.36 -0.61
C ARG A 364 21.78 -1.49 -1.57
N GLU A 365 21.63 -2.72 -1.09
CA GLU A 365 21.81 -3.91 -1.92
C GLU A 365 20.65 -4.05 -2.91
N ASN A 366 20.90 -4.66 -4.06
CA ASN A 366 19.89 -4.82 -5.10
C ASN A 366 18.73 -5.71 -4.60
N GLY A 367 17.50 -5.21 -4.73
CA GLY A 367 16.29 -5.84 -4.17
C GLY A 367 15.93 -5.39 -2.75
N GLU A 368 16.78 -4.62 -2.04
CA GLU A 368 16.36 -4.02 -0.76
C GLU A 368 15.22 -3.03 -0.97
N ALA A 369 14.30 -3.01 -0.01
CA ALA A 369 13.28 -1.98 0.12
C ALA A 369 13.30 -1.37 1.53
N TRP A 370 12.97 -0.08 1.64
CA TRP A 370 12.98 0.66 2.92
C TRP A 370 11.96 1.79 2.91
N CYS A 371 11.53 2.23 4.08
CA CYS A 371 10.53 3.29 4.20
C CYS A 371 11.15 4.69 4.29
N SER A 372 10.39 5.66 3.81
CA SER A 372 10.65 7.09 3.95
C SER A 372 9.38 7.81 4.38
N TYR A 373 9.55 8.79 5.26
CA TYR A 373 8.46 9.55 5.89
C TYR A 373 8.79 11.03 5.82
N GLU A 374 7.80 11.88 5.58
CA GLU A 374 8.04 13.33 5.44
C GLU A 374 8.08 14.05 6.79
N SER A 375 7.28 13.58 7.74
CA SER A 375 7.17 14.08 9.10
C SER A 375 7.58 13.02 10.12
N GLN A 376 7.49 13.34 11.40
CA GLN A 376 7.45 12.31 12.43
C GLN A 376 6.13 11.54 12.33
N ILE A 377 6.20 10.26 12.69
CA ILE A 377 5.05 9.34 12.65
C ILE A 377 4.76 8.77 14.04
N GLY A 378 3.52 8.36 14.28
CA GLY A 378 3.13 7.70 15.53
C GLY A 378 2.72 8.67 16.62
N THR A 379 3.03 8.36 17.89
CA THR A 379 2.64 9.18 19.04
C THR A 379 3.79 9.56 19.96
N GLU A 380 3.69 10.73 20.61
CA GLU A 380 4.63 11.21 21.64
C GLU A 380 3.88 11.64 22.90
N GLY A 381 4.46 11.36 24.07
CA GLY A 381 3.95 11.80 25.39
C GLY A 381 3.06 10.77 26.08
N GLU A 382 2.71 11.04 27.35
CA GLU A 382 1.84 10.19 28.17
C GLU A 382 0.66 11.00 28.75
N GLY A 383 -0.49 10.36 28.92
CA GLY A 383 -1.70 10.97 29.48
C GLY A 383 -2.13 12.22 28.70
N ASN A 384 -2.27 13.36 29.40
CA ASN A 384 -2.68 14.63 28.78
C ASN A 384 -1.68 15.16 27.74
N GLU A 385 -0.39 14.82 27.85
CA GLU A 385 0.66 15.25 26.92
C GLU A 385 0.75 14.37 25.67
N GLN A 386 0.15 13.18 25.68
CA GLN A 386 0.11 12.25 24.54
C GLN A 386 -0.52 12.94 23.31
N ARG A 387 0.08 12.82 22.12
CA ARG A 387 -0.44 13.34 20.84
C ARG A 387 -0.05 12.44 19.68
N GLY A 388 -0.83 12.50 18.59
CA GLY A 388 -0.37 12.05 17.27
C GLY A 388 0.72 12.97 16.73
N LEU A 389 1.58 12.42 15.86
CA LEU A 389 2.71 13.13 15.27
C LEU A 389 2.56 13.37 13.77
N ASP A 390 1.90 12.47 13.03
CA ASP A 390 1.70 12.65 11.60
C ASP A 390 0.99 13.99 11.29
N VAL A 391 1.50 14.75 10.31
CA VAL A 391 1.12 16.15 10.07
C VAL A 391 0.37 16.34 8.75
N PRO A 392 -0.48 17.38 8.63
CA PRO A 392 -1.14 17.71 7.37
C PRO A 392 -0.15 17.86 6.21
N GLY A 393 -0.47 17.18 5.10
CA GLY A 393 0.35 17.09 3.90
C GLY A 393 1.35 15.93 3.86
N SER A 394 1.64 15.23 4.96
CA SER A 394 2.67 14.17 4.94
C SER A 394 2.14 12.87 4.35
N SER A 395 2.96 12.23 3.50
CA SER A 395 2.73 10.88 2.98
C SER A 395 3.86 9.93 3.38
N HIS A 396 3.61 8.63 3.23
CA HIS A 396 4.59 7.57 3.49
C HIS A 396 5.01 6.93 2.16
N TYR A 397 6.30 6.65 2.01
CA TYR A 397 6.89 6.18 0.75
C TYR A 397 7.68 4.89 0.97
N LYS A 398 7.51 3.94 0.04
CA LYS A 398 8.34 2.75 -0.11
C LYS A 398 9.38 3.04 -1.17
N ASN A 399 10.64 2.84 -0.83
CA ASN A 399 11.75 2.91 -1.78
C ASN A 399 12.21 1.49 -2.09
N VAL A 400 12.64 1.23 -3.33
CA VAL A 400 13.21 -0.06 -3.74
C VAL A 400 14.49 0.18 -4.53
N CYS A 401 15.53 -0.60 -4.26
CA CYS A 401 16.75 -0.62 -5.08
C CYS A 401 16.61 -1.64 -6.21
N LEU A 402 16.60 -1.20 -7.47
CA LEU A 402 16.51 -2.07 -8.64
C LEU A 402 17.58 -1.71 -9.68
N ASN A 403 18.50 -2.64 -9.96
CA ASN A 403 19.54 -2.53 -10.99
C ASN A 403 20.42 -1.25 -10.89
N GLY A 404 20.66 -0.75 -9.67
CA GLY A 404 21.43 0.46 -9.38
C GLY A 404 20.60 1.75 -9.29
N GLU A 405 19.30 1.68 -9.59
CA GLU A 405 18.34 2.79 -9.52
C GLU A 405 17.48 2.68 -8.26
N VAL A 406 17.30 3.79 -7.53
CA VAL A 406 16.30 3.88 -6.46
C VAL A 406 14.98 4.29 -7.10
N ARG A 407 13.96 3.44 -6.98
CA ARG A 407 12.58 3.77 -7.33
C ARG A 407 11.81 4.11 -6.06
N ILE A 408 11.00 5.16 -6.12
CA ILE A 408 10.21 5.67 -5.00
C ILE A 408 8.74 5.49 -5.36
N GLU A 409 8.00 4.79 -4.51
CA GLU A 409 6.58 4.50 -4.61
C GLU A 409 5.88 5.16 -3.41
N GLN A 410 4.88 6.00 -3.65
CA GLN A 410 4.03 6.52 -2.58
C GLN A 410 3.02 5.44 -2.18
N CYS A 411 2.85 5.19 -0.88
CA CYS A 411 1.91 4.16 -0.42
C CYS A 411 0.45 4.56 -0.67
N ALA A 412 0.06 5.73 -0.17
CA ALA A 412 -1.20 6.39 -0.49
C ALA A 412 -1.11 7.88 -0.17
N SER A 413 -2.00 8.69 -0.75
CA SER A 413 -2.25 10.05 -0.28
C SER A 413 -2.88 10.03 1.12
N GLY A 414 -2.75 11.13 1.86
CA GLY A 414 -3.41 11.31 3.16
C GLY A 414 -3.15 10.17 4.17
N ARG A 415 -2.00 9.49 4.13
CA ARG A 415 -1.63 8.40 5.08
C ARG A 415 -2.69 7.30 5.21
N GLN A 416 -3.49 7.07 4.17
CA GLN A 416 -4.44 5.95 4.11
C GLN A 416 -3.73 4.59 4.07
N GLN A 417 -2.45 4.60 3.68
CA GLN A 417 -1.51 3.51 3.87
C GLN A 417 -0.25 3.99 4.60
N ILE A 418 0.31 3.11 5.41
CA ILE A 418 1.54 3.27 6.17
C ILE A 418 2.63 2.43 5.50
N CYS A 419 3.82 2.99 5.31
CA CYS A 419 4.98 2.16 4.97
C CYS A 419 5.47 1.45 6.24
N SER A 420 5.64 0.12 6.17
CA SER A 420 6.26 -0.69 7.22
C SER A 420 7.54 -1.33 6.71
N GLU A 421 8.62 -1.25 7.50
CA GLU A 421 9.95 -1.78 7.15
C GLU A 421 10.37 -2.86 8.15
N SER A 422 10.67 -4.04 7.63
CA SER A 422 11.42 -5.07 8.35
C SER A 422 12.88 -5.00 7.92
N ARG A 423 13.79 -5.22 8.87
CA ARG A 423 15.21 -5.36 8.56
C ARG A 423 15.77 -6.53 9.35
N ASP A 424 16.39 -7.46 8.64
CA ASP A 424 17.15 -8.53 9.25
C ASP A 424 18.49 -7.96 9.74
N GLU A 425 18.77 -8.09 11.04
CA GLU A 425 20.01 -7.58 11.65
C GLU A 425 21.24 -8.48 11.43
N GLU A 426 21.05 -9.74 11.03
CA GLU A 426 22.13 -10.71 10.80
C GLU A 426 22.66 -10.63 9.36
N ILE A 427 21.78 -10.52 8.36
CA ILE A 427 22.18 -10.30 6.95
C ILE A 427 22.21 -8.82 6.55
N GLY A 428 21.62 -7.93 7.35
CA GLY A 428 21.60 -6.48 7.12
C GLY A 428 20.61 -6.00 6.04
N PHE A 429 19.88 -6.90 5.39
CA PHE A 429 18.94 -6.64 4.30
C PHE A 429 17.61 -6.08 4.83
N SER A 430 17.09 -5.00 4.22
CA SER A 430 15.76 -4.47 4.53
C SER A 430 14.71 -4.78 3.45
N SER A 431 13.50 -5.06 3.92
CA SER A 431 12.28 -5.18 3.10
C SER A 431 11.23 -4.18 3.61
N ALA A 432 10.44 -3.62 2.70
CA ALA A 432 9.40 -2.66 3.05
C ALA A 432 8.15 -2.85 2.19
N ALA A 433 7.00 -2.66 2.81
CA ALA A 433 5.68 -2.79 2.19
C ALA A 433 4.76 -1.65 2.65
N CYS A 434 3.95 -1.17 1.71
CA CYS A 434 2.82 -0.30 2.01
C CYS A 434 1.65 -1.17 2.50
N ARG A 435 1.03 -0.78 3.62
CA ARG A 435 -0.10 -1.49 4.23
C ARG A 435 -1.22 -0.52 4.61
N PRO A 436 -2.49 -0.94 4.67
CA PRO A 436 -3.59 -0.09 5.13
C PRO A 436 -3.32 0.49 6.53
N ASN A 437 -3.75 1.74 6.74
CA ASN A 437 -3.82 2.39 8.05
C ASN A 437 -5.15 2.03 8.72
N GLN A 438 -5.12 1.39 9.90
CA GLN A 438 -6.32 0.89 10.56
C GLN A 438 -7.11 1.97 11.34
N TRP A 439 -6.87 3.26 11.10
CA TRP A 439 -7.46 4.39 11.85
C TRP A 439 -8.98 4.27 12.09
N ALA A 440 -9.73 3.81 11.08
CA ALA A 440 -11.18 3.63 11.18
C ALA A 440 -11.60 2.55 12.20
N ARG A 441 -10.79 1.50 12.40
CA ARG A 441 -11.01 0.47 13.44
C ARG A 441 -10.87 1.07 14.84
N CYS A 442 -9.95 2.01 15.04
CA CYS A 442 -9.78 2.72 16.30
C CYS A 442 -11.05 3.52 16.64
N PHE A 443 -11.66 4.19 15.66
CA PHE A 443 -12.90 4.95 15.86
C PHE A 443 -14.11 4.06 16.16
N ALA A 444 -14.21 2.89 15.54
CA ALA A 444 -15.28 1.92 15.80
C ALA A 444 -15.35 1.46 17.26
N LEU A 445 -14.20 1.37 17.95
CA LEU A 445 -14.13 1.00 19.37
C LEU A 445 -14.67 2.06 20.34
N ASN A 446 -14.96 3.28 19.86
CA ASN A 446 -15.53 4.36 20.68
C ASN A 446 -17.07 4.38 20.73
N GLN A 447 -17.74 3.43 20.07
CA GLN A 447 -19.20 3.34 20.06
C GLN A 447 -19.76 2.82 21.40
N GLU A 448 -21.00 3.21 21.72
CA GLU A 448 -21.64 2.87 22.99
C GLU A 448 -21.87 1.34 23.10
N GLY A 449 -21.22 0.72 24.10
CA GLY A 449 -21.24 -0.74 24.30
C GLY A 449 -19.94 -1.45 23.92
N SER A 450 -19.03 -0.80 23.21
CA SER A 450 -17.71 -1.37 22.85
C SER A 450 -16.75 -1.44 24.05
N ASP A 451 -15.91 -2.47 24.08
CA ASP A 451 -14.88 -2.66 25.10
C ASP A 451 -13.57 -1.95 24.71
N LEU A 452 -13.37 -0.75 25.27
CA LEU A 452 -12.16 0.07 25.06
C LEU A 452 -10.87 -0.60 25.54
N SER A 453 -10.91 -1.67 26.35
CA SER A 453 -9.69 -2.39 26.74
C SER A 453 -9.01 -3.07 25.54
N ARG A 454 -9.76 -3.34 24.47
CA ARG A 454 -9.30 -3.92 23.21
C ARG A 454 -8.65 -2.93 22.25
N CYS A 455 -8.51 -1.65 22.63
CA CYS A 455 -7.91 -0.64 21.77
C CYS A 455 -6.45 -0.97 21.40
N GLU A 456 -5.68 -1.50 22.35
CA GLU A 456 -4.28 -1.90 22.15
C GLU A 456 -4.15 -3.32 21.52
N ASP A 457 -5.26 -4.00 21.20
CA ASP A 457 -5.26 -5.26 20.41
C ASP A 457 -5.01 -4.99 18.91
N ILE A 458 -5.08 -3.73 18.47
CA ILE A 458 -4.98 -3.29 17.07
C ILE A 458 -3.70 -2.49 16.89
N THR A 459 -2.82 -2.91 15.97
CA THR A 459 -1.47 -2.37 15.80
C THR A 459 -1.47 -0.85 15.60
N ASP A 460 -2.38 -0.29 14.80
CA ASP A 460 -2.40 1.17 14.57
C ASP A 460 -3.21 1.97 15.59
N CYS A 461 -3.70 1.38 16.68
CA CYS A 461 -4.52 2.08 17.67
C CYS A 461 -3.78 2.28 19.00
N THR A 462 -4.17 3.30 19.76
CA THR A 462 -3.74 3.49 21.15
C THR A 462 -4.84 4.10 22.02
N LEU A 463 -4.89 3.66 23.28
CA LEU A 463 -5.87 4.11 24.26
C LEU A 463 -5.43 5.42 24.90
N ARG A 464 -6.02 6.50 24.43
CA ARG A 464 -5.75 7.85 24.90
C ARG A 464 -6.55 8.17 26.16
N ASN A 465 -5.84 8.52 27.23
CA ASN A 465 -6.44 8.79 28.55
C ASN A 465 -6.38 10.28 28.89
N ILE A 466 -7.55 10.92 29.00
CA ILE A 466 -7.70 12.33 29.38
C ILE A 466 -8.05 12.40 30.87
N ASP A 467 -7.22 13.07 31.68
CA ASP A 467 -7.50 13.34 33.10
C ASP A 467 -7.22 14.82 33.43
N LEU A 468 -8.26 15.64 33.38
CA LEU A 468 -8.21 17.06 33.71
C LEU A 468 -8.76 17.32 35.11
N THR A 469 -8.35 16.49 36.08
CA THR A 469 -8.71 16.64 37.49
C THR A 469 -7.56 17.17 38.36
N LYS A 470 -7.86 18.01 39.36
CA LYS A 470 -6.91 18.42 40.42
C LYS A 470 -7.15 17.66 41.74
N GLY A 471 -7.90 16.56 41.67
CA GLY A 471 -8.30 15.71 42.79
C GLY A 471 -9.53 16.22 43.56
N GLY A 472 -10.14 15.34 44.38
CA GLY A 472 -11.33 15.67 45.18
C GLY A 472 -12.64 15.26 44.51
N ASN A 473 -13.46 16.23 44.09
CA ASN A 473 -14.78 15.99 43.48
C ASN A 473 -14.77 16.15 41.94
N ASP A 474 -13.62 16.46 41.34
CA ASP A 474 -13.44 16.65 39.90
C ASP A 474 -13.76 15.36 39.12
N ASN A 475 -14.37 15.52 37.94
CA ASN A 475 -14.90 14.41 37.16
C ASN A 475 -14.67 14.52 35.64
N PHE A 476 -13.94 15.53 35.16
CA PHE A 476 -13.57 15.65 33.75
C PHE A 476 -12.40 14.71 33.41
N LYS A 477 -12.73 13.43 33.22
CA LYS A 477 -11.80 12.39 32.77
C LYS A 477 -12.53 11.31 31.97
N PHE A 478 -11.89 10.81 30.92
CA PHE A 478 -12.41 9.78 30.01
C PHE A 478 -11.26 9.19 29.20
N SER A 479 -11.54 8.10 28.49
CA SER A 479 -10.59 7.45 27.57
C SER A 479 -11.23 7.35 26.18
N LEU A 480 -10.41 7.41 25.13
CA LEU A 480 -10.84 7.26 23.74
C LEU A 480 -9.79 6.42 23.00
N CYS A 481 -10.23 5.49 22.17
CA CYS A 481 -9.34 4.78 21.26
C CYS A 481 -9.05 5.66 20.03
N VAL A 482 -7.78 5.93 19.76
CA VAL A 482 -7.36 6.81 18.65
C VAL A 482 -6.26 6.16 17.81
N PRO A 483 -6.12 6.54 16.53
CA PRO A 483 -5.00 6.15 15.70
C PRO A 483 -3.65 6.55 16.31
N LYS A 484 -2.67 5.64 16.25
CA LYS A 484 -1.24 5.95 16.38
C LYS A 484 -0.76 6.81 15.23
N TYR A 485 -1.25 6.55 14.02
CA TYR A 485 -0.91 7.25 12.78
C TYR A 485 -2.16 7.98 12.26
N PRO A 486 -2.38 9.26 12.65
CA PRO A 486 -3.55 10.02 12.24
C PRO A 486 -3.75 10.08 10.72
N PRO A 487 -4.96 9.77 10.19
CA PRO A 487 -5.24 9.86 8.76
C PRO A 487 -5.16 11.31 8.27
N GLY A 488 -4.92 11.47 6.97
CA GLY A 488 -5.11 12.73 6.27
C GLY A 488 -6.51 12.81 5.67
N PHE A 489 -7.00 14.04 5.52
CA PHE A 489 -8.29 14.32 4.90
C PHE A 489 -8.14 15.36 3.78
N ASP A 490 -9.09 15.39 2.85
CA ASP A 490 -9.07 16.33 1.75
C ASP A 490 -9.13 17.79 2.25
N LEU A 491 -8.19 18.61 1.77
CA LEU A 491 -7.94 19.94 2.30
C LEU A 491 -8.75 21.03 1.59
N LYS A 492 -9.26 20.72 0.39
CA LYS A 492 -10.26 21.52 -0.34
C LYS A 492 -11.62 20.79 -0.33
N PRO A 493 -12.74 21.52 -0.21
CA PRO A 493 -14.07 20.92 -0.27
C PRO A 493 -14.41 20.49 -1.70
N ASP A 494 -15.08 19.34 -1.85
CA ASP A 494 -15.63 18.88 -3.13
C ASP A 494 -16.51 19.94 -3.79
N LEU A 495 -16.01 20.50 -4.89
CA LEU A 495 -16.76 21.35 -5.80
C LEU A 495 -17.50 20.45 -6.79
N ASP A 496 -18.81 20.64 -6.91
CA ASP A 496 -19.59 19.93 -7.92
C ASP A 496 -19.20 20.36 -9.34
N VAL A 497 -19.75 19.67 -10.35
CA VAL A 497 -19.51 19.94 -11.78
C VAL A 497 -19.94 21.38 -12.21
N PHE A 498 -20.58 22.14 -11.32
CA PHE A 498 -20.98 23.54 -11.52
C PHE A 498 -20.20 24.54 -10.64
N GLY A 499 -19.15 24.10 -9.93
CA GLY A 499 -18.34 24.93 -9.05
C GLY A 499 -19.07 25.38 -7.78
N GLN A 500 -20.10 24.62 -7.34
CA GLN A 500 -20.78 24.87 -6.06
C GLN A 500 -20.30 23.88 -5.00
N ILE A 501 -20.13 24.39 -3.79
CA ILE A 501 -19.91 23.58 -2.59
C ILE A 501 -21.15 22.71 -2.40
N SER A 502 -20.97 21.39 -2.36
CA SER A 502 -22.05 20.42 -2.16
C SER A 502 -22.66 20.53 -0.74
N GLY A 503 -23.72 21.33 -0.61
CA GLY A 503 -24.35 21.60 0.68
C GLY A 503 -25.10 20.39 1.28
N GLU A 504 -25.05 20.30 2.62
CA GLU A 504 -25.75 19.36 3.53
C GLU A 504 -25.08 18.00 3.83
N VAL A 505 -23.99 17.60 3.16
CA VAL A 505 -23.14 16.48 3.62
C VAL A 505 -21.97 17.04 4.41
N ARG A 506 -21.72 16.52 5.63
CA ARG A 506 -20.49 16.79 6.37
C ARG A 506 -19.37 15.94 5.79
N SER A 507 -18.21 16.50 5.51
CA SER A 507 -17.05 15.70 5.09
C SER A 507 -16.58 14.78 6.23
N ASP A 508 -15.88 13.70 5.88
CA ASP A 508 -15.35 12.75 6.87
C ASP A 508 -14.43 13.43 7.90
N ALA A 509 -13.71 14.47 7.47
CA ALA A 509 -12.93 15.34 8.34
C ALA A 509 -13.80 16.01 9.42
N GLU A 510 -14.95 16.61 9.05
CA GLU A 510 -15.85 17.25 10.02
C GLU A 510 -16.44 16.25 11.03
N ILE A 511 -16.71 15.02 10.57
CA ILE A 511 -17.22 13.93 11.42
C ILE A 511 -16.13 13.44 12.38
N ALA A 512 -14.95 13.12 11.87
CA ALA A 512 -13.81 12.62 12.64
C ALA A 512 -13.32 13.66 13.66
N CYS A 513 -12.95 14.86 13.20
CA CYS A 513 -12.52 15.95 14.09
C CYS A 513 -13.62 16.31 15.11
N GLY A 514 -14.89 16.24 14.70
CA GLY A 514 -16.05 16.50 15.57
C GLY A 514 -16.05 15.70 16.88
N LEU A 515 -15.46 14.49 16.91
CA LEU A 515 -15.39 13.63 18.11
C LEU A 515 -14.60 14.26 19.28
N ALA A 516 -13.65 15.16 19.01
CA ALA A 516 -12.89 15.87 20.05
C ALA A 516 -13.53 17.19 20.51
N SER A 517 -14.70 17.56 19.98
CA SER A 517 -15.42 18.77 20.41
C SER A 517 -16.13 18.56 21.75
N LEU A 518 -15.59 19.15 22.82
CA LEU A 518 -15.95 18.83 24.20
C LEU A 518 -16.25 20.07 25.06
N LYS A 519 -17.21 19.91 25.97
CA LYS A 519 -17.70 20.94 26.89
C LYS A 519 -17.35 20.61 28.34
N CYS A 520 -16.63 21.52 28.99
CA CYS A 520 -16.20 21.44 30.39
C CYS A 520 -16.92 22.50 31.22
N THR A 521 -17.55 22.11 32.33
CA THR A 521 -18.30 23.04 33.20
C THR A 521 -17.62 23.16 34.57
N GLU A 522 -17.08 24.34 34.90
CA GLU A 522 -16.61 24.71 36.25
C GLU A 522 -17.84 24.93 37.15
N VAL A 523 -17.93 24.19 38.25
CA VAL A 523 -19.03 24.35 39.23
C VAL A 523 -18.51 24.91 40.55
N SER A 524 -18.80 26.18 40.81
CA SER A 524 -18.45 26.91 42.04
C SER A 524 -19.62 26.92 43.03
N VAL A 525 -19.44 26.40 44.25
CA VAL A 525 -20.46 26.35 45.33
C VAL A 525 -19.95 27.02 46.61
N GLY A 526 -20.63 28.08 47.06
CA GLY A 526 -20.28 28.80 48.30
C GLY A 526 -20.81 28.14 49.58
N GLY A 527 -19.95 27.98 50.60
CA GLY A 527 -20.33 27.40 51.90
C GLY A 527 -19.53 27.89 53.11
N LEU A 528 -19.86 27.35 54.29
CA LEU A 528 -19.18 27.59 55.58
C LEU A 528 -17.75 27.03 55.56
N GLY A 529 -16.80 27.82 55.06
CA GLY A 529 -15.38 27.45 54.93
C GLY A 529 -14.71 27.95 53.64
N GLY A 530 -15.49 28.48 52.69
CA GLY A 530 -14.99 29.00 51.41
C GLY A 530 -15.89 28.60 50.23
N THR A 531 -15.45 28.95 49.03
CA THR A 531 -16.03 28.42 47.78
C THR A 531 -15.35 27.10 47.48
N LYS A 532 -16.12 26.01 47.39
CA LYS A 532 -15.65 24.77 46.75
C LYS A 532 -15.85 24.89 45.25
N ARG A 533 -14.88 24.45 44.47
CA ARG A 533 -14.94 24.39 43.02
C ARG A 533 -14.81 22.96 42.55
N THR A 534 -15.13 22.71 41.29
CA THR A 534 -15.04 21.40 40.65
C THR A 534 -14.78 21.64 39.17
N ASN A 535 -13.87 20.86 38.60
CA ASN A 535 -13.28 21.02 37.26
C ASN A 535 -12.54 22.37 37.10
N ASP A 536 -11.70 22.72 38.08
CA ASP A 536 -10.88 23.95 38.07
C ASP A 536 -9.89 24.03 36.89
N LEU A 537 -9.65 22.92 36.19
CA LEU A 537 -8.81 22.87 34.99
C LEU A 537 -9.53 23.32 33.70
N CYS A 538 -10.87 23.45 33.65
CA CYS A 538 -11.56 23.93 32.44
C CYS A 538 -11.06 25.31 31.97
N HIS A 539 -10.54 26.13 32.90
CA HIS A 539 -10.03 27.48 32.65
C HIS A 539 -8.49 27.57 32.75
N ASP A 540 -7.79 26.47 32.52
CA ASP A 540 -6.32 26.39 32.50
C ASP A 540 -5.85 26.07 31.08
N LYS A 541 -4.67 26.53 30.66
CA LYS A 541 -4.18 26.31 29.28
C LYS A 541 -3.98 24.83 28.94
N VAL A 542 -3.73 24.02 29.98
CA VAL A 542 -3.67 22.56 29.92
C VAL A 542 -4.96 21.97 29.32
N PHE A 543 -6.14 22.59 29.52
CA PHE A 543 -7.39 22.13 28.89
C PHE A 543 -7.31 22.19 27.37
N THR A 544 -6.95 23.35 26.82
CA THR A 544 -6.83 23.58 25.38
C THR A 544 -5.72 22.73 24.77
N GLU A 545 -4.56 22.63 25.42
CA GLU A 545 -3.42 21.82 24.95
C GLU A 545 -3.76 20.32 24.94
N THR A 546 -4.43 19.81 25.99
CA THR A 546 -4.86 18.41 26.10
C THR A 546 -5.90 18.04 25.04
N LEU A 547 -6.83 18.94 24.75
CA LEU A 547 -7.88 18.72 23.75
C LEU A 547 -7.41 18.99 22.32
N ASN A 548 -6.44 19.88 22.10
CA ASN A 548 -5.78 20.01 20.79
C ASN A 548 -4.94 18.78 20.47
N ASN A 549 -4.19 18.26 21.45
CA ASN A 549 -3.52 16.96 21.32
C ASN A 549 -4.52 15.84 20.95
N LEU A 550 -5.73 15.83 21.55
CA LEU A 550 -6.79 14.86 21.22
C LEU A 550 -7.31 15.05 19.81
N CYS A 551 -7.58 16.30 19.42
CA CYS A 551 -8.01 16.70 18.09
C CYS A 551 -7.03 16.18 17.02
N MET A 552 -5.74 16.50 17.14
CA MET A 552 -4.67 16.02 16.24
C MET A 552 -4.52 14.48 16.19
N SER A 553 -4.90 13.74 17.24
CA SER A 553 -4.90 12.27 17.19
C SER A 553 -6.00 11.68 16.30
N LEU A 554 -6.96 12.47 15.82
CA LEU A 554 -8.08 12.00 14.99
C LEU A 554 -7.86 12.20 13.48
N GLY A 555 -6.75 12.83 13.08
CA GLY A 555 -6.40 13.09 11.69
C GLY A 555 -5.90 14.52 11.49
N ASP A 556 -6.10 15.06 10.29
CA ASP A 556 -5.85 16.48 9.97
C ASP A 556 -6.85 17.40 10.67
N CYS A 557 -6.69 17.54 11.98
CA CYS A 557 -7.62 18.23 12.87
C CYS A 557 -6.87 19.15 13.85
N GLY A 558 -7.47 20.30 14.19
CA GLY A 558 -6.98 21.15 15.27
C GLY A 558 -5.94 22.18 14.84
N GLY A 559 -5.31 22.81 15.84
CA GLY A 559 -4.17 23.71 15.63
C GLY A 559 -2.92 22.87 15.40
N GLY A 560 -2.35 22.96 14.20
CA GLY A 560 -1.31 22.06 13.71
C GLY A 560 -0.34 22.76 12.76
N ALA A 561 0.80 22.12 12.52
CA ALA A 561 1.78 22.58 11.53
C ALA A 561 1.84 21.61 10.35
N ASN A 562 1.96 22.12 9.12
CA ASN A 562 2.09 21.30 7.90
C ASN A 562 3.49 20.69 7.74
N ILE A 563 3.75 19.99 6.63
CA ILE A 563 5.05 19.36 6.31
C ILE A 563 6.26 20.30 6.20
N VAL A 564 6.09 21.62 6.06
CA VAL A 564 7.21 22.60 6.14
C VAL A 564 7.34 23.25 7.52
N GLY A 565 6.45 22.90 8.46
CA GLY A 565 6.44 23.41 9.83
C GLY A 565 5.74 24.77 10.00
N GLU A 566 4.94 25.19 9.02
CA GLU A 566 4.09 26.38 9.15
C GLU A 566 2.79 26.03 9.88
N TYR A 567 2.45 26.83 10.90
CA TYR A 567 1.39 26.55 11.87
C TYR A 567 0.15 27.42 11.64
N THR A 568 -1.03 26.81 11.75
CA THR A 568 -2.35 27.47 11.72
C THR A 568 -3.18 27.09 12.95
N ASP A 569 -4.09 27.98 13.36
CA ASP A 569 -4.99 27.84 14.52
C ASP A 569 -6.48 27.72 14.15
N ASP A 570 -6.86 27.94 12.88
CA ASP A 570 -8.26 27.87 12.40
C ASP A 570 -8.96 26.51 12.65
N GLY A 571 -8.18 25.43 12.70
CA GLY A 571 -8.65 24.05 12.95
C GLY A 571 -9.19 23.79 14.36
N TYR A 572 -9.13 24.75 15.28
CA TYR A 572 -9.86 24.67 16.55
C TYR A 572 -10.56 26.00 16.89
N SER A 573 -11.31 26.01 17.98
CA SER A 573 -11.71 27.26 18.65
C SER A 573 -12.11 26.99 20.09
N VAL A 574 -11.77 27.90 20.99
CA VAL A 574 -12.21 27.85 22.40
C VAL A 574 -13.04 29.09 22.70
N ASN A 575 -14.19 28.93 23.36
CA ASN A 575 -15.09 30.04 23.71
C ASN A 575 -14.58 30.95 24.86
N PHE A 576 -13.27 30.96 25.12
CA PHE A 576 -12.64 31.64 26.25
C PHE A 576 -11.20 32.08 25.89
N GLU A 577 -10.99 33.37 25.61
CA GLU A 577 -9.76 33.89 25.00
C GLU A 577 -8.48 33.70 25.85
N ASP A 578 -8.58 33.75 27.19
CA ASP A 578 -7.41 33.72 28.08
C ASP A 578 -6.67 32.36 28.14
N ILE A 579 -7.25 31.28 27.59
CA ILE A 579 -6.75 29.89 27.75
C ILE A 579 -6.22 29.26 26.46
N ASP A 580 -5.89 30.09 25.46
CA ASP A 580 -5.38 29.64 24.17
C ASP A 580 -3.98 28.96 24.25
N LEU A 581 -3.61 28.22 23.19
CA LEU A 581 -2.39 27.42 23.10
C LEU A 581 -1.11 28.24 23.36
N GLN A 582 -0.14 27.64 24.06
CA GLN A 582 1.11 28.34 24.42
C GLN A 582 2.13 28.35 23.27
N GLN A 583 2.96 29.39 23.22
CA GLN A 583 4.02 29.54 22.22
C GLN A 583 5.07 28.41 22.28
N ASN A 584 5.36 27.86 23.48
CA ASN A 584 6.20 26.67 23.65
C ASN A 584 5.54 25.39 23.09
N TYR A 585 4.21 25.27 23.19
CA TYR A 585 3.45 24.17 22.62
C TYR A 585 3.46 24.25 21.08
N ILE A 586 3.12 25.42 20.51
CA ILE A 586 3.21 25.68 19.06
C ILE A 586 4.63 25.42 18.54
N SER A 587 5.66 25.85 19.27
CA SER A 587 7.07 25.60 18.93
C SER A 587 7.49 24.13 19.03
N ALA A 588 6.71 23.27 19.69
CA ALA A 588 6.89 21.82 19.64
C ALA A 588 6.24 21.25 18.37
N LEU A 589 5.00 21.62 18.06
CA LEU A 589 4.27 21.15 16.87
C LEU A 589 5.06 21.40 15.57
N ARG A 590 5.66 22.58 15.40
CA ARG A 590 6.49 22.89 14.22
C ARG A 590 7.73 22.00 14.03
N LYS A 591 8.17 21.27 15.05
CA LYS A 591 9.30 20.32 14.95
C LYS A 591 8.87 18.95 14.45
N VAL A 592 7.60 18.63 14.59
CA VAL A 592 7.02 17.34 14.21
C VAL A 592 6.97 17.16 12.69
N ALA A 593 6.89 18.28 11.95
CA ALA A 593 7.08 18.35 10.50
C ALA A 593 8.45 17.85 9.98
N ARG A 594 9.40 17.48 10.85
CA ARG A 594 10.71 16.93 10.47
C ARG A 594 10.79 15.46 10.86
N ALA A 595 10.81 14.59 9.87
CA ALA A 595 11.08 13.16 10.04
C ALA A 595 12.32 12.87 10.90
N VAL A 596 12.31 11.72 11.56
CA VAL A 596 13.36 11.27 12.48
C VAL A 596 13.94 9.94 12.01
N GLU A 597 15.27 9.87 11.88
CA GLU A 597 15.99 8.66 11.47
C GLU A 597 15.66 7.50 12.41
N GLY A 598 15.22 6.37 11.84
CA GLY A 598 14.91 5.14 12.58
C GLY A 598 13.46 4.99 13.08
N GLN A 599 12.57 5.98 12.86
CA GLN A 599 11.13 5.73 12.98
C GLN A 599 10.67 4.75 11.88
N ARG A 600 9.73 3.86 12.21
CA ARG A 600 9.16 2.87 11.31
C ARG A 600 7.69 2.62 11.66
N GLY A 601 6.84 2.47 10.65
CA GLY A 601 5.51 1.90 10.83
C GLY A 601 5.62 0.46 11.31
N GLU A 602 4.90 0.11 12.38
CA GLU A 602 4.91 -1.25 12.94
C GLU A 602 4.36 -2.26 11.92
N PRO A 603 4.96 -3.45 11.75
CA PRO A 603 4.33 -4.52 10.98
C PRO A 603 3.09 -5.00 11.72
N LEU A 604 2.06 -5.39 10.96
CA LEU A 604 0.83 -5.96 11.53
C LEU A 604 1.15 -7.27 12.27
N SER A 605 0.47 -7.52 13.39
CA SER A 605 0.66 -8.76 14.13
C SER A 605 0.21 -9.99 13.34
N ALA A 606 0.70 -11.17 13.73
CA ALA A 606 0.25 -12.47 13.23
C ALA A 606 -1.28 -12.61 13.21
N ASP A 607 -1.93 -12.23 14.32
CA ASP A 607 -3.39 -12.29 14.48
C ASP A 607 -4.12 -11.23 13.64
N GLU A 608 -3.50 -10.08 13.37
CA GLU A 608 -4.11 -9.04 12.54
C GLU A 608 -3.94 -9.32 11.05
N ILE A 609 -2.77 -9.76 10.62
CA ILE A 609 -2.53 -10.39 9.31
C ILE A 609 -3.57 -11.49 9.13
N ALA A 610 -3.68 -12.41 10.08
CA ALA A 610 -4.71 -13.44 10.06
C ALA A 610 -6.14 -12.87 10.09
N SER A 611 -6.42 -11.73 10.72
CA SER A 611 -7.74 -11.09 10.67
C SER A 611 -8.05 -10.41 9.32
N PHE A 612 -7.02 -9.90 8.62
CA PHE A 612 -7.11 -9.40 7.25
C PHE A 612 -7.27 -10.54 6.23
N TYR A 613 -6.78 -11.75 6.55
CA TYR A 613 -6.90 -12.96 5.71
C TYR A 613 -7.92 -14.00 6.26
N ASN A 614 -8.68 -13.63 7.29
CA ASN A 614 -9.64 -14.45 8.06
C ASN A 614 -9.15 -15.87 8.48
N VAL A 615 -7.86 -16.02 8.82
CA VAL A 615 -7.22 -17.27 9.28
C VAL A 615 -7.39 -17.46 10.79
N ASN A 616 -7.66 -18.69 11.23
CA ASN A 616 -7.90 -19.01 12.65
C ASN A 616 -6.61 -19.38 13.39
N THR A 617 -6.04 -18.45 14.15
CA THR A 617 -4.78 -18.60 14.89
C THR A 617 -4.89 -19.39 16.20
N GLY A 618 -6.11 -19.78 16.62
CA GLY A 618 -6.35 -20.60 17.82
C GLY A 618 -5.90 -22.06 17.74
N SER A 619 -5.04 -22.42 16.78
CA SER A 619 -4.51 -23.78 16.60
C SER A 619 -3.08 -23.89 17.16
N ALA A 620 -2.79 -25.02 17.81
CA ALA A 620 -1.51 -25.23 18.51
C ALA A 620 -0.28 -25.43 17.59
N ASP A 621 -0.47 -25.37 16.26
CA ASP A 621 0.56 -25.51 15.23
C ASP A 621 0.98 -24.17 14.58
N TYR A 622 0.46 -23.02 15.04
CA TYR A 622 0.87 -21.72 14.50
C TYR A 622 2.28 -21.33 14.94
N LYS A 623 3.18 -21.11 13.97
CA LYS A 623 4.52 -20.56 14.19
C LYS A 623 4.66 -19.18 13.54
N PRO A 624 5.13 -18.14 14.28
CA PRO A 624 5.31 -16.79 13.71
C PRO A 624 6.32 -16.72 12.56
N GLU A 625 7.25 -17.67 12.51
CA GLU A 625 8.38 -17.75 11.58
C GLU A 625 7.89 -17.95 10.12
N ASP A 626 6.86 -18.78 9.93
CA ASP A 626 6.34 -19.14 8.62
C ASP A 626 5.50 -18.00 7.99
N ALA A 627 4.96 -17.10 8.81
CA ALA A 627 4.20 -15.93 8.35
C ALA A 627 5.10 -14.82 7.77
N GLN A 628 6.35 -14.70 8.24
CA GLN A 628 7.32 -13.76 7.63
C GLN A 628 7.80 -14.25 6.26
N LEU A 629 7.90 -15.56 6.05
CA LEU A 629 8.24 -16.13 4.74
C LEU A 629 7.05 -16.07 3.78
N ALA A 630 5.83 -16.24 4.28
CA ALA A 630 4.61 -15.92 3.53
C ALA A 630 4.59 -14.45 3.11
N LEU A 631 4.96 -13.51 4.00
CA LEU A 631 5.04 -12.08 3.69
C LEU A 631 5.98 -11.77 2.51
N ILE A 632 7.08 -12.53 2.35
CA ILE A 632 8.03 -12.44 1.23
C ILE A 632 7.45 -13.05 -0.07
N GLY A 633 6.60 -14.08 0.05
CA GLY A 633 5.88 -14.68 -1.07
C GLY A 633 4.63 -13.91 -1.52
N THR A 634 4.04 -13.09 -0.64
CA THR A 634 2.83 -12.30 -0.92
C THR A 634 3.11 -10.89 -1.44
N VAL A 635 4.36 -10.54 -1.77
CA VAL A 635 4.73 -9.26 -2.40
C VAL A 635 4.46 -9.25 -3.93
N GLY A 636 3.54 -10.10 -4.38
CA GLY A 636 3.07 -10.14 -5.76
C GLY A 636 1.63 -10.64 -5.83
N GLY A 637 0.69 -9.73 -6.04
CA GLY A 637 -0.69 -10.03 -6.43
C GLY A 637 -1.71 -10.42 -5.34
N LEU A 638 -2.85 -9.73 -5.40
CA LEU A 638 -4.22 -10.27 -5.29
C LEU A 638 -4.78 -10.82 -3.96
N ALA A 639 -4.02 -10.90 -2.85
CA ALA A 639 -4.60 -11.33 -1.56
C ALA A 639 -4.91 -10.21 -0.55
N GLY A 640 -4.18 -9.08 -0.58
CA GLY A 640 -4.09 -8.18 0.59
C GLY A 640 -4.95 -6.90 0.60
N ILE A 641 -5.67 -6.58 -0.47
CA ILE A 641 -6.25 -5.22 -0.66
C ILE A 641 -7.79 -5.20 -0.67
N THR A 642 -8.46 -6.32 -0.95
CA THR A 642 -9.94 -6.41 -1.04
C THR A 642 -10.69 -6.33 0.28
N LEU A 643 -10.00 -6.28 1.44
CA LEU A 643 -10.61 -6.22 2.77
C LEU A 643 -10.46 -4.87 3.51
N ALA A 644 -9.97 -3.83 2.82
CA ALA A 644 -9.84 -2.47 3.40
C ALA A 644 -11.01 -1.51 3.08
N TYR A 645 -11.83 -1.79 2.06
CA TYR A 645 -12.88 -0.88 1.55
C TYR A 645 -14.34 -1.38 1.74
N ALA A 646 -14.56 -2.33 2.66
CA ALA A 646 -15.88 -2.95 2.90
C ALA A 646 -16.63 -2.39 4.14
N VAL A 647 -16.40 -1.14 4.55
CA VAL A 647 -16.99 -0.58 5.81
C VAL A 647 -17.82 0.70 5.60
N GLN A 648 -17.73 1.42 4.48
CA GLN A 648 -18.51 2.65 4.25
C GLN A 648 -19.12 2.81 2.84
N ALA A 649 -20.11 1.98 2.49
CA ALA A 649 -21.11 2.33 1.46
C ALA A 649 -22.39 1.45 1.57
N GLY A 650 -23.29 1.82 2.49
CA GLY A 650 -24.61 1.19 2.67
C GLY A 650 -25.10 1.42 4.10
N TRP A 651 -26.09 2.26 4.36
CA TRP A 651 -27.31 2.61 3.61
C TRP A 651 -27.44 4.15 3.50
N ILE A 652 -28.09 4.75 2.49
CA ILE A 652 -29.54 4.83 2.22
C ILE A 652 -29.67 5.46 0.81
N SER A 653 -30.39 4.92 -0.20
CA SER A 653 -31.85 4.83 -0.24
C SER A 653 -32.36 4.09 -1.50
N GLY A 654 -33.33 3.18 -1.33
CA GLY A 654 -34.26 2.79 -2.39
C GLY A 654 -35.59 3.54 -2.25
N ALA A 655 -35.75 4.69 -2.89
CA ALA A 655 -37.01 5.45 -2.82
C ALA A 655 -38.07 4.87 -3.79
N GLY A 656 -39.13 4.26 -3.25
CA GLY A 656 -40.01 3.41 -4.07
C GLY A 656 -41.53 3.34 -3.77
N SER A 657 -42.07 3.97 -2.72
CA SER A 657 -43.50 4.37 -2.65
C SER A 657 -43.86 5.16 -1.38
N VAL A 658 -44.94 5.95 -1.49
CA VAL A 658 -45.32 7.00 -0.54
C VAL A 658 -46.43 6.54 0.41
N ALA A 659 -46.10 6.37 1.71
CA ALA A 659 -46.98 6.61 2.88
C ALA A 659 -46.26 6.20 4.18
N GLY A 660 -46.46 6.92 5.29
CA GLY A 660 -46.18 6.37 6.63
C GLY A 660 -45.12 7.05 7.51
N GLY A 661 -45.06 8.38 7.57
CA GLY A 661 -44.34 9.06 8.66
C GLY A 661 -45.08 8.88 10.00
N ALA A 662 -44.87 7.75 10.69
CA ALA A 662 -45.46 7.46 12.00
C ALA A 662 -44.75 6.40 12.87
N GLU A 663 -44.07 5.40 12.30
CA GLU A 663 -43.69 4.18 13.07
C GLU A 663 -42.32 4.22 13.76
N SER A 664 -41.38 5.09 13.34
CA SER A 664 -40.03 5.18 13.94
C SER A 664 -40.00 5.74 15.38
N ILE A 665 -41.14 6.13 15.94
CA ILE A 665 -41.28 6.62 17.33
C ILE A 665 -41.71 5.49 18.29
N ALA A 666 -42.23 4.37 17.78
CA ALA A 666 -42.79 3.29 18.61
C ALA A 666 -41.72 2.35 19.22
N ALA A 667 -40.61 2.09 18.52
CA ALA A 667 -39.59 1.16 18.98
C ALA A 667 -38.90 1.62 20.29
N GLY A 668 -38.47 2.88 20.35
CA GLY A 668 -37.77 3.45 21.51
C GLY A 668 -38.62 3.58 22.79
N ALA A 669 -39.94 3.35 22.72
CA ALA A 669 -40.83 3.42 23.88
C ALA A 669 -40.98 2.08 24.63
N ALA A 670 -40.80 0.95 23.95
CA ALA A 670 -40.98 -0.37 24.55
C ALA A 670 -39.84 -0.74 25.52
N GLU A 671 -38.62 -0.33 25.18
CA GLU A 671 -37.37 -0.72 25.86
C GLU A 671 -37.24 -0.15 27.28
N PHE A 672 -37.96 0.93 27.61
CA PHE A 672 -37.90 1.59 28.91
C PHE A 672 -39.11 1.31 29.84
N ALA A 673 -40.18 0.67 29.36
CA ALA A 673 -41.45 0.56 30.10
C ALA A 673 -42.13 -0.82 30.07
N GLY A 674 -41.72 -1.74 29.19
CA GLY A 674 -42.29 -3.09 29.10
C GLY A 674 -43.60 -3.19 28.29
N PRO A 675 -44.12 -4.42 28.07
CA PRO A 675 -45.02 -4.71 26.95
C PRO A 675 -46.38 -4.01 27.00
N GLU A 676 -46.93 -3.78 28.19
CA GLU A 676 -48.27 -3.15 28.36
C GLU A 676 -48.30 -1.68 27.91
N ALA A 677 -47.14 -1.02 27.79
CA ALA A 677 -47.04 0.36 27.29
C ALA A 677 -47.08 0.44 25.75
N ALA A 678 -46.66 -0.61 25.04
CA ALA A 678 -46.65 -0.63 23.57
C ALA A 678 -48.08 -0.75 23.00
N ASP A 679 -48.91 -1.62 23.58
CA ASP A 679 -50.32 -1.77 23.19
C ASP A 679 -51.14 -0.48 23.39
N ALA A 680 -50.79 0.34 24.39
CA ALA A 680 -51.43 1.64 24.61
C ALA A 680 -51.05 2.69 23.53
N PHE A 681 -49.87 2.55 22.91
CA PHE A 681 -49.41 3.48 21.86
C PHE A 681 -50.03 3.17 20.49
N LEU A 682 -50.26 1.88 20.21
CA LEU A 682 -50.85 1.40 18.96
C LEU A 682 -52.38 1.51 18.90
N ALA A 683 -53.06 1.73 20.02
CA ALA A 683 -54.52 1.65 20.09
C ALA A 683 -55.28 2.89 19.57
N GLU A 684 -54.73 4.11 19.66
CA GLU A 684 -55.58 5.32 19.49
C GLU A 684 -54.89 6.57 18.92
N HIS A 685 -54.32 6.47 17.71
CA HIS A 685 -54.12 7.64 16.82
C HIS A 685 -55.28 7.84 15.83
N ALA A 686 -56.52 7.67 16.34
CA ALA A 686 -57.77 7.96 15.64
C ALA A 686 -58.42 9.28 16.11
N GLY A 687 -57.61 10.35 16.21
CA GLY A 687 -58.10 11.72 16.43
C GLY A 687 -58.09 12.21 17.89
N PRO A 688 -58.37 13.51 18.12
CA PRO A 688 -57.76 14.22 19.24
C PRO A 688 -58.70 14.49 20.43
N GLY A 689 -58.20 14.22 21.65
CA GLY A 689 -58.72 14.85 22.87
C GLY A 689 -58.29 14.19 24.18
N LEU A 690 -58.32 14.98 25.27
CA LEU A 690 -58.28 14.57 26.70
C LEU A 690 -56.92 14.43 27.40
N GLY A 691 -56.28 15.56 27.72
CA GLY A 691 -55.11 15.66 28.61
C GLY A 691 -55.34 15.34 30.09
N ALA A 692 -56.27 14.44 30.45
CA ALA A 692 -56.63 14.13 31.83
C ALA A 692 -55.71 13.11 32.53
N TYR A 693 -55.02 12.25 31.78
CA TYR A 693 -54.10 11.25 32.33
C TYR A 693 -52.62 11.68 32.32
N ALA A 694 -52.25 12.61 31.43
CA ALA A 694 -50.92 13.22 31.42
C ALA A 694 -50.57 13.94 32.74
N GLY A 695 -51.57 14.49 33.44
CA GLY A 695 -51.38 15.17 34.73
C GLY A 695 -50.78 14.27 35.81
N ALA A 696 -51.33 13.06 36.00
CA ALA A 696 -50.83 12.11 37.00
C ALA A 696 -49.43 11.58 36.65
N ALA A 697 -49.16 11.25 35.38
CA ALA A 697 -47.86 10.78 34.93
C ALA A 697 -46.78 11.87 35.04
N ALA A 698 -47.04 13.08 34.54
CA ALA A 698 -46.13 14.22 34.66
C ALA A 698 -45.91 14.61 36.14
N GLY A 699 -46.97 14.59 36.94
CA GLY A 699 -46.89 14.80 38.39
C GLY A 699 -45.95 13.80 39.07
N ALA A 700 -46.09 12.50 38.76
CA ALA A 700 -45.20 11.46 39.27
C ALA A 700 -43.74 11.68 38.87
N LEU A 701 -43.48 11.94 37.58
CA LEU A 701 -42.13 12.20 37.08
C LEU A 701 -41.50 13.43 37.75
N ILE A 702 -42.25 14.52 37.90
CA ILE A 702 -41.80 15.74 38.59
C ILE A 702 -41.56 15.47 40.08
N GLY A 703 -42.42 14.69 40.75
CA GLY A 703 -42.26 14.33 42.17
C GLY A 703 -41.03 13.45 42.42
N ALA A 704 -40.79 12.46 41.55
CA ALA A 704 -39.60 11.62 41.57
C ALA A 704 -38.34 12.45 41.31
N ALA A 705 -38.35 13.26 40.24
CA ALA A 705 -37.24 14.11 39.84
C ALA A 705 -36.90 15.16 40.91
N THR A 706 -37.89 15.80 41.54
CA THR A 706 -37.65 16.80 42.60
C THR A 706 -37.12 16.20 43.89
N VAL A 707 -37.55 15.00 44.30
CA VAL A 707 -36.95 14.31 45.46
C VAL A 707 -35.53 13.81 45.14
N SER A 708 -35.32 13.25 43.95
CA SER A 708 -33.98 12.88 43.45
C SER A 708 -33.04 14.10 43.43
N LEU A 709 -33.51 15.22 42.89
CA LEU A 709 -32.78 16.49 42.87
C LEU A 709 -32.50 17.00 44.29
N LEU A 710 -33.49 17.00 45.19
CA LEU A 710 -33.31 17.43 46.59
C LEU A 710 -32.30 16.56 47.35
N LEU A 711 -32.33 15.23 47.18
CA LEU A 711 -31.33 14.32 47.77
C LEU A 711 -29.91 14.64 47.24
N LYS A 712 -29.79 14.93 45.94
CA LYS A 712 -28.54 15.27 45.25
C LYS A 712 -28.04 16.69 45.58
N TYR A 713 -28.92 17.65 45.84
CA TYR A 713 -28.59 19.05 46.12
C TYR A 713 -28.36 19.35 47.61
N THR A 714 -29.05 18.64 48.52
CA THR A 714 -28.86 18.78 49.97
C THR A 714 -27.69 17.94 50.51
N GLY A 715 -27.16 17.02 49.71
CA GLY A 715 -26.07 16.12 50.08
C GLY A 715 -26.47 14.99 51.03
N VAL A 716 -27.71 14.96 51.52
CA VAL A 716 -28.22 13.97 52.48
C VAL A 716 -28.19 12.54 51.90
N GLY A 717 -28.32 12.39 50.57
CA GLY A 717 -28.27 11.09 49.89
C GLY A 717 -26.97 10.31 50.12
N ALA A 718 -25.83 10.99 50.27
CA ALA A 718 -24.52 10.34 50.39
C ALA A 718 -24.32 9.48 51.67
N GLY A 719 -25.23 9.60 52.65
CA GLY A 719 -25.25 8.77 53.87
C GLY A 719 -26.37 7.72 53.92
N LEU A 720 -27.13 7.54 52.84
CA LEU A 720 -28.29 6.64 52.76
C LEU A 720 -28.02 5.49 51.78
N SER A 721 -28.45 4.28 52.09
CA SER A 721 -28.34 3.14 51.16
C SER A 721 -29.22 3.36 49.92
N LYS A 722 -28.85 2.72 48.80
CA LYS A 722 -29.51 2.96 47.50
C LYS A 722 -31.01 2.66 47.57
N GLU A 723 -31.40 1.64 48.33
CA GLU A 723 -32.79 1.21 48.51
C GLU A 723 -33.65 2.28 49.21
N ILE A 724 -33.08 2.99 50.19
CA ILE A 724 -33.79 4.08 50.89
C ILE A 724 -33.86 5.33 49.99
N GLN A 725 -32.85 5.60 49.17
CA GLN A 725 -32.89 6.66 48.17
C GLN A 725 -34.00 6.38 47.13
N TYR A 726 -34.08 5.16 46.60
CA TYR A 726 -35.14 4.77 45.66
C TYR A 726 -36.53 4.79 46.31
N ALA A 727 -36.67 4.37 47.58
CA ALA A 727 -37.96 4.46 48.30
C ALA A 727 -38.43 5.91 48.50
N LEU A 728 -37.50 6.85 48.75
CA LEU A 728 -37.82 8.29 48.84
C LEU A 728 -38.20 8.87 47.48
N ILE A 729 -37.50 8.51 46.41
CA ILE A 729 -37.81 8.91 45.03
C ILE A 729 -39.18 8.36 44.59
N ALA A 730 -39.49 7.10 44.92
CA ALA A 730 -40.81 6.50 44.69
C ALA A 730 -41.92 7.16 45.54
N GLY A 731 -41.63 7.54 46.79
CA GLY A 731 -42.55 8.35 47.61
C GLY A 731 -42.82 9.73 47.00
N GLY A 732 -41.80 10.34 46.41
CA GLY A 732 -41.92 11.55 45.58
C GLY A 732 -42.81 11.32 44.36
N ALA A 733 -42.64 10.20 43.66
CA ALA A 733 -43.48 9.82 42.52
C ALA A 733 -44.96 9.66 42.91
N ILE A 734 -45.25 8.99 44.01
CA ILE A 734 -46.63 8.77 44.49
C ILE A 734 -47.28 10.09 44.92
N ALA A 735 -46.58 10.95 45.67
CA ALA A 735 -47.08 12.27 46.05
C ALA A 735 -47.28 13.18 44.82
N GLY A 736 -46.37 13.10 43.86
CA GLY A 736 -46.45 13.78 42.58
C GLY A 736 -47.64 13.35 41.73
N ALA A 737 -47.93 12.05 41.64
CA ALA A 737 -49.11 11.53 40.92
C ALA A 737 -50.42 12.06 41.49
N ILE A 738 -50.54 12.09 42.81
CA ILE A 738 -51.73 12.59 43.54
C ILE A 738 -51.93 14.09 43.29
N ALA A 739 -50.85 14.88 43.30
CA ALA A 739 -50.89 16.31 42.98
C ALA A 739 -51.22 16.56 41.50
N GLY A 740 -50.63 15.76 40.59
CA GLY A 740 -50.84 15.84 39.14
C GLY A 740 -52.28 15.52 38.72
N TRP A 741 -52.93 14.57 39.38
CA TRP A 741 -54.36 14.27 39.16
C TRP A 741 -55.28 15.43 39.59
N SER A 742 -54.86 16.22 40.58
CA SER A 742 -55.64 17.33 41.12
C SER A 742 -55.59 18.61 40.26
N LEU A 743 -54.73 18.68 39.24
CA LEU A 743 -54.48 19.91 38.47
C LEU A 743 -55.22 19.99 37.12
N VAL A 744 -55.91 18.92 36.69
CA VAL A 744 -56.74 18.92 35.46
C VAL A 744 -58.25 18.82 35.76
N GLY A 745 -58.63 18.44 37.00
CA GLY A 745 -60.02 18.27 37.44
C GLY A 745 -60.54 19.38 38.35
N GLY A 746 -60.86 20.55 37.79
CA GLY A 746 -61.38 21.69 38.55
C GLY A 746 -62.86 21.59 38.93
N THR A 747 -63.21 20.90 40.02
CA THR A 747 -64.26 21.28 41.00
C THR A 747 -64.30 20.28 42.16
N GLY A 748 -64.33 20.78 43.40
CA GLY A 748 -63.95 19.97 44.56
C GLY A 748 -65.08 19.20 45.26
N ALA A 749 -64.68 18.24 46.08
CA ALA A 749 -65.46 17.73 47.21
C ALA A 749 -64.54 17.39 48.40
N PHE A 750 -64.87 17.97 49.55
CA PHE A 750 -64.66 17.52 50.94
C PHE A 750 -63.47 16.57 51.25
N ALA A 751 -62.47 16.98 52.05
CA ALA A 751 -62.53 17.27 53.50
C ALA A 751 -62.72 16.05 54.43
N ALA A 752 -62.25 16.21 55.67
CA ALA A 752 -62.30 15.28 56.81
C ALA A 752 -61.34 14.06 56.77
N GLY A 753 -60.21 14.20 57.48
CA GLY A 753 -59.23 13.13 57.74
C GLY A 753 -58.30 13.41 58.92
N PHE A 754 -58.71 14.27 59.87
CA PHE A 754 -57.92 14.62 61.05
C PHE A 754 -57.87 13.46 62.06
N SER A 755 -56.69 13.12 62.59
CA SER A 755 -56.56 12.57 63.96
C SER A 755 -55.14 12.62 64.56
N TRP A 756 -54.88 13.63 65.41
CA TRP A 756 -54.04 13.67 66.64
C TRP A 756 -52.57 13.11 66.58
N VAL A 757 -51.52 13.64 67.24
CA VAL A 757 -51.34 14.61 68.36
C VAL A 757 -49.84 15.12 68.37
N PRO A 758 -49.41 16.19 69.10
CA PRO A 758 -48.74 17.33 68.44
C PRO A 758 -47.50 17.95 69.16
N VAL A 759 -47.15 19.19 68.75
CA VAL A 759 -46.43 20.27 69.49
C VAL A 759 -44.90 20.40 69.39
N VAL A 760 -44.08 19.36 69.26
CA VAL A 760 -42.59 19.58 69.24
C VAL A 760 -42.08 20.24 67.95
N GLY A 761 -42.74 20.00 66.81
CA GLY A 761 -42.25 20.41 65.49
C GLY A 761 -42.19 21.92 65.23
N TRP A 762 -43.05 22.74 65.84
CA TRP A 762 -43.15 24.17 65.49
C TRP A 762 -41.97 25.01 65.98
N VAL A 763 -41.36 24.65 67.12
CA VAL A 763 -40.18 25.37 67.65
C VAL A 763 -38.92 25.03 66.85
N LEU A 764 -38.76 23.76 66.44
CA LEU A 764 -37.69 23.35 65.53
C LEU A 764 -37.88 23.92 64.12
N GLY A 765 -39.11 23.95 63.61
CA GLY A 765 -39.44 24.56 62.32
C GLY A 765 -39.04 26.03 62.25
N ILE A 766 -39.33 26.83 63.27
CA ILE A 766 -38.95 28.26 63.29
C ILE A 766 -37.42 28.45 63.36
N LEU A 767 -36.70 27.62 64.12
CA LEU A 767 -35.24 27.69 64.19
C LEU A 767 -34.56 27.23 62.88
N VAL A 768 -35.10 26.19 62.24
CA VAL A 768 -34.60 25.68 60.94
C VAL A 768 -34.93 26.67 59.81
N ILE A 769 -36.14 27.22 59.75
CA ILE A 769 -36.51 28.27 58.80
C ILE A 769 -35.67 29.54 59.03
N GLY A 770 -35.39 29.90 60.29
CA GLY A 770 -34.47 31.00 60.62
C GLY A 770 -33.05 30.75 60.14
N PHE A 771 -32.52 29.53 60.31
CA PHE A 771 -31.18 29.16 59.85
C PHE A 771 -31.08 29.07 58.32
N ILE A 772 -32.12 28.55 57.65
CA ILE A 772 -32.22 28.50 56.18
C ILE A 772 -32.35 29.92 55.61
N GLY A 773 -33.19 30.78 56.20
CA GLY A 773 -33.35 32.17 55.80
C GLY A 773 -32.07 33.00 56.00
N LEU A 774 -31.34 32.75 57.10
CA LEU A 774 -30.02 33.34 57.33
C LEU A 774 -28.98 32.84 56.32
N GLY A 775 -28.96 31.53 56.01
CA GLY A 775 -28.09 30.95 54.99
C GLY A 775 -28.36 31.50 53.58
N TRP A 776 -29.64 31.73 53.24
CA TRP A 776 -30.06 32.34 51.98
C TRP A 776 -29.63 33.81 51.87
N LEU A 777 -29.76 34.58 52.95
CA LEU A 777 -29.25 35.95 53.06
C LEU A 777 -27.71 36.03 53.02
N LEU A 778 -27.01 35.04 53.60
CA LEU A 778 -25.55 34.92 53.58
C LEU A 778 -25.00 34.25 52.31
N GLY A 779 -25.87 33.83 51.38
CA GLY A 779 -25.48 33.30 50.07
C GLY A 779 -24.96 31.85 50.05
N TRP A 780 -25.18 31.07 51.12
CA TRP A 780 -24.80 29.66 51.15
C TRP A 780 -25.60 28.86 50.11
N GLY A 781 -24.93 27.99 49.35
CA GLY A 781 -25.56 27.17 48.32
C GLY A 781 -25.83 27.86 46.98
N LYS A 782 -25.40 29.12 46.79
CA LYS A 782 -25.39 29.75 45.45
C LYS A 782 -24.37 29.01 44.57
N LYS A 783 -24.86 28.27 43.58
CA LYS A 783 -24.04 27.74 42.50
C LYS A 783 -23.72 28.83 41.49
N LYS A 784 -22.50 28.80 40.97
CA LYS A 784 -22.11 29.48 39.73
C LYS A 784 -21.53 28.41 38.82
N GLU A 785 -22.06 28.32 37.61
CA GLU A 785 -21.58 27.44 36.57
C GLU A 785 -20.94 28.32 35.50
N LYS A 786 -19.76 27.92 35.00
CA LYS A 786 -19.12 28.50 33.82
C LYS A 786 -18.83 27.38 32.85
N GLU A 787 -19.02 27.64 31.56
CA GLU A 787 -18.89 26.62 30.52
C GLU A 787 -17.78 27.01 29.56
N VAL A 788 -16.79 26.14 29.44
CA VAL A 788 -15.75 26.21 28.43
C VAL A 788 -16.04 25.14 27.39
N VAL A 789 -16.02 25.52 26.12
CA VAL A 789 -16.23 24.64 24.97
C VAL A 789 -14.98 24.71 24.12
N PHE A 790 -14.35 23.57 23.92
CA PHE A 790 -13.34 23.36 22.88
C PHE A 790 -14.04 22.74 21.67
N THR A 791 -13.89 23.35 20.51
CA THR A 791 -14.38 22.82 19.24
C THR A 791 -13.19 22.40 18.41
N CYS A 792 -13.10 21.11 18.09
CA CYS A 792 -12.17 20.55 17.12
C CYS A 792 -12.80 20.61 15.72
N LYS A 793 -12.02 21.01 14.71
CA LYS A 793 -12.43 21.13 13.31
C LYS A 793 -11.33 20.52 12.41
N PRO A 794 -11.60 20.31 11.11
CA PRO A 794 -10.55 20.06 10.13
C PRO A 794 -9.47 21.15 10.19
N TRP A 795 -8.22 20.75 10.04
CA TRP A 795 -7.09 21.66 9.90
C TRP A 795 -7.19 22.46 8.60
N VAL A 796 -6.61 23.67 8.57
CA VAL A 796 -6.70 24.58 7.43
C VAL A 796 -5.29 24.99 6.98
N PRO A 797 -4.96 24.96 5.67
CA PRO A 797 -3.68 25.41 5.14
C PRO A 797 -3.34 26.87 5.48
N PRO A 798 -2.04 27.23 5.54
CA PRO A 798 -1.61 28.63 5.66
C PRO A 798 -2.19 29.50 4.53
N SER A 799 -2.59 30.74 4.83
CA SER A 799 -3.18 31.61 3.81
C SER A 799 -2.18 32.01 2.72
N GLY A 800 -2.58 31.86 1.45
CA GLY A 800 -1.77 32.22 0.28
C GLY A 800 -0.96 31.03 -0.27
N GLY A 801 0.11 31.32 -1.02
CA GLY A 801 0.90 30.31 -1.74
C GLY A 801 2.42 30.50 -1.63
N ALA A 802 2.90 31.20 -0.60
CA ALA A 802 4.32 31.54 -0.46
C ALA A 802 5.27 30.32 -0.43
N ASP A 803 4.74 29.15 -0.05
CA ASP A 803 5.49 27.94 0.18
C ASP A 803 5.25 26.82 -0.84
N CYS A 804 4.39 27.01 -1.86
CA CYS A 804 4.05 25.94 -2.83
C CYS A 804 5.29 25.35 -3.52
N GLY A 805 6.26 26.20 -3.85
CA GLY A 805 7.53 25.81 -4.47
C GLY A 805 8.45 24.96 -3.59
N LYS A 806 8.12 24.71 -2.31
CA LYS A 806 8.84 23.78 -1.43
C LYS A 806 8.40 22.32 -1.62
N CYS A 807 7.40 22.05 -2.46
CA CYS A 807 6.91 20.69 -2.68
C CYS A 807 7.98 19.83 -3.38
N GLY A 808 8.59 18.92 -2.62
CA GLY A 808 9.64 18.02 -3.12
C GLY A 808 11.07 18.41 -2.70
N ASP A 809 11.27 19.51 -1.99
CA ASP A 809 12.57 19.94 -1.44
C ASP A 809 13.25 18.86 -0.56
N ASN A 810 12.46 17.93 -0.01
CA ASN A 810 12.91 16.79 0.79
C ASN A 810 13.43 15.59 -0.04
N GLY A 811 13.43 15.68 -1.37
CA GLY A 811 13.84 14.60 -2.27
C GLY A 811 12.79 13.49 -2.44
N LEU A 812 11.57 13.71 -1.95
CA LEU A 812 10.41 12.82 -2.12
C LEU A 812 9.41 13.48 -3.09
N PRO A 813 8.72 12.71 -3.97
CA PRO A 813 7.78 13.27 -4.94
C PRO A 813 6.78 14.27 -4.36
N CYS A 814 6.34 15.21 -5.20
CA CYS A 814 5.19 16.04 -4.90
C CYS A 814 3.91 15.30 -5.27
N ASN A 815 2.79 15.67 -4.67
CA ASN A 815 1.44 15.24 -5.04
C ASN A 815 0.44 16.34 -4.65
N GLU A 816 -0.82 16.20 -5.07
CA GLU A 816 -1.90 17.15 -4.78
C GLU A 816 -2.02 17.47 -3.28
N TYR A 817 -2.34 16.48 -2.44
CA TYR A 817 -2.52 16.66 -0.99
C TYR A 817 -1.33 17.35 -0.28
N LYS A 818 -0.10 16.98 -0.63
CA LYS A 818 1.12 17.63 -0.14
C LYS A 818 1.21 19.07 -0.61
N CYS A 819 0.92 19.34 -1.89
CA CYS A 819 0.90 20.67 -2.46
C CYS A 819 -0.12 21.59 -1.76
N GLU A 820 -1.36 21.11 -1.57
CA GLU A 820 -2.42 21.88 -0.93
C GLU A 820 -2.15 22.20 0.54
N SER A 821 -1.42 21.33 1.25
CA SER A 821 -0.99 21.59 2.62
C SER A 821 -0.03 22.78 2.75
N LEU A 822 0.65 23.19 1.68
CA LEU A 822 1.62 24.30 1.69
C LEU A 822 0.93 25.66 1.74
N GLY A 823 -0.32 25.75 1.31
CA GLY A 823 -1.14 26.96 1.47
C GLY A 823 -2.42 26.97 0.64
N THR A 824 -3.36 27.83 1.04
CA THR A 824 -4.71 27.91 0.45
C THR A 824 -4.73 28.29 -1.03
N ALA A 825 -3.62 28.82 -1.57
CA ALA A 825 -3.46 29.17 -2.98
C ALA A 825 -2.54 28.19 -3.73
N CYS A 826 -2.18 27.05 -3.15
CA CYS A 826 -1.38 26.04 -3.84
C CYS A 826 -2.25 25.12 -4.71
N GLU A 827 -1.82 24.93 -5.96
CA GLU A 827 -2.43 24.02 -6.94
C GLU A 827 -1.35 23.12 -7.53
N PHE A 828 -1.65 21.83 -7.67
CA PHE A 828 -0.79 20.86 -8.32
C PHE A 828 -1.15 20.80 -9.80
N LEU A 829 -0.17 21.02 -10.67
CA LEU A 829 -0.36 21.14 -12.12
C LEU A 829 0.42 20.07 -12.88
N ASN A 830 -0.09 19.73 -14.06
CA ASN A 830 0.45 18.72 -14.98
C ASN A 830 0.53 17.30 -14.37
N GLU A 831 -0.42 16.93 -13.51
CA GLU A 831 -0.58 15.57 -12.98
C GLU A 831 -0.57 14.50 -14.09
N GLY A 832 0.13 13.39 -13.85
CA GLY A 832 0.29 12.31 -14.83
C GLY A 832 1.30 12.61 -15.94
N THR A 833 2.21 13.57 -15.74
CA THR A 833 3.24 13.95 -16.72
C THR A 833 4.63 14.06 -16.12
N ASP A 834 5.67 14.18 -16.96
CA ASP A 834 7.05 14.44 -16.55
C ASP A 834 7.30 15.85 -15.96
N ALA A 835 6.25 16.66 -15.82
CA ALA A 835 6.30 18.08 -15.51
C ALA A 835 5.42 18.51 -14.33
N GLU A 836 5.06 17.54 -13.47
CA GLU A 836 4.31 17.77 -12.24
C GLU A 836 4.95 18.88 -11.39
N ILE A 837 4.15 19.86 -10.98
CA ILE A 837 4.64 21.02 -10.24
C ILE A 837 3.56 21.57 -9.28
N CYS A 838 3.97 21.92 -8.07
CA CYS A 838 3.14 22.66 -7.13
C CYS A 838 3.45 24.16 -7.23
N VAL A 839 2.42 24.97 -7.49
CA VAL A 839 2.58 26.43 -7.68
C VAL A 839 1.50 27.22 -6.96
N ALA A 840 1.79 28.49 -6.71
CA ALA A 840 0.80 29.44 -6.23
C ALA A 840 -0.10 29.88 -7.40
N VAL A 841 -1.41 29.76 -7.22
CA VAL A 841 -2.44 30.25 -8.14
C VAL A 841 -3.36 31.17 -7.35
N GLU A 842 -3.32 32.47 -7.66
CA GLU A 842 -4.20 33.45 -7.02
C GLU A 842 -5.50 33.64 -7.83
N ASP A 843 -6.66 33.35 -7.25
CA ASP A 843 -8.00 33.62 -7.82
C ASP A 843 -8.25 35.07 -8.30
N LYS A 844 -7.33 35.98 -7.95
CA LYS A 844 -7.38 37.41 -8.24
C LYS A 844 -6.08 37.93 -8.83
N ASP A 845 -5.29 37.07 -9.48
CA ASP A 845 -4.24 37.58 -10.34
C ASP A 845 -4.88 38.45 -11.44
N ALA A 846 -4.31 39.65 -11.58
CA ALA A 846 -4.75 40.68 -12.51
C ALA A 846 -3.64 41.07 -13.49
N GLY A 847 -2.49 40.40 -13.42
CA GLY A 847 -1.35 40.58 -14.30
C GLY A 847 -1.07 39.30 -15.11
N PRO A 848 -0.45 39.40 -16.29
CA PRO A 848 0.10 38.26 -17.01
C PRO A 848 1.58 38.01 -16.68
N PRO A 849 2.14 36.83 -17.02
CA PRO A 849 3.49 36.44 -16.60
C PRO A 849 4.58 37.39 -17.08
N ILE A 850 5.52 37.75 -16.20
CA ILE A 850 6.65 38.60 -16.57
C ILE A 850 7.77 37.73 -17.15
N ILE A 851 7.99 37.85 -18.45
CA ILE A 851 9.02 37.11 -19.20
C ILE A 851 10.42 37.71 -19.01
N LYS A 852 11.42 36.84 -18.84
CA LYS A 852 12.87 37.15 -18.83
C LYS A 852 13.65 36.12 -19.65
N SER A 853 14.90 36.43 -19.99
CA SER A 853 15.86 35.49 -20.58
C SER A 853 16.35 34.46 -19.55
N ASP A 854 16.31 33.18 -19.91
CA ASP A 854 16.91 32.09 -19.12
C ASP A 854 18.22 31.62 -19.78
N ARG A 855 19.33 31.76 -19.05
CA ARG A 855 20.70 31.50 -19.53
C ARG A 855 21.16 30.05 -19.34
N ASP A 856 20.53 29.29 -18.44
CA ASP A 856 20.94 27.91 -18.14
C ASP A 856 20.79 26.94 -19.33
N PRO A 857 19.76 27.03 -20.21
CA PRO A 857 19.67 26.18 -21.40
C PRO A 857 20.49 26.67 -22.59
N LEU A 858 21.27 27.76 -22.46
CA LEU A 858 22.00 28.35 -23.58
C LEU A 858 23.13 27.43 -24.04
N THR A 859 23.22 27.21 -25.36
CA THR A 859 24.28 26.37 -25.94
C THR A 859 25.67 27.00 -25.72
N GLU A 860 26.66 26.17 -25.39
CA GLU A 860 28.04 26.62 -25.18
C GLU A 860 28.59 27.32 -26.45
N GLY A 861 29.17 28.51 -26.27
CA GLY A 861 29.64 29.35 -27.38
C GLY A 861 28.62 30.34 -27.93
N PHE A 862 27.51 30.56 -27.22
CA PHE A 862 26.53 31.61 -27.46
C PHE A 862 26.35 32.49 -26.21
N ASP A 863 25.86 33.71 -26.38
CA ASP A 863 25.60 34.65 -25.26
C ASP A 863 24.31 35.44 -25.51
N TYR A 864 23.73 36.01 -24.45
CA TYR A 864 22.64 36.97 -24.53
C TYR A 864 23.14 38.40 -24.37
N THR A 865 22.60 39.30 -25.18
CA THR A 865 22.87 40.74 -25.09
C THR A 865 21.59 41.55 -25.18
N GLN A 866 21.63 42.80 -24.71
CA GLN A 866 20.49 43.73 -24.70
C GLN A 866 19.26 43.19 -23.93
N GLU A 867 19.50 42.37 -22.90
CA GLU A 867 18.46 41.82 -22.02
C GLU A 867 17.63 42.95 -21.37
N SER A 868 16.31 42.84 -21.52
CA SER A 868 15.34 43.82 -21.07
C SER A 868 14.00 43.17 -20.77
N ASN A 869 13.08 43.91 -20.15
CA ASN A 869 11.70 43.48 -19.93
C ASN A 869 10.84 43.43 -21.21
N LEU A 870 11.43 43.67 -22.39
CA LEU A 870 10.78 43.60 -23.70
C LEU A 870 11.48 42.62 -24.65
N GLY A 871 12.52 41.90 -24.21
CA GLY A 871 13.28 41.00 -25.06
C GLY A 871 14.79 40.98 -24.81
N PHE A 872 15.47 40.14 -25.60
CA PHE A 872 16.92 39.98 -25.62
C PHE A 872 17.40 39.53 -27.01
N ASN A 873 18.70 39.66 -27.26
CA ASN A 873 19.35 39.17 -28.48
C ASN A 873 20.24 37.96 -28.16
N VAL A 874 20.13 36.88 -28.95
CA VAL A 874 21.08 35.75 -28.95
C VAL A 874 22.20 36.04 -29.95
N ILE A 875 23.45 35.91 -29.51
CA ILE A 875 24.64 36.11 -30.35
C ILE A 875 25.54 34.88 -30.33
N GLY A 876 26.26 34.65 -31.43
CA GLY A 876 27.21 33.54 -31.59
C GLY A 876 28.67 33.99 -31.62
N ASN A 877 29.58 33.00 -31.63
CA ASN A 877 31.03 33.18 -31.66
C ASN A 877 31.62 33.68 -33.01
N THR A 878 30.79 34.00 -34.02
CA THR A 878 31.28 34.49 -35.32
C THR A 878 31.80 35.93 -35.21
N SER A 879 32.57 36.38 -36.21
CA SER A 879 33.16 37.72 -36.21
C SER A 879 32.14 38.87 -36.33
N ASP A 880 30.93 38.58 -36.80
CA ASP A 880 29.78 39.49 -36.89
C ASP A 880 28.76 39.33 -35.75
N GLY A 881 28.98 38.37 -34.83
CA GLY A 881 28.12 38.06 -33.69
C GLY A 881 26.82 37.31 -34.04
N CYS A 882 26.63 36.90 -35.29
CA CYS A 882 25.47 36.12 -35.71
C CYS A 882 25.60 34.63 -35.34
N LEU A 883 24.48 33.92 -35.42
CA LEU A 883 24.46 32.46 -35.33
C LEU A 883 25.07 31.89 -36.63
N PRO A 884 25.99 30.91 -36.56
CA PRO A 884 26.46 30.23 -37.76
C PRO A 884 25.31 29.43 -38.38
N ALA A 885 25.30 29.35 -39.71
CA ALA A 885 24.39 28.46 -40.42
C ALA A 885 24.56 27.00 -39.97
N TYR A 886 23.48 26.23 -40.05
CA TYR A 886 23.42 24.80 -39.72
C TYR A 886 23.85 24.43 -38.28
N THR A 887 23.95 25.42 -37.39
CA THR A 887 24.29 25.21 -35.98
C THR A 887 23.02 25.25 -35.12
N PRO A 888 22.67 24.18 -34.39
CA PRO A 888 21.55 24.19 -33.45
C PRO A 888 21.90 25.05 -32.23
N VAL A 889 21.04 26.01 -31.90
CA VAL A 889 21.19 26.92 -30.76
C VAL A 889 20.00 26.74 -29.83
N LYS A 890 20.25 26.21 -28.64
CA LYS A 890 19.30 26.20 -27.52
C LYS A 890 19.34 27.52 -26.78
N PHE A 891 18.18 28.02 -26.38
CA PHE A 891 17.98 29.19 -25.53
C PHE A 891 16.61 29.13 -24.85
N GLY A 892 16.40 29.88 -23.77
CA GLY A 892 15.18 29.80 -22.97
C GLY A 892 14.67 31.13 -22.45
N ILE A 893 13.48 31.06 -21.87
CA ILE A 893 12.87 32.14 -21.08
C ILE A 893 12.37 31.60 -19.73
N GLU A 894 12.45 32.44 -18.72
CA GLU A 894 11.86 32.26 -17.39
C GLU A 894 10.64 33.19 -17.28
N ILE A 895 9.56 32.72 -16.66
CA ILE A 895 8.38 33.52 -16.29
C ILE A 895 8.14 33.52 -14.78
N THR A 896 7.45 34.56 -14.28
CA THR A 896 7.23 34.78 -12.83
C THR A 896 6.19 33.89 -12.18
N GLU A 897 5.29 33.30 -12.95
CA GLU A 897 4.31 32.32 -12.51
C GLU A 897 4.15 31.23 -13.58
N ALA A 898 3.65 30.06 -13.22
CA ALA A 898 3.56 28.94 -14.15
C ALA A 898 2.52 29.22 -15.24
N GLY A 899 2.96 29.13 -16.48
CA GLY A 899 2.17 29.51 -17.63
C GLY A 899 2.50 28.69 -18.86
N GLN A 900 1.69 28.88 -19.89
CA GLN A 900 1.94 28.41 -21.25
C GLN A 900 2.53 29.57 -22.05
N CYS A 901 3.62 29.34 -22.79
CA CYS A 901 4.22 30.35 -23.65
C CYS A 901 4.03 29.99 -25.13
N LYS A 902 3.73 30.99 -25.95
CA LYS A 902 3.59 30.90 -27.40
C LYS A 902 4.40 31.97 -28.09
N TYR A 903 4.74 31.74 -29.35
CA TYR A 903 5.39 32.73 -30.18
C TYR A 903 4.83 32.78 -31.59
N ASP A 904 5.10 33.90 -32.25
CA ASP A 904 4.85 34.08 -33.67
C ASP A 904 5.96 34.90 -34.33
N ILE A 905 6.05 34.83 -35.66
CA ILE A 905 6.94 35.67 -36.46
C ILE A 905 6.25 36.98 -36.92
N VAL A 906 4.94 37.10 -36.69
CA VAL A 906 4.15 38.31 -36.94
C VAL A 906 3.84 39.00 -35.61
N GLN A 907 4.26 40.26 -35.51
CA GLN A 907 4.06 41.11 -34.33
C GLN A 907 2.57 41.33 -34.01
N GLY A 908 2.22 41.40 -32.72
CA GLY A 908 0.93 41.90 -32.25
C GLY A 908 -0.26 40.94 -32.38
N LYS A 909 -0.03 39.63 -32.50
CA LYS A 909 -1.08 38.61 -32.41
C LYS A 909 -1.48 38.35 -30.95
N ASP A 910 -2.76 38.11 -30.71
CA ASP A 910 -3.25 37.64 -29.41
C ASP A 910 -2.79 36.20 -29.13
N PHE A 911 -2.56 35.86 -27.86
CA PHE A 911 -2.00 34.57 -27.43
C PHE A 911 -2.72 33.34 -28.04
N GLU A 912 -4.06 33.34 -28.04
CA GLU A 912 -4.86 32.24 -28.61
C GLU A 912 -4.71 32.09 -30.14
N THR A 913 -4.17 33.11 -30.82
CA THR A 913 -3.97 33.15 -32.28
C THR A 913 -2.51 33.02 -32.70
N MET A 914 -1.58 32.95 -31.74
CA MET A 914 -0.17 32.66 -32.01
C MET A 914 0.01 31.21 -32.49
N SER A 915 0.88 31.04 -33.47
CA SER A 915 0.89 29.83 -34.31
C SER A 915 1.76 28.69 -33.74
N TYR A 916 2.64 28.98 -32.78
CA TYR A 916 3.65 28.04 -32.27
C TYR A 916 3.78 28.11 -30.76
N ASP A 917 3.93 26.97 -30.09
CA ASP A 917 4.25 26.91 -28.66
C ASP A 917 5.75 27.16 -28.43
N PHE A 918 6.09 27.90 -27.38
CA PHE A 918 7.46 28.18 -26.96
C PHE A 918 7.80 27.26 -25.80
N GLY A 919 8.55 26.18 -26.05
CA GLY A 919 8.95 25.22 -25.01
C GLY A 919 7.89 24.18 -24.61
N GLY A 920 6.76 24.11 -25.33
CA GLY A 920 5.68 23.16 -25.11
C GLY A 920 4.39 23.81 -24.60
N ASN A 921 3.38 22.99 -24.32
CA ASN A 921 2.03 23.43 -23.91
C ASN A 921 1.70 23.13 -22.43
N LEU A 922 2.65 22.64 -21.64
CA LEU A 922 2.49 22.39 -20.20
C LEU A 922 2.71 23.69 -19.41
N PHE A 923 2.10 23.79 -18.22
CA PHE A 923 2.29 24.95 -17.34
C PHE A 923 3.67 24.83 -16.67
N ARG A 924 4.62 25.68 -17.05
CA ARG A 924 6.01 25.64 -16.56
C ARG A 924 6.51 27.04 -16.23
N MET A 925 7.53 27.13 -15.36
CA MET A 925 8.24 28.39 -15.06
C MET A 925 9.33 28.69 -16.11
N ASN A 926 10.02 27.64 -16.57
CA ASN A 926 11.09 27.73 -17.56
C ASN A 926 10.65 27.09 -18.87
N HIS A 927 10.82 27.82 -19.96
CA HIS A 927 10.46 27.37 -21.31
C HIS A 927 11.70 27.39 -22.18
N VAL A 928 12.12 26.21 -22.64
CA VAL A 928 13.34 26.03 -23.43
C VAL A 928 12.97 25.78 -24.89
N MET A 929 13.53 26.59 -25.79
CA MET A 929 13.44 26.36 -27.22
C MET A 929 14.80 25.99 -27.78
N SER A 930 14.79 25.33 -28.92
CA SER A 930 16.00 25.07 -29.70
C SER A 930 15.71 25.49 -31.13
N VAL A 931 16.64 26.22 -31.75
CA VAL A 931 16.48 26.80 -33.09
C VAL A 931 17.61 26.28 -33.97
N PHE A 932 17.26 25.83 -35.17
CA PHE A 932 18.19 25.44 -36.20
C PHE A 932 17.98 26.35 -37.41
N MET A 933 19.03 27.02 -37.87
CA MET A 933 18.94 28.00 -38.96
C MET A 933 19.72 27.54 -40.19
N PRO A 934 19.08 27.39 -41.36
CA PRO A 934 19.77 27.05 -42.59
C PRO A 934 20.59 28.22 -43.14
N ALA A 935 21.55 27.94 -44.02
CA ALA A 935 22.30 29.00 -44.69
C ALA A 935 21.38 29.87 -45.57
N LEU A 936 21.70 31.16 -45.67
CA LEU A 936 20.85 32.14 -46.39
C LEU A 936 20.71 31.84 -47.89
N SER A 937 21.69 31.17 -48.47
CA SER A 937 21.67 30.64 -49.84
C SER A 937 20.59 29.57 -50.07
N ALA A 938 20.21 28.81 -49.03
CA ALA A 938 19.21 27.74 -49.11
C ALA A 938 17.75 28.25 -48.99
N LEU A 939 17.53 29.52 -48.65
CA LEU A 939 16.18 30.06 -48.39
C LEU A 939 15.39 30.46 -49.66
N GLN A 940 16.03 30.62 -50.82
CA GLN A 940 15.43 30.84 -52.16
C GLN A 940 14.22 31.82 -52.31
N GLU A 941 13.96 32.74 -51.39
CA GLU A 941 12.88 33.72 -51.53
C GLU A 941 13.29 34.99 -52.32
N GLU A 942 12.38 35.51 -53.16
CA GLU A 942 12.54 36.81 -53.83
C GLU A 942 12.50 37.97 -52.82
N GLY A 943 13.66 38.32 -52.27
CA GLY A 943 13.82 39.49 -51.40
C GLY A 943 14.96 39.39 -50.39
N ILE A 944 15.42 38.19 -50.07
CA ILE A 944 16.57 37.97 -49.19
C ILE A 944 17.85 38.11 -50.01
N ASN A 945 18.68 39.11 -49.69
CA ASN A 945 19.99 39.25 -50.31
C ASN A 945 20.94 38.21 -49.72
N GLN A 946 21.30 37.19 -50.50
CA GLN A 946 22.07 36.03 -50.06
C GLN A 946 23.49 36.36 -49.58
N ASP A 947 24.02 37.54 -49.94
CA ASP A 947 25.31 38.07 -49.45
C ASP A 947 25.19 38.86 -48.13
N VAL A 948 24.00 38.92 -47.50
CA VAL A 948 23.72 39.81 -46.36
C VAL A 948 23.04 39.07 -45.21
N ARG A 949 23.61 39.25 -44.02
CA ARG A 949 23.01 38.98 -42.70
C ARG A 949 21.48 39.10 -42.70
N ALA A 950 20.79 38.02 -42.35
CA ALA A 950 19.35 38.05 -42.06
C ALA A 950 19.13 38.22 -40.55
N ASP A 951 18.23 39.12 -40.16
CA ASP A 951 17.80 39.34 -38.78
C ASP A 951 16.42 38.70 -38.55
N PHE A 952 16.29 37.90 -37.50
CA PHE A 952 15.04 37.25 -37.08
C PHE A 952 14.52 37.86 -35.77
N ASN A 953 13.19 37.95 -35.65
CA ASN A 953 12.50 38.38 -34.44
C ASN A 953 11.38 37.39 -34.14
N LEU A 954 11.34 36.86 -32.92
CA LEU A 954 10.26 36.04 -32.39
C LEU A 954 9.48 36.87 -31.37
N PHE A 955 8.17 36.96 -31.57
CA PHE A 955 7.25 37.70 -30.71
C PHE A 955 6.59 36.71 -29.76
N VAL A 956 7.04 36.70 -28.50
CA VAL A 956 6.61 35.75 -27.47
C VAL A 956 5.55 36.38 -26.56
N ARG A 957 4.54 35.60 -26.19
CA ARG A 957 3.57 35.90 -25.14
C ARG A 957 3.34 34.65 -24.30
N CYS A 958 3.17 34.84 -23.00
CA CYS A 958 2.77 33.78 -22.08
C CYS A 958 1.40 34.09 -21.47
N LYS A 959 0.74 33.04 -21.00
CA LYS A 959 -0.55 33.07 -20.31
C LYS A 959 -0.47 32.20 -19.06
N ASP A 960 -0.89 32.73 -17.93
CA ASP A 960 -0.93 32.03 -16.63
C ASP A 960 -2.08 30.99 -16.56
N ARG A 961 -2.27 30.40 -15.36
CA ARG A 961 -3.39 29.52 -15.03
C ARG A 961 -4.74 30.26 -14.94
N ALA A 962 -4.76 31.52 -14.50
CA ALA A 962 -5.98 32.32 -14.34
C ALA A 962 -6.56 32.88 -15.66
N GLY A 963 -5.80 32.80 -16.77
CA GLY A 963 -6.17 33.25 -18.10
C GLY A 963 -5.59 34.62 -18.51
N ASN A 964 -4.76 35.25 -17.67
CA ASN A 964 -4.09 36.50 -17.98
C ASN A 964 -2.94 36.26 -18.99
N ALA A 965 -3.07 36.81 -20.19
CA ALA A 965 -2.07 36.72 -21.25
C ALA A 965 -1.34 38.05 -21.47
N ASN A 966 -0.07 38.03 -21.87
CA ASN A 966 0.66 39.26 -22.19
C ASN A 966 0.01 40.00 -23.37
N GLU A 967 -0.33 41.29 -23.18
CA GLU A 967 -0.80 42.17 -24.27
C GLU A 967 0.35 42.70 -25.15
N VAL A 968 1.58 42.68 -24.64
CA VAL A 968 2.79 43.22 -25.28
C VAL A 968 3.76 42.08 -25.59
N ASP A 969 4.30 42.07 -26.80
CA ASP A 969 5.22 41.02 -27.26
C ASP A 969 6.60 41.15 -26.60
N TYR A 970 7.11 40.04 -26.05
CA TYR A 970 8.49 39.90 -25.61
C TYR A 970 9.34 39.40 -26.79
N ASN A 971 10.43 40.10 -27.12
CA ASN A 971 11.12 39.97 -28.40
C ASN A 971 12.41 39.17 -28.26
N VAL A 972 12.47 37.95 -28.80
CA VAL A 972 13.75 37.23 -28.93
C VAL A 972 14.32 37.49 -30.32
N ARG A 973 15.55 38.02 -30.38
CA ARG A 973 16.19 38.41 -31.65
C ARG A 973 17.50 37.67 -31.88
N PHE A 974 17.81 37.38 -33.13
CA PHE A 974 19.12 36.84 -33.53
C PHE A 974 19.35 37.13 -35.01
N CYS A 975 20.57 36.91 -35.48
CA CYS A 975 20.91 36.99 -36.90
C CYS A 975 21.66 35.75 -37.36
N VAL A 976 21.68 35.50 -38.67
CA VAL A 976 22.39 34.36 -39.27
C VAL A 976 23.49 34.87 -40.21
N SER A 977 24.69 34.30 -40.10
CA SER A 977 25.88 34.73 -40.87
C SER A 977 25.92 34.10 -42.28
N PRO A 978 26.44 34.80 -43.31
CA PRO A 978 26.44 34.32 -44.71
C PRO A 978 27.71 33.57 -45.16
N GLU A 979 28.52 33.00 -44.25
CA GLU A 979 29.81 32.36 -44.62
C GLU A 979 29.66 31.21 -45.65
N ASP A 980 30.62 31.11 -46.57
CA ASP A 980 30.72 30.02 -47.57
C ASP A 980 30.95 28.68 -46.85
N ASP A 981 30.10 27.69 -47.14
CA ASP A 981 30.24 26.32 -46.65
C ASP A 981 31.41 25.60 -47.35
N LEU A 982 32.35 25.12 -46.54
CA LEU A 982 33.61 24.47 -46.93
C LEU A 982 33.69 23.00 -46.47
N THR A 983 32.60 22.45 -45.96
CA THR A 983 32.54 21.10 -45.38
C THR A 983 31.73 20.16 -46.26
N PRO A 984 32.06 18.85 -46.30
CA PRO A 984 31.13 17.85 -46.83
C PRO A 984 30.05 17.52 -45.78
N PRO A 985 28.87 17.00 -46.21
CA PRO A 985 27.76 16.80 -45.28
C PRO A 985 28.09 15.83 -44.16
N ILE A 986 27.73 16.20 -42.94
CA ILE A 986 27.86 15.37 -41.74
C ILE A 986 26.57 14.55 -41.59
N ILE A 987 26.66 13.28 -42.00
CA ILE A 987 25.63 12.27 -41.71
C ILE A 987 25.66 11.95 -40.21
N SER A 988 24.53 12.10 -39.52
CA SER A 988 24.42 11.85 -38.08
C SER A 988 23.04 11.33 -37.69
N ARG A 989 22.90 10.91 -36.41
CA ARG A 989 21.60 10.59 -35.79
C ARG A 989 20.74 9.61 -36.60
N PHE A 990 21.30 8.46 -36.94
CA PHE A 990 20.53 7.34 -37.49
C PHE A 990 19.42 6.90 -36.53
N SER A 991 18.26 6.58 -37.08
CA SER A 991 17.11 5.95 -36.45
C SER A 991 16.59 4.83 -37.37
N PRO A 992 16.74 3.53 -37.01
CA PRO A 992 17.43 3.01 -35.82
C PRO A 992 18.89 3.46 -35.70
N ALA A 993 19.45 3.42 -34.49
CA ALA A 993 20.87 3.70 -34.29
C ALA A 993 21.75 2.70 -35.07
N ASN A 994 22.99 3.08 -35.40
CA ASN A 994 23.92 2.20 -36.08
C ASN A 994 24.27 0.97 -35.21
N GLY A 995 24.15 -0.23 -35.78
CA GLY A 995 24.21 -1.50 -35.04
C GLY A 995 22.88 -1.90 -34.38
N GLY A 996 21.82 -1.12 -34.60
CA GLY A 996 20.48 -1.37 -34.08
C GLY A 996 19.76 -2.51 -34.79
N PHE A 997 18.65 -2.93 -34.21
CA PHE A 997 17.89 -4.09 -34.65
C PHE A 997 16.76 -3.72 -35.62
N THR A 998 16.40 -4.67 -36.48
CA THR A 998 15.15 -4.65 -37.23
C THR A 998 14.20 -5.72 -36.71
N ALA A 999 12.90 -5.45 -36.73
CA ALA A 999 11.86 -6.38 -36.31
C ALA A 999 11.89 -7.70 -37.13
N PHE A 1000 11.48 -8.79 -36.49
CA PHE A 1000 11.39 -10.12 -37.05
C PHE A 1000 10.52 -10.16 -38.31
N GLY A 1001 11.00 -10.87 -39.34
CA GLY A 1001 10.29 -11.01 -40.63
C GLY A 1001 10.27 -9.75 -41.52
N ALA A 1002 10.92 -8.65 -41.12
CA ALA A 1002 11.01 -7.46 -41.96
C ALA A 1002 11.87 -7.72 -43.22
N THR A 1003 11.31 -7.43 -44.40
CA THR A 1003 12.02 -7.51 -45.71
C THR A 1003 12.67 -6.19 -46.12
N GLU A 1004 12.28 -5.09 -45.47
CA GLU A 1004 12.87 -3.77 -45.61
C GLU A 1004 12.81 -3.05 -44.26
N ARG A 1005 13.75 -2.13 -44.01
CA ARG A 1005 13.69 -1.24 -42.85
C ARG A 1005 13.79 0.20 -43.33
N ASN A 1006 12.84 1.02 -42.89
CA ASN A 1006 12.95 2.47 -43.02
C ASN A 1006 14.05 2.96 -42.07
N VAL A 1007 15.05 3.63 -42.64
CA VAL A 1007 16.17 4.24 -41.92
C VAL A 1007 16.09 5.72 -42.14
N ASN A 1008 15.95 6.45 -41.04
CA ASN A 1008 16.04 7.90 -41.02
C ASN A 1008 17.41 8.29 -40.51
N PHE A 1009 17.99 9.33 -41.08
CA PHE A 1009 19.18 9.98 -40.53
C PHE A 1009 19.12 11.46 -40.87
N PHE A 1010 19.99 12.24 -40.25
CA PHE A 1010 20.02 13.68 -40.45
C PHE A 1010 21.35 14.11 -41.03
N VAL A 1011 21.28 14.99 -42.03
CA VAL A 1011 22.43 15.72 -42.55
C VAL A 1011 22.32 17.17 -42.10
N ASN A 1012 23.45 17.77 -41.74
CA ASN A 1012 23.51 19.16 -41.28
C ASN A 1012 23.10 20.17 -42.37
N GLU A 1013 23.27 19.85 -43.64
CA GLU A 1013 23.05 20.76 -44.79
C GLU A 1013 22.28 20.07 -45.94
N PRO A 1014 21.58 20.81 -46.83
CA PRO A 1014 20.86 20.23 -47.96
C PRO A 1014 21.81 19.39 -48.81
N SER A 1015 21.47 18.12 -49.03
CA SER A 1015 22.37 17.15 -49.64
C SER A 1015 21.65 16.22 -50.61
N ASP A 1016 22.38 15.74 -51.61
CA ASP A 1016 22.04 14.50 -52.32
C ASP A 1016 22.82 13.36 -51.63
N CYS A 1017 22.12 12.36 -51.11
CA CYS A 1017 22.72 11.22 -50.44
C CYS A 1017 22.49 9.93 -51.23
N ARG A 1018 23.47 9.02 -51.14
CA ARG A 1018 23.46 7.72 -51.81
C ARG A 1018 23.96 6.63 -50.88
N TRP A 1019 23.58 5.40 -51.19
CA TRP A 1019 24.02 4.22 -50.45
C TRP A 1019 24.30 3.03 -51.37
N ASP A 1020 25.11 2.10 -50.89
CA ASP A 1020 25.29 0.79 -51.51
C ASP A 1020 25.58 -0.29 -50.45
N SER A 1021 25.43 -1.54 -50.84
CA SER A 1021 25.81 -2.74 -50.07
C SER A 1021 27.32 -2.98 -50.01
N GLN A 1022 28.10 -2.27 -50.83
CA GLN A 1022 29.56 -2.32 -50.91
C GLN A 1022 30.17 -0.93 -50.76
N ASP A 1023 31.34 -0.80 -50.13
CA ASP A 1023 32.01 0.49 -50.01
C ASP A 1023 32.61 0.92 -51.35
N VAL A 1024 31.87 1.76 -52.07
CA VAL A 1024 32.25 2.33 -53.38
C VAL A 1024 32.19 3.86 -53.35
N ASP A 1025 32.80 4.51 -54.33
CA ASP A 1025 32.76 5.97 -54.42
C ASP A 1025 31.36 6.51 -54.73
N TYR A 1026 31.05 7.70 -54.23
CA TYR A 1026 29.74 8.36 -54.35
C TYR A 1026 29.18 8.38 -55.79
N ASP A 1027 30.03 8.64 -56.78
CA ASP A 1027 29.62 8.71 -58.20
C ASP A 1027 29.34 7.32 -58.82
N VAL A 1028 29.64 6.23 -58.10
CA VAL A 1028 29.42 4.83 -58.48
C VAL A 1028 28.25 4.20 -57.73
N MET A 1029 27.90 4.71 -56.54
CA MET A 1029 26.75 4.26 -55.76
C MET A 1029 25.45 4.37 -56.57
N LEU A 1030 24.72 3.24 -56.65
CA LEU A 1030 23.54 3.11 -57.50
C LEU A 1030 22.22 3.47 -56.83
N ASN A 1031 22.15 3.41 -55.50
CA ASN A 1031 20.91 3.62 -54.75
C ASN A 1031 20.90 5.02 -54.16
N GLU A 1032 19.77 5.72 -54.32
CA GLU A 1032 19.59 7.10 -53.88
C GLU A 1032 18.81 7.13 -52.55
N VAL A 1033 19.04 8.18 -51.76
CA VAL A 1033 18.34 8.45 -50.50
C VAL A 1033 17.46 9.68 -50.70
N ASN A 1034 16.23 9.64 -50.17
CA ASN A 1034 15.34 10.78 -50.23
C ASN A 1034 15.65 11.75 -49.07
N CYS A 1035 16.40 12.81 -49.36
CA CYS A 1035 16.67 13.87 -48.39
C CYS A 1035 15.77 15.08 -48.62
N GLU A 1036 15.28 15.67 -47.54
CA GLU A 1036 14.62 16.97 -47.57
C GLU A 1036 15.65 18.06 -47.91
N GLN A 1037 15.31 18.97 -48.84
CA GLN A 1037 16.23 20.00 -49.34
C GLN A 1037 15.71 21.43 -49.12
N SER A 1038 14.43 21.59 -48.77
CA SER A 1038 13.79 22.87 -48.48
C SER A 1038 14.06 23.35 -47.05
N ALA A 1039 14.39 24.63 -46.90
CA ALA A 1039 14.59 25.29 -45.60
C ALA A 1039 13.37 25.22 -44.66
N GLY A 1040 12.15 25.12 -45.21
CA GLY A 1040 10.91 24.93 -44.43
C GLY A 1040 10.66 23.50 -43.95
N SER A 1041 11.53 22.54 -44.30
CA SER A 1041 11.47 21.14 -43.87
C SER A 1041 12.53 20.81 -42.81
N THR A 1042 13.49 21.70 -42.61
CA THR A 1042 14.64 21.48 -41.73
C THR A 1042 14.21 21.29 -40.28
N THR A 1043 14.67 20.19 -39.66
CA THR A 1043 14.39 19.88 -38.25
C THR A 1043 15.50 20.37 -37.33
N LEU A 1044 15.28 20.29 -36.02
CA LEU A 1044 16.31 20.60 -35.03
C LEU A 1044 17.58 19.73 -35.14
N LEU A 1045 17.46 18.54 -35.74
CA LEU A 1045 18.56 17.59 -35.92
C LEU A 1045 19.27 17.77 -37.27
N GLY A 1046 18.80 18.69 -38.13
CA GLY A 1046 19.23 18.86 -39.51
C GLY A 1046 18.11 18.53 -40.50
N TYR A 1047 18.48 18.35 -41.76
CA TYR A 1047 17.58 17.90 -42.83
C TYR A 1047 17.36 16.40 -42.71
N ARG A 1048 16.10 15.96 -42.74
CA ARG A 1048 15.78 14.53 -42.66
C ARG A 1048 16.10 13.86 -43.99
N CYS A 1049 16.85 12.78 -43.91
CA CYS A 1049 17.06 11.84 -45.00
C CYS A 1049 16.38 10.52 -44.63
N GLU A 1050 15.62 9.97 -45.58
CA GLU A 1050 14.83 8.76 -45.42
C GLU A 1050 15.12 7.78 -46.56
N VAL A 1051 15.35 6.51 -46.18
CA VAL A 1051 15.60 5.42 -47.13
C VAL A 1051 15.04 4.11 -46.60
N ASN A 1052 14.35 3.36 -47.46
CA ASN A 1052 14.05 1.95 -47.19
C ASN A 1052 15.23 1.11 -47.68
N VAL A 1053 15.93 0.46 -46.75
CA VAL A 1053 17.02 -0.48 -47.08
C VAL A 1053 16.50 -1.94 -47.05
N PRO A 1054 16.88 -2.79 -48.01
CA PRO A 1054 16.38 -4.15 -48.12
C PRO A 1054 17.05 -5.06 -47.08
N VAL A 1055 16.26 -5.63 -46.17
CA VAL A 1055 16.74 -6.54 -45.13
C VAL A 1055 16.75 -7.96 -45.68
N ASN A 1056 17.91 -8.61 -45.63
CA ASN A 1056 18.03 -10.04 -45.85
C ASN A 1056 17.89 -10.78 -44.51
N SER A 1057 16.83 -11.59 -44.38
CA SER A 1057 16.53 -12.42 -43.20
C SER A 1057 17.58 -13.50 -42.92
N ASP A 1058 18.34 -13.89 -43.96
CA ASP A 1058 19.32 -14.97 -43.89
C ASP A 1058 20.69 -14.48 -43.38
N LEU A 1059 20.85 -13.16 -43.15
CA LEU A 1059 22.07 -12.53 -42.64
C LEU A 1059 21.85 -12.01 -41.21
N GLU A 1060 22.79 -12.31 -40.31
CA GLU A 1060 22.82 -11.74 -38.96
C GLU A 1060 23.00 -10.21 -38.98
N GLU A 1061 23.88 -9.73 -39.85
CA GLU A 1061 24.18 -8.32 -40.06
C GLU A 1061 23.95 -7.91 -41.52
N ASN A 1062 23.10 -6.90 -41.73
CA ASN A 1062 22.88 -6.25 -43.01
C ASN A 1062 23.66 -4.93 -43.03
N LYS A 1063 24.63 -4.80 -43.95
CA LYS A 1063 25.57 -3.68 -44.01
C LYS A 1063 25.33 -2.76 -45.20
N TYR A 1064 25.42 -1.46 -44.96
CA TYR A 1064 25.19 -0.41 -45.93
C TYR A 1064 26.25 0.69 -45.78
N TYR A 1065 26.69 1.27 -46.89
CA TYR A 1065 27.69 2.33 -46.92
C TYR A 1065 27.03 3.59 -47.48
N LEU A 1066 26.96 4.66 -46.69
CA LEU A 1066 26.32 5.92 -47.08
C LEU A 1066 27.35 7.01 -47.36
N ARG A 1067 27.10 7.82 -48.40
CA ARG A 1067 27.86 9.03 -48.74
C ARG A 1067 26.91 10.11 -49.26
N CYS A 1068 27.17 11.37 -48.93
CA CYS A 1068 26.39 12.53 -49.35
C CYS A 1068 27.24 13.57 -50.08
N LYS A 1069 26.55 14.49 -50.76
CA LYS A 1069 27.11 15.60 -51.51
C LYS A 1069 26.24 16.84 -51.27
N ASP A 1070 26.86 17.93 -50.82
CA ASP A 1070 26.22 19.17 -50.35
C ASP A 1070 25.46 19.92 -51.46
N GLN A 1071 24.78 21.02 -51.14
CA GLN A 1071 24.40 22.08 -52.11
C GLN A 1071 23.73 21.60 -53.44
N PRO A 1072 22.68 20.74 -53.40
CA PRO A 1072 22.03 20.16 -54.58
C PRO A 1072 21.48 21.20 -55.55
N TYR A 1073 21.02 22.34 -55.04
CA TYR A 1073 20.53 23.48 -55.83
C TYR A 1073 21.55 24.06 -56.81
N LEU A 1074 22.86 23.86 -56.58
CA LEU A 1074 23.88 24.28 -57.56
C LEU A 1074 23.79 23.49 -58.87
N GLU A 1075 23.28 22.26 -58.90
CA GLU A 1075 23.15 21.55 -60.20
C GLU A 1075 22.09 22.19 -61.12
N ILE A 1076 21.17 22.97 -60.55
CA ILE A 1076 20.11 23.70 -61.28
C ILE A 1076 20.61 25.10 -61.70
N SER A 1077 21.40 25.77 -60.85
CA SER A 1077 21.92 27.11 -61.13
C SER A 1077 23.34 27.32 -60.57
N ASN A 1078 24.35 26.94 -61.35
CA ASN A 1078 25.77 27.24 -61.06
C ASN A 1078 26.39 28.19 -62.10
N PRO A 1079 26.08 29.51 -62.05
CA PRO A 1079 26.67 30.48 -62.95
C PRO A 1079 28.17 30.72 -62.73
N ASP A 1080 28.68 30.47 -61.51
CA ASP A 1080 30.04 30.83 -61.09
C ASP A 1080 31.05 29.66 -61.05
N GLY A 1081 30.58 28.42 -61.28
CA GLY A 1081 31.42 27.23 -61.28
C GLY A 1081 31.87 26.75 -59.90
N LYS A 1082 31.14 27.07 -58.82
CA LYS A 1082 31.40 26.54 -57.48
C LYS A 1082 31.34 25.00 -57.47
N THR A 1083 32.23 24.36 -56.74
CA THR A 1083 32.33 22.89 -56.64
C THR A 1083 31.68 22.38 -55.37
N ARG A 1084 30.64 21.53 -55.52
CA ARG A 1084 29.98 20.79 -54.43
C ARG A 1084 30.97 19.90 -53.66
N ASN A 1085 30.94 19.92 -52.34
CA ASN A 1085 31.69 19.02 -51.47
C ASN A 1085 30.99 17.65 -51.38
N LYS A 1086 31.76 16.57 -51.24
CA LYS A 1086 31.23 15.18 -51.11
C LYS A 1086 32.01 14.37 -50.09
N ASN A 1087 31.34 13.45 -49.40
CA ASN A 1087 32.04 12.54 -48.48
C ASN A 1087 33.02 11.64 -49.24
N THR A 1088 34.29 11.67 -48.81
CA THR A 1088 35.37 10.82 -49.33
C THR A 1088 35.50 9.49 -48.57
N GLN A 1089 34.98 9.44 -47.35
CA GLN A 1089 34.81 8.22 -46.55
C GLN A 1089 33.32 7.89 -46.48
N SER A 1090 32.98 6.61 -46.53
CA SER A 1090 31.63 6.14 -46.27
C SER A 1090 31.33 6.15 -44.77
N VAL A 1091 30.05 6.32 -44.44
CA VAL A 1091 29.51 5.96 -43.13
C VAL A 1091 28.95 4.54 -43.26
N GLU A 1092 29.62 3.56 -42.63
CA GLU A 1092 29.10 2.20 -42.50
C GLU A 1092 27.92 2.21 -41.53
N TYR A 1093 26.79 1.66 -41.96
CA TYR A 1093 25.58 1.49 -41.18
C TYR A 1093 25.19 0.01 -41.17
N ILE A 1094 24.98 -0.55 -39.97
CA ILE A 1094 24.72 -1.97 -39.73
C ILE A 1094 23.33 -2.11 -39.12
N LEU A 1095 22.51 -3.02 -39.66
CA LEU A 1095 21.25 -3.48 -39.08
C LEU A 1095 21.35 -4.95 -38.70
N LYS A 1096 20.99 -5.28 -37.46
CA LYS A 1096 20.94 -6.66 -36.95
C LYS A 1096 19.54 -7.23 -37.04
N LYS A 1097 19.41 -8.54 -37.31
CA LYS A 1097 18.11 -9.23 -37.20
C LYS A 1097 17.72 -9.42 -35.72
N SER A 1098 16.43 -9.59 -35.45
CA SER A 1098 15.90 -9.92 -34.12
C SER A 1098 14.96 -11.12 -34.20
N ASN A 1099 14.63 -11.73 -33.05
CA ASN A 1099 13.66 -12.80 -32.95
C ASN A 1099 12.24 -12.25 -32.77
N GLU A 1100 11.23 -13.09 -32.98
CA GLU A 1100 9.84 -12.77 -32.71
C GLU A 1100 9.64 -12.46 -31.21
N LEU A 1101 9.05 -11.31 -30.86
CA LEU A 1101 8.65 -10.99 -29.48
C LEU A 1101 7.28 -11.62 -29.19
N LYS A 1102 7.14 -12.26 -28.03
CA LYS A 1102 5.90 -12.93 -27.60
C LYS A 1102 5.56 -12.57 -26.17
N ILE A 1103 4.27 -12.35 -25.91
CA ILE A 1103 3.72 -12.45 -24.55
C ILE A 1103 3.44 -13.93 -24.31
N VAL A 1104 4.04 -14.52 -23.28
CA VAL A 1104 3.89 -15.95 -22.94
C VAL A 1104 2.84 -16.18 -21.85
N SER A 1105 2.59 -15.19 -21.01
CA SER A 1105 1.50 -15.20 -20.02
C SER A 1105 1.01 -13.78 -19.70
N ILE A 1106 -0.28 -13.69 -19.35
CA ILE A 1106 -0.97 -12.50 -18.83
C ILE A 1106 -1.80 -12.96 -17.64
N SER A 1107 -1.74 -12.22 -16.54
CA SER A 1107 -2.57 -12.41 -15.35
C SER A 1107 -3.11 -11.04 -14.90
N PRO A 1108 -4.42 -10.86 -14.63
CA PRO A 1108 -5.49 -11.84 -14.79
C PRO A 1108 -5.66 -12.37 -16.23
N GLY A 1109 -6.13 -13.61 -16.34
CA GLY A 1109 -6.29 -14.32 -17.60
C GLY A 1109 -7.49 -13.85 -18.43
N ASN A 1110 -7.73 -14.51 -19.56
CA ASN A 1110 -8.93 -14.29 -20.36
C ASN A 1110 -10.14 -15.04 -19.80
N ASP A 1111 -11.29 -14.35 -19.75
CA ASP A 1111 -12.56 -14.81 -19.21
C ASP A 1111 -12.49 -15.21 -17.72
N GLU A 1112 -11.57 -14.59 -16.97
CA GLU A 1112 -11.43 -14.79 -15.52
C GLU A 1112 -12.47 -13.94 -14.76
N THR A 1113 -13.35 -14.57 -13.98
CA THR A 1113 -14.28 -13.86 -13.09
C THR A 1113 -13.65 -13.72 -11.71
N ILE A 1114 -13.27 -12.49 -11.35
CA ILE A 1114 -12.77 -12.12 -10.04
C ILE A 1114 -13.98 -11.70 -9.20
N THR A 1115 -14.62 -12.67 -8.55
CA THR A 1115 -15.73 -12.40 -7.63
C THR A 1115 -15.21 -11.83 -6.31
N THR A 1116 -15.72 -10.68 -5.92
CA THR A 1116 -15.35 -9.95 -4.71
C THR A 1116 -16.58 -9.68 -3.84
N GLY A 1117 -16.35 -9.31 -2.57
CA GLY A 1117 -17.42 -8.79 -1.72
C GLY A 1117 -17.86 -7.38 -2.13
N ASN A 1118 -18.74 -6.76 -1.34
CA ASN A 1118 -19.30 -5.45 -1.64
C ASN A 1118 -18.29 -4.29 -1.38
N VAL A 1119 -17.30 -4.12 -2.27
CA VAL A 1119 -16.28 -3.06 -2.27
C VAL A 1119 -16.35 -2.21 -3.53
N GLU A 1120 -16.00 -0.93 -3.43
CA GLU A 1120 -16.07 0.01 -4.56
C GLU A 1120 -14.85 -0.09 -5.49
N TYR A 1121 -13.65 -0.35 -4.94
CA TYR A 1121 -12.40 -0.53 -5.68
C TYR A 1121 -11.67 -1.81 -5.25
N VAL A 1122 -11.06 -2.50 -6.23
CA VAL A 1122 -10.40 -3.80 -6.13
C VAL A 1122 -8.96 -3.67 -6.61
N GLY A 1123 -8.00 -4.06 -5.77
CA GLY A 1123 -6.58 -4.09 -6.12
C GLY A 1123 -6.24 -5.30 -7.01
N ILE A 1124 -5.86 -5.04 -8.25
CA ILE A 1124 -5.43 -6.03 -9.25
C ILE A 1124 -3.95 -5.80 -9.59
N GLU A 1125 -3.12 -6.84 -9.47
CA GLU A 1125 -1.77 -6.84 -10.08
C GLU A 1125 -1.89 -7.38 -11.51
N LEU A 1126 -1.74 -6.50 -12.49
CA LEU A 1126 -1.58 -6.88 -13.89
C LEU A 1126 -0.14 -7.32 -14.11
N SER A 1127 0.06 -8.59 -14.42
CA SER A 1127 1.36 -9.21 -14.61
C SER A 1127 1.45 -9.81 -16.01
N VAL A 1128 2.56 -9.51 -16.71
CA VAL A 1128 2.82 -9.94 -18.09
C VAL A 1128 4.22 -10.52 -18.16
N GLN A 1129 4.40 -11.63 -18.86
CA GLN A 1129 5.71 -12.19 -19.16
C GLN A 1129 5.97 -12.17 -20.66
N THR A 1130 7.15 -11.73 -21.07
CA THR A 1130 7.60 -11.69 -22.47
C THR A 1130 8.83 -12.55 -22.74
N GLU A 1131 8.89 -13.13 -23.94
CA GLU A 1131 10.05 -13.88 -24.44
C GLU A 1131 10.40 -13.44 -25.87
N GLY A 1132 11.67 -13.62 -26.25
CA GLY A 1132 12.16 -13.33 -27.60
C GLY A 1132 12.47 -11.84 -27.84
N GLY A 1133 12.17 -11.35 -29.04
CA GLY A 1133 12.57 -10.01 -29.48
C GLY A 1133 14.06 -9.89 -29.82
N ALA A 1134 14.61 -8.68 -29.70
CA ALA A 1134 16.03 -8.41 -29.84
C ALA A 1134 16.85 -8.77 -28.58
N GLU A 1135 17.97 -9.46 -28.78
CA GLU A 1135 18.90 -9.90 -27.72
C GLU A 1135 19.43 -8.69 -26.94
N GLY A 1136 19.30 -8.73 -25.60
CA GLY A 1136 19.69 -7.63 -24.72
C GLY A 1136 18.94 -6.30 -24.88
N ALA A 1137 17.85 -6.24 -25.66
CA ALA A 1137 17.01 -5.04 -25.80
C ALA A 1137 16.07 -4.83 -24.59
N ARG A 1138 15.74 -3.58 -24.28
CA ARG A 1138 14.68 -3.25 -23.32
C ARG A 1138 13.35 -3.66 -23.94
N ARG A 1139 12.55 -4.44 -23.21
CA ARG A 1139 11.16 -4.74 -23.54
C ARG A 1139 10.27 -3.88 -22.66
N VAL A 1140 9.54 -2.94 -23.26
CA VAL A 1140 8.59 -2.08 -22.55
C VAL A 1140 7.19 -2.60 -22.85
N CYS A 1141 6.54 -3.16 -21.84
CA CYS A 1141 5.10 -3.35 -21.86
C CYS A 1141 4.41 -2.08 -21.37
N GLU A 1142 3.32 -1.76 -22.05
CA GLU A 1142 2.37 -0.71 -21.74
C GLU A 1142 0.96 -1.31 -21.66
N TYR A 1143 0.06 -0.71 -20.87
CA TYR A 1143 -1.34 -1.12 -20.74
C TYR A 1143 -2.28 0.05 -21.01
N ASP A 1144 -3.47 -0.23 -21.55
CA ASP A 1144 -4.54 0.76 -21.70
C ASP A 1144 -5.68 0.45 -20.71
N SER A 1145 -5.66 1.15 -19.57
CA SER A 1145 -6.63 0.95 -18.47
C SER A 1145 -8.07 1.38 -18.80
N ALA A 1146 -8.23 2.21 -19.82
CA ALA A 1146 -9.49 2.84 -20.22
C ALA A 1146 -10.05 2.29 -21.54
N ASN A 1147 -9.27 1.47 -22.26
CA ASN A 1147 -9.51 1.01 -23.62
C ASN A 1147 -9.86 2.16 -24.58
N ASN A 1148 -9.09 3.25 -24.48
CA ASN A 1148 -9.30 4.50 -25.24
C ASN A 1148 -8.19 4.81 -26.26
N GLY A 1149 -7.16 3.95 -26.33
CA GLY A 1149 -5.98 4.10 -27.18
C GLY A 1149 -4.80 4.82 -26.54
N LEU A 1150 -4.89 5.21 -25.27
CA LEU A 1150 -3.79 5.74 -24.46
C LEU A 1150 -3.16 4.60 -23.66
N PHE A 1151 -1.84 4.49 -23.72
CA PHE A 1151 -1.07 3.38 -23.15
C PHE A 1151 -0.09 3.93 -22.11
N ASP A 1152 -0.19 3.42 -20.88
CA ASP A 1152 0.66 3.75 -19.74
C ASP A 1152 1.77 2.70 -19.60
N GLU A 1153 3.01 3.12 -19.28
CA GLU A 1153 4.13 2.19 -19.05
C GLU A 1153 3.96 1.42 -17.71
N PHE A 1154 4.21 0.11 -17.70
CA PHE A 1154 4.17 -0.71 -16.49
C PHE A 1154 5.23 -0.26 -15.46
N PHE A 1155 4.85 -0.15 -14.18
CA PHE A 1155 5.73 0.24 -13.06
C PHE A 1155 7.01 -0.62 -12.94
N GLU A 1156 6.87 -1.94 -13.03
CA GLU A 1156 7.98 -2.86 -13.29
C GLU A 1156 7.97 -3.23 -14.77
N THR A 1157 9.02 -2.88 -15.51
CA THR A 1157 9.15 -3.17 -16.94
C THR A 1157 10.61 -3.02 -17.40
N GLY A 1158 10.92 -3.39 -18.64
CA GLY A 1158 12.28 -3.37 -19.19
C GLY A 1158 13.04 -4.69 -19.08
N GLY A 1159 12.45 -5.72 -18.49
CA GLY A 1159 12.96 -7.09 -18.43
C GLY A 1159 12.02 -8.11 -19.10
N ASP A 1160 12.06 -9.37 -18.65
CA ASP A 1160 11.17 -10.45 -19.14
C ASP A 1160 9.80 -10.48 -18.43
N ILE A 1161 9.70 -9.84 -17.27
CA ILE A 1161 8.49 -9.78 -16.44
C ILE A 1161 8.13 -8.31 -16.25
N HIS A 1162 6.84 -8.01 -16.38
CA HIS A 1162 6.28 -6.67 -16.28
C HIS A 1162 5.12 -6.68 -15.30
N LYS A 1163 5.07 -5.74 -14.35
CA LYS A 1163 4.01 -5.65 -13.33
C LYS A 1163 3.47 -4.24 -13.17
N GLN A 1164 2.16 -4.17 -12.97
CA GLN A 1164 1.43 -2.95 -12.64
C GLN A 1164 0.38 -3.25 -11.58
N ASN A 1165 0.36 -2.44 -10.50
CA ASN A 1165 -0.74 -2.45 -9.54
C ASN A 1165 -1.84 -1.46 -10.00
N MET A 1166 -3.09 -1.90 -9.95
CA MET A 1166 -4.26 -1.14 -10.41
C MET A 1166 -5.39 -1.23 -9.38
N ASN A 1167 -6.12 -0.13 -9.16
CA ASN A 1167 -7.33 -0.10 -8.33
C ASN A 1167 -8.55 0.05 -9.24
N LEU A 1168 -9.40 -0.98 -9.33
CA LEU A 1168 -10.43 -1.14 -10.35
C LEU A 1168 -11.82 -1.35 -9.74
N ILE A 1169 -12.86 -0.72 -10.29
CA ILE A 1169 -14.24 -0.83 -9.80
C ILE A 1169 -14.93 -2.10 -10.34
N PHE A 1170 -16.05 -2.53 -9.76
CA PHE A 1170 -16.82 -3.65 -10.31
C PHE A 1170 -17.33 -3.37 -11.74
N ARG A 1171 -16.86 -4.15 -12.73
CA ARG A 1171 -17.30 -4.17 -14.14
C ARG A 1171 -16.51 -5.23 -14.92
N ASP A 1172 -16.89 -5.42 -16.18
CA ASP A 1172 -16.04 -6.07 -17.18
C ASP A 1172 -14.84 -5.18 -17.53
N TYR A 1173 -13.65 -5.76 -17.51
CA TYR A 1173 -12.42 -5.15 -18.00
C TYR A 1173 -11.93 -5.83 -19.26
N GLU A 1174 -11.60 -5.00 -20.24
CA GLU A 1174 -10.80 -5.38 -21.39
C GLU A 1174 -9.63 -4.39 -21.41
N ILE A 1175 -8.47 -4.84 -20.95
CA ILE A 1175 -7.23 -4.06 -20.87
C ILE A 1175 -6.31 -4.53 -22.00
N PRO A 1176 -6.19 -3.76 -23.10
CA PRO A 1176 -5.16 -3.97 -24.10
C PRO A 1176 -3.77 -3.84 -23.49
N ILE A 1177 -2.88 -4.75 -23.86
CA ILE A 1177 -1.48 -4.78 -23.44
C ILE A 1177 -0.63 -4.77 -24.70
N LYS A 1178 0.35 -3.88 -24.74
CA LYS A 1178 1.25 -3.72 -25.87
C LYS A 1178 2.68 -3.74 -25.37
N CYS A 1179 3.41 -4.79 -25.72
CA CYS A 1179 4.82 -4.94 -25.42
C CYS A 1179 5.64 -4.67 -26.68
N VAL A 1180 6.60 -3.75 -26.58
CA VAL A 1180 7.48 -3.33 -27.66
C VAL A 1180 8.93 -3.45 -27.21
N ASP A 1181 9.80 -3.99 -28.07
CA ASP A 1181 11.25 -3.95 -27.85
C ASP A 1181 11.93 -2.83 -28.66
N ASP A 1182 13.21 -2.58 -28.38
CA ASP A 1182 13.99 -1.55 -29.08
C ASP A 1182 14.14 -1.80 -30.61
N ALA A 1183 13.84 -3.00 -31.12
CA ALA A 1183 13.80 -3.29 -32.56
C ALA A 1183 12.49 -2.86 -33.22
N GLY A 1184 11.44 -2.66 -32.41
CA GLY A 1184 10.07 -2.48 -32.85
C GLY A 1184 9.33 -3.79 -33.12
N ASN A 1185 9.79 -4.93 -32.57
CA ASN A 1185 8.93 -6.09 -32.45
C ASN A 1185 7.77 -5.75 -31.52
N LYS A 1186 6.59 -6.26 -31.82
CA LYS A 1186 5.38 -6.03 -31.03
C LYS A 1186 4.78 -7.36 -30.65
N ALA A 1187 4.50 -7.52 -29.35
CA ALA A 1187 3.56 -8.51 -28.87
C ALA A 1187 2.36 -7.75 -28.30
N GLU A 1188 1.18 -8.06 -28.82
CA GLU A 1188 -0.08 -7.50 -28.34
C GLU A 1188 -0.85 -8.61 -27.62
N GLY A 1189 -1.37 -8.26 -26.45
CA GLY A 1189 -2.17 -9.11 -25.59
C GLY A 1189 -3.38 -8.35 -25.11
N ILE A 1190 -4.34 -9.05 -24.52
CA ILE A 1190 -5.47 -8.44 -23.85
C ILE A 1190 -5.72 -9.24 -22.58
N SER A 1191 -5.83 -8.56 -21.45
CA SER A 1191 -6.39 -9.13 -20.22
C SER A 1191 -7.89 -8.87 -20.23
N LYS A 1192 -8.71 -9.93 -20.15
CA LYS A 1192 -10.17 -9.85 -20.14
C LYS A 1192 -10.71 -10.53 -18.90
N PHE A 1193 -11.13 -9.75 -17.92
CA PHE A 1193 -11.65 -10.27 -16.66
C PHE A 1193 -12.86 -9.48 -16.21
N THR A 1194 -13.78 -10.15 -15.52
CA THR A 1194 -14.97 -9.54 -14.92
C THR A 1194 -14.73 -9.39 -13.43
N ILE A 1195 -14.86 -8.18 -12.89
CA ILE A 1195 -14.96 -7.95 -11.45
C ILE A 1195 -16.45 -7.98 -11.08
N ASP A 1196 -16.88 -9.08 -10.48
CA ASP A 1196 -18.25 -9.27 -9.97
C ASP A 1196 -18.32 -8.99 -8.46
N ILE A 1197 -19.48 -8.53 -7.99
CA ILE A 1197 -19.79 -8.39 -6.56
C ILE A 1197 -20.83 -9.44 -6.18
N ASP A 1198 -20.50 -10.30 -5.21
CA ASP A 1198 -21.49 -11.14 -4.53
C ASP A 1198 -21.96 -10.46 -3.24
N ASN A 1199 -23.27 -10.20 -3.17
CA ASN A 1199 -23.95 -9.62 -2.01
C ASN A 1199 -25.20 -10.41 -1.56
N ILE A 1200 -25.36 -11.66 -2.01
CA ILE A 1200 -26.55 -12.48 -1.74
C ILE A 1200 -26.18 -13.73 -0.95
N GLY A 1201 -26.40 -13.71 0.36
CA GLY A 1201 -26.04 -14.86 1.21
C GLY A 1201 -26.91 -16.11 1.02
N PRO A 1202 -26.41 -17.31 1.45
CA PRO A 1202 -26.96 -18.60 1.06
C PRO A 1202 -28.43 -18.87 1.36
N ILE A 1203 -29.19 -19.07 0.29
CA ILE A 1203 -30.57 -19.51 0.36
C ILE A 1203 -30.60 -21.02 0.67
N ILE A 1204 -31.20 -21.38 1.81
CA ILE A 1204 -31.56 -22.77 2.13
C ILE A 1204 -32.65 -23.22 1.16
N THR A 1205 -32.29 -24.05 0.18
CA THR A 1205 -33.20 -24.59 -0.83
C THR A 1205 -34.05 -25.74 -0.30
N ARG A 1206 -33.52 -26.49 0.68
CA ARG A 1206 -34.19 -27.66 1.25
C ARG A 1206 -33.72 -27.95 2.67
N PHE A 1207 -34.63 -28.42 3.50
CA PHE A 1207 -34.29 -29.10 4.76
C PHE A 1207 -35.15 -30.36 4.92
N TYR A 1208 -34.62 -31.39 5.60
CA TYR A 1208 -35.32 -32.66 5.86
C TYR A 1208 -34.71 -33.39 7.06
N LYS A 1209 -35.48 -34.26 7.71
CA LYS A 1209 -34.99 -35.16 8.76
C LYS A 1209 -34.61 -36.52 8.14
N GLN A 1210 -33.42 -37.01 8.44
CA GLN A 1210 -32.97 -38.35 8.07
C GLN A 1210 -32.12 -38.93 9.20
N ASP A 1211 -32.36 -40.19 9.60
CA ASP A 1211 -31.54 -40.92 10.57
C ASP A 1211 -31.27 -40.19 11.91
N ASN A 1212 -32.28 -39.44 12.38
CA ASN A 1212 -32.23 -38.52 13.54
C ASN A 1212 -31.34 -37.27 13.40
N GLU A 1213 -30.87 -36.97 12.19
CA GLU A 1213 -30.22 -35.71 11.85
C GLU A 1213 -31.15 -34.77 11.08
N LEU A 1214 -30.93 -33.47 11.27
CA LEU A 1214 -31.45 -32.40 10.44
C LEU A 1214 -30.45 -32.18 9.31
N LYS A 1215 -30.87 -32.43 8.07
CA LYS A 1215 -30.12 -32.08 6.86
C LYS A 1215 -30.65 -30.76 6.29
N VAL A 1216 -29.74 -29.87 5.92
CA VAL A 1216 -29.99 -28.55 5.31
C VAL A 1216 -29.16 -28.48 4.03
N ILE A 1217 -29.74 -28.00 2.93
CA ILE A 1217 -29.07 -27.84 1.64
C ILE A 1217 -29.23 -26.39 1.19
N THR A 1218 -28.14 -25.76 0.79
CA THR A 1218 -28.08 -24.40 0.24
C THR A 1218 -28.05 -24.42 -1.30
N HIS A 1219 -28.22 -23.27 -1.95
CA HIS A 1219 -28.05 -23.19 -3.41
C HIS A 1219 -26.59 -23.11 -3.86
N GLU A 1220 -25.68 -22.78 -2.94
CA GLU A 1220 -24.26 -22.60 -3.19
C GLU A 1220 -23.41 -23.06 -2.01
N ASN A 1221 -22.10 -22.91 -2.16
CA ASN A 1221 -21.10 -23.20 -1.15
C ASN A 1221 -21.22 -22.27 0.06
N SER A 1222 -21.33 -22.86 1.23
CA SER A 1222 -21.62 -22.16 2.48
C SER A 1222 -21.18 -22.95 3.72
N VAL A 1223 -21.23 -22.27 4.86
CA VAL A 1223 -21.24 -22.86 6.20
C VAL A 1223 -22.59 -22.54 6.83
N CYS A 1224 -23.26 -23.52 7.43
CA CYS A 1224 -24.50 -23.27 8.19
C CYS A 1224 -24.27 -23.38 9.71
N ALA A 1225 -24.91 -22.49 10.46
CA ALA A 1225 -24.95 -22.51 11.92
C ALA A 1225 -26.41 -22.50 12.38
N PHE A 1226 -26.68 -23.09 13.54
CA PHE A 1226 -28.00 -23.09 14.16
C PHE A 1226 -27.97 -22.63 15.61
N SER A 1227 -29.07 -22.00 16.04
CA SER A 1227 -29.31 -21.68 17.46
C SER A 1227 -30.66 -22.23 17.90
N ASN A 1228 -30.76 -22.53 19.19
CA ASN A 1228 -32.00 -22.96 19.85
C ASN A 1228 -32.62 -21.83 20.69
N LEU A 1229 -31.98 -20.64 20.72
CA LEU A 1229 -32.33 -19.52 21.60
C LEU A 1229 -33.25 -18.48 20.92
N GLY A 1230 -33.10 -18.25 19.61
CA GLY A 1230 -33.92 -17.28 18.87
C GLY A 1230 -33.46 -17.08 17.43
N ARG A 1231 -34.27 -16.38 16.61
CA ARG A 1231 -33.98 -16.08 15.20
C ARG A 1231 -32.82 -15.10 15.03
N ASP A 1232 -32.65 -14.21 16.00
CA ASP A 1232 -31.76 -13.06 15.89
C ASP A 1232 -30.33 -13.37 16.38
N PHE A 1233 -29.98 -14.66 16.55
CA PHE A 1233 -28.63 -15.08 16.90
C PHE A 1233 -27.62 -14.63 15.85
N GLU A 1234 -26.48 -14.10 16.28
CA GLU A 1234 -25.34 -13.84 15.39
C GLU A 1234 -24.73 -15.17 14.93
N PHE A 1235 -24.28 -15.24 13.68
CA PHE A 1235 -23.79 -16.49 13.10
C PHE A 1235 -22.63 -17.10 13.92
N VAL A 1236 -21.71 -16.26 14.42
CA VAL A 1236 -20.58 -16.64 15.28
C VAL A 1236 -20.99 -17.27 16.62
N ASN A 1237 -22.20 -16.97 17.09
CA ASN A 1237 -22.77 -17.47 18.34
C ASN A 1237 -23.70 -18.69 18.12
N GLY A 1238 -23.79 -19.19 16.87
CA GLY A 1238 -24.52 -20.39 16.52
C GLY A 1238 -23.65 -21.65 16.60
N THR A 1239 -24.28 -22.79 16.90
CA THR A 1239 -23.63 -24.10 16.79
C THR A 1239 -23.46 -24.45 15.30
N LEU A 1240 -22.23 -24.69 14.87
CA LEU A 1240 -21.94 -25.08 13.48
C LEU A 1240 -22.59 -26.42 13.11
N MET A 1241 -23.04 -26.53 11.86
CA MET A 1241 -23.52 -27.77 11.26
C MET A 1241 -22.37 -28.48 10.55
N ASN A 1242 -22.28 -29.81 10.72
CA ASN A 1242 -21.30 -30.66 10.04
C ASN A 1242 -21.77 -30.94 8.62
N GLY A 1243 -20.93 -30.69 7.61
CA GLY A 1243 -21.35 -30.82 6.22
C GLY A 1243 -20.20 -30.83 5.22
N ASN A 1244 -20.56 -30.87 3.94
CA ASN A 1244 -19.74 -30.27 2.90
C ASN A 1244 -20.31 -28.87 2.57
N GLU A 1245 -19.68 -28.18 1.62
CA GLU A 1245 -20.00 -26.79 1.26
C GLU A 1245 -21.50 -26.57 0.92
N ILE A 1246 -22.19 -27.58 0.36
CA ILE A 1246 -23.59 -27.44 -0.09
C ILE A 1246 -24.60 -28.13 0.86
N ALA A 1247 -24.17 -29.15 1.61
CA ALA A 1247 -25.05 -30.02 2.41
C ALA A 1247 -24.58 -30.11 3.86
N HIS A 1248 -25.40 -29.54 4.74
CA HIS A 1248 -25.14 -29.29 6.16
C HIS A 1248 -25.98 -30.19 7.05
N SER A 1249 -25.46 -30.56 8.21
CA SER A 1249 -26.16 -31.47 9.12
C SER A 1249 -25.87 -31.30 10.61
N THR A 1250 -26.87 -31.59 11.43
CA THR A 1250 -26.75 -31.60 12.90
C THR A 1250 -27.70 -32.62 13.51
N SER A 1251 -27.45 -33.03 14.75
CA SER A 1251 -28.37 -33.89 15.51
C SER A 1251 -29.71 -33.18 15.71
N PHE A 1252 -30.81 -33.88 15.42
CA PHE A 1252 -32.16 -33.32 15.51
C PHE A 1252 -32.98 -33.92 16.66
N GLU A 1253 -33.12 -33.12 17.72
CA GLU A 1253 -33.97 -33.43 18.86
C GLU A 1253 -35.35 -32.79 18.72
N ASN A 1254 -36.39 -33.60 18.78
CA ASN A 1254 -37.78 -33.17 18.57
C ASN A 1254 -38.27 -32.11 19.59
N SER A 1255 -37.59 -31.94 20.73
CA SER A 1255 -37.95 -30.94 21.75
C SER A 1255 -37.48 -29.51 21.45
N PHE A 1256 -36.64 -29.30 20.44
CA PHE A 1256 -36.08 -27.99 20.13
C PHE A 1256 -36.62 -27.36 18.83
N THR A 1257 -36.55 -26.03 18.78
CA THR A 1257 -36.71 -25.26 17.54
C THR A 1257 -35.33 -24.79 17.11
N TYR A 1258 -34.97 -25.09 15.87
CA TYR A 1258 -33.70 -24.78 15.24
C TYR A 1258 -33.87 -23.54 14.38
N TYR A 1259 -33.18 -22.46 14.73
CA TYR A 1259 -33.04 -21.28 13.89
C TYR A 1259 -31.74 -21.44 13.12
N VAL A 1260 -31.83 -21.70 11.81
CA VAL A 1260 -30.65 -21.93 10.96
C VAL A 1260 -30.35 -20.66 10.17
N LYS A 1261 -29.07 -20.32 10.06
CA LYS A 1261 -28.52 -19.33 9.13
C LYS A 1261 -27.36 -19.99 8.37
N CYS A 1262 -27.14 -19.58 7.14
CA CYS A 1262 -26.04 -20.06 6.31
C CYS A 1262 -25.29 -18.86 5.74
N LYS A 1263 -23.98 -19.02 5.52
CA LYS A 1263 -23.04 -17.96 5.20
C LYS A 1263 -22.09 -18.47 4.11
N ASP A 1264 -21.91 -17.73 3.02
CA ASP A 1264 -21.07 -18.15 1.88
C ASP A 1264 -19.56 -17.96 2.17
N GLY A 1265 -18.73 -18.17 1.15
CA GLY A 1265 -17.29 -17.86 1.18
C GLY A 1265 -16.95 -16.36 1.07
N PHE A 1266 -17.94 -15.50 0.86
CA PHE A 1266 -17.81 -14.03 0.76
C PHE A 1266 -18.38 -13.31 1.99
N GLU A 1267 -18.68 -14.06 3.05
CA GLU A 1267 -19.25 -13.64 4.33
C GLU A 1267 -20.72 -13.18 4.31
N ASN A 1268 -21.44 -13.25 3.18
CA ASN A 1268 -22.85 -12.86 3.13
C ASN A 1268 -23.73 -13.88 3.89
N ILE A 1269 -24.62 -13.39 4.75
CA ILE A 1269 -25.49 -14.25 5.58
C ILE A 1269 -26.88 -14.35 4.94
N GLY A 1270 -27.26 -15.57 4.55
CA GLY A 1270 -28.56 -15.89 4.02
C GLY A 1270 -29.70 -15.82 5.05
N GLY A 1271 -30.93 -15.70 4.56
CA GLY A 1271 -32.12 -15.52 5.39
C GLY A 1271 -32.36 -16.67 6.38
N SER A 1272 -32.69 -16.34 7.63
CA SER A 1272 -32.86 -17.36 8.68
C SER A 1272 -34.13 -18.20 8.52
N VAL A 1273 -33.95 -19.52 8.51
CA VAL A 1273 -35.04 -20.51 8.42
C VAL A 1273 -35.31 -21.12 9.80
N VAL A 1274 -36.59 -21.30 10.14
CA VAL A 1274 -37.04 -21.85 11.43
C VAL A 1274 -37.57 -23.26 11.25
N ILE A 1275 -36.95 -24.23 11.93
CA ILE A 1275 -37.16 -25.67 11.73
C ILE A 1275 -37.53 -26.32 13.09
N ARG A 1276 -38.55 -27.18 13.09
CA ARG A 1276 -39.08 -27.90 14.27
C ARG A 1276 -39.87 -29.13 13.82
N GLU A 1277 -40.15 -30.06 14.72
CA GLU A 1277 -40.75 -31.37 14.41
C GLU A 1277 -41.99 -31.29 13.49
N GLY A 1278 -42.90 -30.33 13.72
CA GLY A 1278 -44.13 -30.16 12.93
C GLY A 1278 -43.97 -29.64 11.49
N PHE A 1279 -42.75 -29.60 10.94
CA PHE A 1279 -42.47 -29.26 9.53
C PHE A 1279 -41.99 -30.47 8.69
N PHE A 1280 -41.87 -31.66 9.28
CA PHE A 1280 -41.39 -32.89 8.60
C PHE A 1280 -42.51 -33.90 8.31
#